data_AF-A0A225B120-F1
#
_entry.id   AF-A0A225B120-F1
#
_cell.length_a   1.000
_cell.length_b   1.000
_cell.length_c   1.000
_cell.angle_alpha   90.00
_cell.angle_beta   90.00
_cell.angle_gamma   90.00
#
_symmetry.space_group_name_H-M   'P 1'
#
loop_
_entity.id
_entity.type
_entity.pdbx_description
1 polymer ?
#
loop_
_entity_poly.entity_id
_entity_poly.type
_entity_poly.pdbx_seq_one_letter_code
_entity_poly.pdbx_strand_id
1 'polypeptide(L)'
;MNSNTQFTDRANKALLDSNDLAEQYAHSQILPLHLAVSLLNPPAGGTDDENQPAGVSGDSSSAPLFKQVVERARGDPQLLERALMKLLVRQPSQDPPPERVAVSPALAKVIRAATELSKTQRDSFVAIDHLIVSLVQDSQVQKALSDSNIPNVKLIDNAVSQIRGNKRVDSKTADSEEEHENLKKFTIDMTALAREGKIDPVIGREEEIRRVIRILTRRTKNNPVLIGEPGVGKTTVVEGLARRIVNADVPANLAHCKLLSLDVGSLVAGSKYRGEFEERMKGVLKEIEDSRETIVLFVDEIHLLMGAGSSGEGGMDAANLLKPMLARGQLHCIGATTLGEYRKYIEKDQAFERRFQQVLVKEPSVPETISILRGLKERYEVHHGVNILDGAIVSAATLAARYLTARRLPDSAVDLIDEAAAAVRVTRESEPEALDNLERRLRQLQIEIHALEREKDAASKTRLELAKQEAANVAEELRPLREKYEQEKKRSKDIQDAKMKLDSLKVKRDESMRSGDTATAADLEYYAIPETQALIQRLETERAKADAEDRARAGNQGETLMPDAVGPDQINEIVARWTGIPVTRLKTTEKDKLLQMEKHLAKIVVGQKEAVQSVSNAIRLQRSGLANPNQPPSFLFCGPSGTGKTLLTKALAEFLFDDPKAMIRFDMSEYQERHSLSRMIGAPPGYVGHDAGGQLTENLRRRPFSILLFDEVEKAAKEVLTVLLQLMDDGRITDGQGRIVDAKNCIVVMTSNLGAEYLARPTAKDGRIEPATRELVMGALRDYFLPEFLNRISSIVIFNRLTKREIRSIVDIRLNEIQRRLELNDKDLKINCTEEVKDYLGDAGYSPAYGARPLSRLIEREVLNRLAVLLLRGSIQDGEIAEVVMKDGRIDVLPNHTESEVADEEMVDSDDALAEIEENSGDMDLYEWSSPHFMLRSRSSTRVLIEQITGVTGYIGFQTLTLALERGYRVRAVVRKEANISELKRSPDIAKSSDQGQLQIVVIPDFLKDSFFECLDGINAIIHLASPLAIETDDYDADIIKPAVYMVTTVLEAASRVPSIRRVVLTSSLTDVNTSVEGPFFGAMQAYWASKALARVATKDYIREAKPQFDFVNLLPSVVIGPDDRLDFDPSATAESLLQGTRASVLAPALTSSLNSPFPYVGTPVHVADVARAHVDAVDAVRVPGYSEFILSSDTPDGVVWDVDIRNICNKSFAEEVSSKVLPLGGSLTAVKWRLDAQETHETFGWQFMPFEETMKGLISQYLRLNERKAP
;
A
#
# COMPACT_ATOMS: atom_id res chain seq x y z
N MET A 1 8.22 -51.74 -0.11
CA MET A 1 8.59 -51.27 1.24
C MET A 1 7.30 -50.91 1.99
N ASN A 2 7.20 -51.14 3.29
CA ASN A 2 6.01 -50.70 4.05
C ASN A 2 5.89 -49.17 3.93
N SER A 3 4.69 -48.67 3.63
CA SER A 3 4.41 -47.26 3.31
C SER A 3 4.49 -46.28 4.51
N ASN A 4 5.12 -46.68 5.62
CA ASN A 4 5.04 -45.96 6.91
C ASN A 4 6.40 -45.72 7.62
N THR A 5 7.53 -46.03 6.99
CA THR A 5 8.86 -45.73 7.57
C THR A 5 9.39 -44.40 7.04
N GLN A 6 9.72 -43.47 7.94
CA GLN A 6 10.29 -42.16 7.60
C GLN A 6 11.82 -42.18 7.75
N PHE A 7 12.54 -41.75 6.72
CA PHE A 7 14.01 -41.67 6.67
C PHE A 7 14.46 -40.20 6.71
N THR A 8 15.70 -39.95 7.15
CA THR A 8 16.36 -38.66 6.90
C THR A 8 16.68 -38.50 5.42
N ASP A 9 16.91 -37.27 4.96
CA ASP A 9 17.15 -36.99 3.54
C ASP A 9 18.40 -37.71 3.02
N ARG A 10 19.47 -37.78 3.83
CA ARG A 10 20.69 -38.53 3.48
C ARG A 10 20.50 -40.05 3.53
N ALA A 11 19.74 -40.58 4.49
CA ALA A 11 19.44 -42.02 4.54
C ALA A 11 18.56 -42.45 3.36
N ASN A 12 17.61 -41.61 2.95
CA ASN A 12 16.79 -41.83 1.76
C ASN A 12 17.65 -41.75 0.48
N LYS A 13 18.53 -40.74 0.38
CA LYS A 13 19.48 -40.62 -0.73
C LYS A 13 20.39 -41.84 -0.84
N ALA A 14 20.96 -42.33 0.27
CA ALA A 14 21.81 -43.52 0.25
C ALA A 14 21.09 -44.79 -0.22
N LEU A 15 19.77 -44.90 0.02
CA LEU A 15 18.93 -45.99 -0.49
C LEU A 15 18.66 -45.83 -2.00
N LEU A 16 18.41 -44.61 -2.47
CA LEU A 16 18.29 -44.33 -3.91
C LEU A 16 19.61 -44.60 -4.64
N ASP A 17 20.73 -44.10 -4.13
CA ASP A 17 22.06 -44.36 -4.68
C ASP A 17 22.37 -45.88 -4.73
N SER A 18 21.87 -46.65 -3.76
CA SER A 18 22.02 -48.11 -3.77
C SER A 18 21.18 -48.80 -4.86
N ASN A 19 20.04 -48.21 -5.25
CA ASN A 19 19.24 -48.67 -6.38
C ASN A 19 19.97 -48.35 -7.69
N ASP A 20 20.44 -47.12 -7.85
CA ASP A 20 21.17 -46.69 -9.03
C ASP A 20 22.43 -47.54 -9.25
N LEU A 21 23.14 -47.89 -8.16
CA LEU A 21 24.31 -48.75 -8.22
C LEU A 21 23.94 -50.21 -8.58
N ALA A 22 22.76 -50.70 -8.21
CA ALA A 22 22.29 -52.02 -8.65
C ALA A 22 21.91 -52.02 -10.14
N GLU A 23 21.34 -50.92 -10.65
CA GLU A 23 21.03 -50.72 -12.07
C GLU A 23 22.31 -50.61 -12.91
N GLN A 24 23.30 -49.82 -12.48
CA GLN A 24 24.57 -49.62 -13.17
C GLN A 24 25.36 -50.92 -13.37
N TYR A 25 25.34 -51.82 -12.37
CA TYR A 25 26.00 -53.13 -12.46
C TYR A 25 25.08 -54.23 -13.03
N ALA A 26 23.86 -53.87 -13.46
CA ALA A 26 22.85 -54.76 -14.01
C ALA A 26 22.56 -55.98 -13.13
N HIS A 27 22.52 -55.79 -11.81
CA HIS A 27 22.20 -56.85 -10.86
C HIS A 27 20.68 -57.04 -10.76
N SER A 28 20.23 -58.28 -10.53
CA SER A 28 18.80 -58.62 -10.50
C SER A 28 18.04 -58.12 -9.26
N GLN A 29 18.76 -57.75 -8.18
CA GLN A 29 18.19 -57.32 -6.91
C GLN A 29 19.13 -56.38 -6.14
N ILE A 30 18.56 -55.47 -5.35
CA ILE A 30 19.32 -54.58 -4.46
C ILE A 30 19.76 -55.37 -3.22
N LEU A 31 21.05 -55.69 -3.16
CA LEU A 31 21.72 -56.37 -2.04
C LEU A 31 22.27 -55.38 -1.00
N PRO A 32 22.49 -55.81 0.27
CA PRO A 32 23.18 -55.01 1.29
C PRO A 32 24.54 -54.44 0.84
N LEU A 33 25.24 -55.14 -0.07
CA LEU A 33 26.51 -54.66 -0.64
C LEU A 33 26.37 -53.32 -1.38
N HIS A 34 25.26 -53.08 -2.09
CA HIS A 34 25.03 -51.81 -2.80
C HIS A 34 24.86 -50.66 -1.80
N LEU A 35 24.12 -50.90 -0.72
CA LEU A 35 23.96 -49.92 0.36
C LEU A 35 25.28 -49.69 1.10
N ALA A 36 26.10 -50.72 1.30
CA ALA A 36 27.42 -50.57 1.92
C ALA A 36 28.37 -49.70 1.10
N VAL A 37 28.33 -49.86 -0.24
CA VAL A 37 29.13 -49.04 -1.15
C VAL A 37 28.60 -47.61 -1.22
N SER A 38 27.28 -47.41 -1.34
CA SER A 38 26.70 -46.05 -1.39
C SER A 38 26.95 -45.26 -0.09
N LEU A 39 26.94 -45.92 1.06
CA LEU A 39 27.27 -45.30 2.35
C LEU A 39 28.77 -44.97 2.52
N LEU A 40 29.66 -45.77 1.91
CA LEU A 40 31.11 -45.58 2.03
C LEU A 40 31.64 -44.54 1.03
N ASN A 41 31.10 -44.56 -0.18
CA ASN A 41 31.50 -43.70 -1.29
C ASN A 41 30.25 -43.32 -2.12
N PRO A 42 29.46 -42.34 -1.65
CA PRO A 42 28.27 -41.90 -2.37
C PRO A 42 28.67 -41.33 -3.73
N PRO A 43 27.94 -41.63 -4.82
CA PRO A 43 28.21 -41.05 -6.12
C PRO A 43 28.13 -39.51 -6.04
N ALA A 44 29.05 -38.81 -6.71
CA ALA A 44 29.03 -37.35 -6.78
C ALA A 44 27.69 -36.91 -7.40
N GLY A 45 26.79 -36.39 -6.56
CA GLY A 45 25.45 -36.03 -7.00
C GLY A 45 25.52 -34.84 -7.96
N GLY A 46 24.88 -34.98 -9.12
CA GLY A 46 24.71 -33.91 -10.10
C GLY A 46 23.82 -32.78 -9.57
N THR A 47 24.42 -31.86 -8.84
CA THR A 47 24.00 -30.47 -8.65
C THR A 47 25.27 -29.65 -8.38
N ASP A 48 25.66 -28.83 -9.35
CA ASP A 48 26.53 -27.64 -9.25
C ASP A 48 28.02 -27.76 -8.83
N ASP A 49 28.67 -28.92 -8.98
CA ASP A 49 30.13 -29.06 -8.72
C ASP A 49 30.97 -29.49 -9.94
N GLU A 50 30.46 -29.35 -11.17
CA GLU A 50 31.20 -29.71 -12.40
C GLU A 50 32.17 -28.63 -12.93
N ASN A 51 32.38 -27.53 -12.20
CA ASN A 51 33.31 -26.48 -12.60
C ASN A 51 34.35 -26.15 -11.52
N GLN A 52 35.23 -27.11 -11.22
CA GLN A 52 36.54 -26.81 -10.62
C GLN A 52 37.66 -27.39 -11.49
N PRO A 53 38.69 -26.59 -11.85
CA PRO A 53 39.82 -27.09 -12.61
C PRO A 53 40.66 -28.03 -11.75
N ALA A 54 41.08 -29.14 -12.34
CA ALA A 54 41.96 -30.13 -11.73
C ALA A 54 43.33 -29.50 -11.39
N GLY A 55 43.52 -29.07 -10.14
CA GLY A 55 44.79 -28.50 -9.72
C GLY A 55 44.78 -27.68 -8.43
N VAL A 56 43.97 -28.00 -7.41
CA VAL A 56 44.16 -27.45 -6.06
C VAL A 56 43.98 -28.57 -5.04
N SER A 57 45.09 -29.01 -4.47
CA SER A 57 45.11 -29.90 -3.31
C SER A 57 44.78 -29.08 -2.06
N GLY A 58 43.55 -29.23 -1.57
CA GLY A 58 43.16 -28.80 -0.23
C GLY A 58 41.90 -27.93 -0.22
N ASP A 59 40.72 -28.58 -0.21
CA ASP A 59 39.63 -28.12 0.64
C ASP A 59 38.75 -29.32 1.03
N SER A 60 38.47 -29.42 2.32
CA SER A 60 37.89 -30.60 2.96
C SER A 60 36.39 -30.70 2.73
N SER A 61 35.96 -31.38 1.65
CA SER A 61 34.64 -32.00 1.62
C SER A 61 34.60 -33.07 2.73
N SER A 62 33.71 -32.93 3.72
CA SER A 62 33.61 -33.85 4.85
C SER A 62 33.54 -35.31 4.39
N ALA A 63 34.46 -36.16 4.87
CA ALA A 63 34.46 -37.59 4.54
C ALA A 63 33.10 -38.23 4.89
N PRO A 64 32.55 -39.18 4.09
CA PRO A 64 31.27 -39.84 4.38
C PRO A 64 31.23 -40.44 5.79
N LEU A 65 30.06 -40.40 6.47
CA LEU A 65 29.93 -40.84 7.86
C LEU A 65 30.43 -42.29 8.07
N PHE A 66 30.16 -43.20 7.12
CA PHE A 66 30.63 -44.58 7.23
C PHE A 66 32.16 -44.69 7.17
N LYS A 67 32.82 -43.83 6.38
CA LYS A 67 34.29 -43.73 6.32
C LYS A 67 34.87 -43.26 7.65
N GLN A 68 34.28 -42.23 8.24
CA GLN A 68 34.68 -41.71 9.56
C GLN A 68 34.51 -42.76 10.66
N VAL A 69 33.40 -43.52 10.63
CA VAL A 69 33.13 -44.62 11.57
C VAL A 69 34.19 -45.73 11.44
N VAL A 70 34.56 -46.11 10.22
CA VAL A 70 35.58 -47.14 9.96
C VAL A 70 36.97 -46.68 10.44
N GLU A 71 37.36 -45.45 10.15
CA GLU A 71 38.63 -44.87 10.64
C GLU A 71 38.67 -44.85 12.18
N ARG A 72 37.55 -44.47 12.81
CA ARG A 72 37.44 -44.43 14.28
C ARG A 72 37.40 -45.81 14.92
N ALA A 73 36.90 -46.82 14.21
CA ALA A 73 36.99 -48.23 14.58
C ALA A 73 38.39 -48.83 14.32
N ARG A 74 39.38 -48.03 13.88
CA ARG A 74 40.75 -48.42 13.52
C ARG A 74 40.84 -49.35 12.30
N GLY A 75 39.82 -49.36 11.45
CA GLY A 75 39.87 -50.03 10.15
C GLY A 75 40.46 -49.14 9.06
N ASP A 76 40.81 -49.74 7.93
CA ASP A 76 41.24 -49.03 6.72
C ASP A 76 40.07 -48.93 5.72
N PRO A 77 39.51 -47.72 5.48
CA PRO A 77 38.39 -47.54 4.57
C PRO A 77 38.69 -47.91 3.11
N GLN A 78 39.94 -47.74 2.65
CA GLN A 78 40.31 -48.08 1.27
C GLN A 78 40.34 -49.60 1.07
N LEU A 79 40.77 -50.36 2.09
CA LEU A 79 40.70 -51.81 2.06
C LEU A 79 39.25 -52.31 2.12
N LEU A 80 38.41 -51.68 2.93
CA LEU A 80 36.98 -51.99 3.00
C LEU A 80 36.29 -51.75 1.66
N GLU A 81 36.53 -50.61 1.02
CA GLU A 81 35.98 -50.27 -0.30
C GLU A 81 36.38 -51.32 -1.34
N ARG A 82 37.66 -51.69 -1.41
CA ARG A 82 38.16 -52.73 -2.32
C ARG A 82 37.51 -54.09 -2.06
N ALA A 83 37.32 -54.46 -0.80
CA ALA A 83 36.68 -55.72 -0.42
C ALA A 83 35.20 -55.75 -0.83
N LEU A 84 34.46 -54.66 -0.58
CA LEU A 84 33.06 -54.50 -0.97
C LEU A 84 32.89 -54.50 -2.48
N MET A 85 33.70 -53.74 -3.23
CA MET A 85 33.67 -53.70 -4.69
C MET A 85 33.98 -55.07 -5.31
N LYS A 86 34.94 -55.82 -4.74
CA LYS A 86 35.26 -57.18 -5.19
C LYS A 86 34.08 -58.14 -5.00
N LEU A 87 33.31 -58.00 -3.91
CA LEU A 87 32.11 -58.80 -3.67
C LEU A 87 30.93 -58.35 -4.56
N LEU A 88 30.87 -57.07 -4.89
CA LEU A 88 29.84 -56.48 -5.74
C LEU A 88 30.00 -56.92 -7.20
N VAL A 89 31.20 -56.82 -7.78
CA VAL A 89 31.50 -57.27 -9.16
C VAL A 89 31.33 -58.78 -9.35
N ARG A 90 31.40 -59.57 -8.27
CA ARG A 90 31.19 -61.02 -8.31
C ARG A 90 29.72 -61.42 -8.35
N GLN A 91 28.79 -60.49 -8.16
CA GLN A 91 27.37 -60.80 -8.23
C GLN A 91 26.97 -61.09 -9.68
N PRO A 92 25.97 -61.96 -9.91
CA PRO A 92 25.46 -62.22 -11.26
C PRO A 92 24.81 -60.95 -11.84
N SER A 93 25.19 -60.60 -13.08
CA SER A 93 24.58 -59.53 -13.87
C SER A 93 23.71 -60.11 -15.01
N GLN A 94 22.77 -59.30 -15.51
CA GLN A 94 21.88 -59.65 -16.62
C GLN A 94 21.93 -58.58 -17.73
N ASP A 95 21.65 -58.96 -18.98
CA ASP A 95 21.63 -58.07 -20.15
C ASP A 95 20.34 -58.33 -20.98
N PRO A 96 19.47 -57.32 -21.22
CA PRO A 96 19.57 -55.92 -20.77
C PRO A 96 19.35 -55.74 -19.25
N PRO A 97 19.82 -54.62 -18.66
CA PRO A 97 19.53 -54.28 -17.27
C PRO A 97 18.02 -54.25 -16.98
N PRO A 98 17.58 -54.67 -15.78
CA PRO A 98 16.17 -54.70 -15.43
C PRO A 98 15.59 -53.28 -15.34
N GLU A 99 14.40 -53.05 -15.90
CA GLU A 99 13.69 -51.76 -15.76
C GLU A 99 13.31 -51.43 -14.32
N ARG A 100 13.23 -52.43 -13.44
CA ARG A 100 12.98 -52.27 -12.00
C ARG A 100 13.78 -53.30 -11.21
N VAL A 101 14.65 -52.85 -10.32
CA VAL A 101 15.41 -53.72 -9.43
C VAL A 101 14.60 -53.98 -8.15
N ALA A 102 14.34 -55.25 -7.83
CA ALA A 102 13.64 -55.60 -6.60
C ALA A 102 14.57 -55.52 -5.37
N VAL A 103 14.04 -55.12 -4.22
CA VAL A 103 14.79 -55.15 -2.94
C VAL A 103 14.98 -56.60 -2.50
N SER A 104 16.23 -57.02 -2.24
CA SER A 104 16.50 -58.38 -1.75
C SER A 104 15.93 -58.61 -0.34
N PRO A 105 15.56 -59.86 0.01
CA PRO A 105 15.13 -60.19 1.38
C PRO A 105 16.17 -59.83 2.46
N ALA A 106 17.46 -59.89 2.12
CA ALA A 106 18.56 -59.50 3.00
C ALA A 106 18.56 -57.99 3.27
N LEU A 107 18.43 -57.15 2.24
CA LEU A 107 18.34 -55.69 2.41
C LEU A 107 17.05 -55.29 3.16
N ALA A 108 15.93 -55.95 2.87
CA ALA A 108 14.69 -55.74 3.61
C ALA A 108 14.80 -56.12 5.11
N LYS A 109 15.70 -57.04 5.47
CA LYS A 109 16.03 -57.36 6.87
C LYS A 109 16.84 -56.24 7.52
N VAL A 110 17.84 -55.69 6.82
CA VAL A 110 18.65 -54.55 7.29
C VAL A 110 17.79 -53.31 7.55
N ILE A 111 16.90 -52.95 6.63
CA ILE A 111 16.01 -51.79 6.78
C ILE A 111 15.05 -51.96 7.96
N ARG A 112 14.52 -53.17 8.18
CA ARG A 112 13.67 -53.47 9.35
C ARG A 112 14.45 -53.35 10.66
N ALA A 113 15.67 -53.87 10.72
CA ALA A 113 16.54 -53.74 11.89
C ALA A 113 16.87 -52.26 12.18
N ALA A 114 17.14 -51.45 11.16
CA ALA A 114 17.38 -50.01 11.32
C ALA A 114 16.14 -49.27 11.85
N THR A 115 14.94 -49.70 11.42
CA THR A 115 13.66 -49.16 11.91
C THR A 115 13.37 -49.55 13.37
N GLU A 116 13.79 -50.74 13.80
CA GLU A 116 13.67 -51.18 15.20
C GLU A 116 14.70 -50.48 16.10
N LEU A 117 15.89 -50.22 15.56
CA LEU A 117 16.95 -49.50 16.26
C LEU A 117 16.56 -48.04 16.54
N SER A 118 16.00 -47.33 15.54
CA SER A 118 15.51 -45.96 15.73
C SER A 118 14.42 -45.87 16.81
N LYS A 119 13.50 -46.86 16.86
CA LYS A 119 12.46 -46.93 17.91
C LYS A 119 13.06 -47.16 19.29
N THR A 120 14.11 -47.97 19.39
CA THR A 120 14.80 -48.27 20.65
C THR A 120 15.57 -47.05 21.16
N GLN A 121 16.19 -46.29 20.24
CA GLN A 121 16.89 -45.04 20.54
C GLN A 121 15.97 -43.81 20.67
N ARG A 122 14.67 -44.00 20.41
CA ARG A 122 13.60 -42.98 20.49
C ARG A 122 13.78 -41.83 19.49
N ASP A 123 14.23 -42.15 18.29
CA ASP A 123 14.31 -41.18 17.20
C ASP A 123 13.05 -41.19 16.33
N SER A 124 12.75 -40.02 15.78
CA SER A 124 11.59 -39.81 14.92
C SER A 124 11.84 -40.30 13.48
N PHE A 125 13.10 -40.30 13.02
CA PHE A 125 13.51 -40.71 11.67
C PHE A 125 14.59 -41.80 11.68
N VAL A 126 14.62 -42.63 10.64
CA VAL A 126 15.73 -43.57 10.39
C VAL A 126 16.89 -42.81 9.71
N ALA A 127 17.94 -42.52 10.48
CA ALA A 127 19.17 -41.88 10.00
C ALA A 127 20.24 -42.87 9.46
N ILE A 128 21.30 -42.32 8.85
CA ILE A 128 22.41 -43.08 8.27
C ILE A 128 23.09 -43.99 9.31
N ASP A 129 23.27 -43.51 10.54
CA ASP A 129 23.90 -44.28 11.62
C ASP A 129 23.12 -45.57 11.95
N HIS A 130 21.79 -45.51 11.94
CA HIS A 130 20.93 -46.68 12.10
C HIS A 130 21.12 -47.70 10.98
N LEU A 131 21.27 -47.22 9.74
CA LEU A 131 21.55 -48.06 8.57
C LEU A 131 22.94 -48.71 8.69
N ILE A 132 23.97 -47.96 9.08
CA ILE A 132 25.34 -48.47 9.25
C ILE A 132 25.37 -49.58 10.30
N VAL A 133 24.82 -49.36 11.50
CA VAL A 133 24.82 -50.36 12.59
C VAL A 133 24.09 -51.64 12.18
N SER A 134 22.98 -51.50 11.45
CA SER A 134 22.18 -52.64 11.00
C SER A 134 22.82 -53.39 9.83
N LEU A 135 23.48 -52.66 8.93
CA LEU A 135 24.14 -53.21 7.74
C LEU A 135 25.36 -54.05 8.10
N VAL A 136 26.12 -53.63 9.11
CA VAL A 136 27.33 -54.32 9.58
C VAL A 136 27.01 -55.69 10.21
N GLN A 137 25.74 -55.98 10.51
CA GLN A 137 25.29 -57.31 10.94
C GLN A 137 25.14 -58.31 9.78
N ASP A 138 25.21 -57.87 8.52
CA ASP A 138 25.14 -58.74 7.36
C ASP A 138 26.43 -59.57 7.17
N SER A 139 26.29 -60.87 6.92
CA SER A 139 27.42 -61.81 6.81
C SER A 139 28.44 -61.47 5.72
N GLN A 140 28.03 -60.84 4.61
CA GLN A 140 28.94 -60.46 3.53
C GLN A 140 29.70 -59.19 3.89
N VAL A 141 29.05 -58.24 4.55
CA VAL A 141 29.66 -56.98 5.03
C VAL A 141 30.62 -57.26 6.18
N GLN A 142 30.28 -58.18 7.10
CA GLN A 142 31.18 -58.62 8.18
C GLN A 142 32.49 -59.20 7.65
N LYS A 143 32.42 -59.99 6.57
CA LYS A 143 33.60 -60.55 5.93
C LYS A 143 34.48 -59.45 5.32
N ALA A 144 33.87 -58.47 4.64
CA ALA A 144 34.60 -57.32 4.11
C ALA A 144 35.26 -56.47 5.21
N LEU A 145 34.59 -56.34 6.36
CA LEU A 145 35.13 -55.63 7.53
C LEU A 145 36.27 -56.38 8.22
N SER A 146 36.19 -57.72 8.30
CA SER A 146 37.31 -58.53 8.82
C SER A 146 38.54 -58.41 7.93
N ASP A 147 38.35 -58.34 6.61
CA ASP A 147 39.42 -58.13 5.63
C ASP A 147 40.02 -56.69 5.72
N SER A 148 39.30 -55.74 6.34
CA SER A 148 39.72 -54.35 6.55
C SER A 148 40.16 -54.01 7.98
N ASN A 149 40.65 -55.01 8.74
CA ASN A 149 41.10 -54.90 10.14
C ASN A 149 40.02 -54.61 11.19
N ILE A 150 38.74 -54.89 10.90
CA ILE A 150 37.63 -54.80 11.88
C ILE A 150 37.01 -56.21 12.06
N PRO A 151 37.63 -57.10 12.87
CA PRO A 151 37.12 -58.46 13.09
C PRO A 151 35.91 -58.51 14.04
N ASN A 152 35.64 -57.44 14.79
CA ASN A 152 34.54 -57.38 15.75
C ASN A 152 33.62 -56.19 15.45
N VAL A 153 32.38 -56.50 15.11
CA VAL A 153 31.31 -55.53 14.79
C VAL A 153 31.05 -54.53 15.92
N LYS A 154 31.24 -54.93 17.18
CA LYS A 154 31.05 -54.04 18.34
C LYS A 154 31.93 -52.79 18.31
N LEU A 155 33.05 -52.82 17.58
CA LEU A 155 33.91 -51.65 17.41
C LEU A 155 33.22 -50.55 16.60
N ILE A 156 32.42 -50.93 15.60
CA ILE A 156 31.61 -49.99 14.82
C ILE A 156 30.46 -49.45 15.67
N ASP A 157 29.76 -50.30 16.43
CA ASP A 157 28.69 -49.85 17.34
C ASP A 157 29.20 -48.79 18.33
N ASN A 158 30.40 -49.01 18.89
CA ASN A 158 31.06 -48.05 19.78
C ASN A 158 31.47 -46.76 19.05
N ALA A 159 32.01 -46.85 17.83
CA ALA A 159 32.42 -45.70 17.03
C ALA A 159 31.22 -44.82 16.65
N VAL A 160 30.11 -45.44 16.23
CA VAL A 160 28.84 -44.76 15.94
C VAL A 160 28.29 -44.09 17.20
N SER A 161 28.28 -44.79 18.33
CA SER A 161 27.82 -44.22 19.62
C SER A 161 28.65 -43.01 20.06
N GLN A 162 29.96 -43.00 19.78
CA GLN A 162 30.84 -41.87 20.09
C GLN A 162 30.61 -40.66 19.18
N ILE A 163 30.39 -40.87 17.88
CA ILE A 163 30.14 -39.79 16.92
C ILE A 163 28.76 -39.17 17.17
N ARG A 164 27.76 -40.01 17.45
CA ARG A 164 26.40 -39.57 17.73
C ARG A 164 26.26 -38.84 19.07
N GLY A 165 26.95 -39.31 20.12
CA GLY A 165 26.80 -38.78 21.47
C GLY A 165 25.35 -38.83 21.96
N ASN A 166 24.86 -37.72 22.53
CA ASN A 166 23.48 -37.58 23.03
C ASN A 166 22.51 -36.92 22.02
N LYS A 167 22.90 -36.75 20.74
CA LYS A 167 22.05 -36.13 19.72
C LYS A 167 20.90 -37.07 19.34
N ARG A 168 19.67 -36.54 19.30
CA ARG A 168 18.47 -37.22 18.79
C ARG A 168 18.19 -36.83 17.35
N VAL A 169 17.64 -37.76 16.57
CA VAL A 169 17.26 -37.53 15.17
C VAL A 169 15.77 -37.25 15.08
N ASP A 170 15.40 -35.99 15.35
CA ASP A 170 14.01 -35.53 15.40
C ASP A 170 13.57 -34.72 14.15
N SER A 171 14.47 -34.48 13.19
CA SER A 171 14.17 -33.81 11.92
C SER A 171 14.77 -34.55 10.72
N LYS A 172 14.25 -34.28 9.51
CA LYS A 172 14.70 -34.89 8.26
C LYS A 172 16.16 -34.56 7.89
N THR A 173 16.69 -33.46 8.43
CA THR A 173 18.05 -32.95 8.17
C THR A 173 18.99 -33.10 9.38
N ALA A 174 18.58 -33.78 10.45
CA ALA A 174 19.36 -33.86 11.68
C ALA A 174 20.74 -34.55 11.52
N ASP A 175 20.97 -35.25 10.41
CA ASP A 175 22.22 -35.93 10.05
C ASP A 175 23.09 -35.17 9.01
N SER A 176 22.75 -33.92 8.68
CA SER A 176 23.61 -33.00 7.92
C SER A 176 24.49 -32.18 8.86
N GLU A 177 25.76 -32.56 9.03
CA GLU A 177 26.78 -31.67 9.58
C GLU A 177 27.39 -30.84 8.44
N GLU A 178 26.76 -29.72 8.09
CA GLU A 178 27.45 -28.62 7.40
C GLU A 178 27.91 -27.60 8.46
N GLU A 179 29.19 -27.21 8.44
CA GLU A 179 29.68 -26.13 9.31
C GLU A 179 28.92 -24.82 9.00
N HIS A 180 28.44 -24.13 10.04
CA HIS A 180 27.77 -22.82 9.98
C HIS A 180 26.43 -22.77 9.19
N GLU A 181 25.61 -23.80 9.33
CA GLU A 181 24.28 -23.87 8.72
C GLU A 181 23.37 -22.69 9.12
N ASN A 182 23.36 -22.30 10.40
CA ASN A 182 22.48 -21.23 10.85
C ASN A 182 22.91 -19.86 10.33
N LEU A 183 24.22 -19.58 10.31
CA LEU A 183 24.74 -18.34 9.72
C LEU A 183 24.41 -18.24 8.24
N LYS A 184 24.57 -19.30 7.44
CA LYS A 184 24.21 -19.27 6.01
C LYS A 184 22.72 -19.07 5.78
N LYS A 185 21.85 -19.64 6.63
CA LYS A 185 20.39 -19.55 6.48
C LYS A 185 19.82 -18.20 6.91
N PHE A 186 20.36 -17.61 7.99
CA PHE A 186 19.76 -16.43 8.63
C PHE A 186 20.59 -15.16 8.47
N THR A 187 21.72 -15.22 7.76
CA THR A 187 22.56 -14.04 7.49
C THR A 187 22.98 -13.93 6.03
N ILE A 188 23.23 -12.70 5.60
CA ILE A 188 23.78 -12.37 4.29
C ILE A 188 25.23 -11.90 4.48
N ASP A 189 26.18 -12.52 3.79
CA ASP A 189 27.59 -12.12 3.84
C ASP A 189 27.85 -10.88 2.97
N MET A 190 27.89 -9.71 3.61
CA MET A 190 28.15 -8.43 2.95
C MET A 190 29.60 -8.33 2.44
N THR A 191 30.56 -9.02 3.08
CA THR A 191 31.94 -9.07 2.58
C THR A 191 32.06 -9.93 1.33
N ALA A 192 31.30 -11.02 1.22
CA ALA A 192 31.21 -11.82 -0.01
C ALA A 192 30.60 -10.99 -1.16
N LEU A 193 29.48 -10.31 -0.91
CA LEU A 193 28.85 -9.42 -1.90
C LEU A 193 29.80 -8.29 -2.36
N ALA A 194 30.61 -7.73 -1.45
CA ALA A 194 31.66 -6.77 -1.80
C ALA A 194 32.79 -7.37 -2.64
N ARG A 195 33.17 -8.64 -2.41
CA ARG A 195 34.19 -9.34 -3.23
C ARG A 195 33.69 -9.55 -4.65
N GLU A 196 32.44 -9.98 -4.79
CA GLU A 196 31.74 -10.22 -6.06
C GLU A 196 31.40 -8.93 -6.81
N GLY A 197 31.59 -7.75 -6.20
CA GLY A 197 31.29 -6.47 -6.82
C GLY A 197 29.79 -6.19 -6.96
N LYS A 198 28.93 -6.84 -6.17
CA LYS A 198 27.47 -6.64 -6.15
C LYS A 198 27.01 -5.47 -5.28
N ILE A 199 27.90 -4.92 -4.45
CA ILE A 199 27.63 -3.74 -3.63
C ILE A 199 27.90 -2.46 -4.44
N ASP A 200 27.00 -1.50 -4.32
CA ASP A 200 27.10 -0.22 -5.00
C ASP A 200 28.22 0.69 -4.47
N PRO A 201 28.69 1.64 -5.29
CA PRO A 201 29.68 2.60 -4.85
C PRO A 201 29.13 3.53 -3.77
N VAL A 202 29.71 3.44 -2.57
CA VAL A 202 29.39 4.33 -1.45
C VAL A 202 30.14 5.65 -1.59
N ILE A 203 29.40 6.76 -1.65
CA ILE A 203 29.91 8.11 -1.90
C ILE A 203 29.45 9.05 -0.77
N GLY A 204 30.37 9.86 -0.24
CA GLY A 204 30.01 10.94 0.70
C GLY A 204 29.63 10.44 2.10
N ARG A 205 30.09 9.24 2.48
CA ARG A 205 29.86 8.61 3.79
C ARG A 205 31.16 8.20 4.50
N GLU A 206 32.29 8.78 4.09
CA GLU A 206 33.61 8.36 4.54
C GLU A 206 33.85 8.66 6.02
N GLU A 207 33.28 9.74 6.56
CA GLU A 207 33.41 10.12 7.97
C GLU A 207 32.63 9.17 8.89
N GLU A 208 31.41 8.80 8.49
CA GLU A 208 30.58 7.82 9.19
C GLU A 208 31.25 6.44 9.19
N ILE A 209 31.76 5.98 8.04
CA ILE A 209 32.48 4.70 7.93
C ILE A 209 33.74 4.72 8.81
N ARG A 210 34.56 5.78 8.75
CA ARG A 210 35.74 5.92 9.62
C ARG A 210 35.36 5.97 11.09
N ARG A 211 34.20 6.53 11.45
CA ARG A 211 33.71 6.54 12.83
C ARG A 211 33.28 5.14 13.27
N VAL A 212 32.61 4.37 12.42
CA VAL A 212 32.25 2.96 12.68
C VAL A 212 33.49 2.11 12.93
N ILE A 213 34.51 2.21 12.05
CA ILE A 213 35.80 1.52 12.21
C ILE A 213 36.45 1.87 13.56
N ARG A 214 36.53 3.16 13.88
CA ARG A 214 37.08 3.63 15.17
C ARG A 214 36.33 3.02 16.35
N ILE A 215 35.00 2.93 16.29
CA ILE A 215 34.19 2.35 17.36
C ILE A 215 34.46 0.86 17.51
N LEU A 216 34.45 0.08 16.42
CA LEU A 216 34.69 -1.37 16.45
C LEU A 216 36.05 -1.74 17.07
N THR A 217 37.06 -0.89 16.89
CA THR A 217 38.40 -1.09 17.48
C THR A 217 38.54 -0.69 18.95
N ARG A 218 37.50 -0.15 19.59
CA ARG A 218 37.57 0.26 21.00
C ARG A 218 37.57 -0.96 21.92
N ARG A 219 38.13 -0.80 23.12
CA ARG A 219 38.06 -1.79 24.19
C ARG A 219 36.69 -1.87 24.88
N THR A 220 35.98 -0.74 24.97
CA THR A 220 34.64 -0.64 25.57
C THR A 220 33.77 0.29 24.71
N LYS A 221 32.45 0.08 24.74
CA LYS A 221 31.49 0.74 23.83
C LYS A 221 31.92 0.57 22.36
N ASN A 222 32.22 -0.67 22.00
CA ASN A 222 32.76 -1.06 20.70
C ASN A 222 31.69 -1.47 19.69
N ASN A 223 30.40 -1.35 20.04
CA ASN A 223 29.29 -1.62 19.14
C ASN A 223 28.71 -0.29 18.64
N PRO A 224 28.81 0.05 17.35
CA PRO A 224 28.19 1.27 16.81
C PRO A 224 26.68 1.07 16.59
N VAL A 225 25.91 2.15 16.79
CA VAL A 225 24.51 2.23 16.33
C VAL A 225 24.39 3.41 15.38
N LEU A 226 24.04 3.12 14.14
CA LEU A 226 23.70 4.09 13.10
C LEU A 226 22.31 4.64 13.39
N ILE A 227 22.23 5.94 13.67
CA ILE A 227 20.99 6.63 14.01
C ILE A 227 20.70 7.67 12.94
N GLY A 228 19.55 7.51 12.28
CA GLY A 228 19.09 8.42 11.23
C GLY A 228 17.68 8.07 10.80
N GLU A 229 17.03 9.00 10.11
CA GLU A 229 15.71 8.77 9.51
C GLU A 229 15.78 7.62 8.47
N PRO A 230 14.66 7.01 8.08
CA PRO A 230 14.61 6.08 6.95
C PRO A 230 15.08 6.77 5.65
N GLY A 231 15.76 6.03 4.77
CA GLY A 231 16.21 6.54 3.46
C GLY A 231 17.50 7.38 3.44
N VAL A 232 18.10 7.72 4.59
CA VAL A 232 19.35 8.53 4.60
C VAL A 232 20.63 7.76 4.24
N GLY A 233 20.53 6.44 4.01
CA GLY A 233 21.66 5.57 3.68
C GLY A 233 22.38 4.96 4.90
N LYS A 234 21.64 4.46 5.90
CA LYS A 234 22.24 3.74 7.06
C LYS A 234 22.94 2.45 6.61
N THR A 235 22.25 1.63 5.83
CA THR A 235 22.78 0.38 5.26
C THR A 235 23.97 0.64 4.33
N THR A 236 23.94 1.74 3.58
CA THR A 236 25.05 2.18 2.72
C THR A 236 26.36 2.42 3.48
N VAL A 237 26.30 2.87 4.74
CA VAL A 237 27.50 2.99 5.60
C VAL A 237 28.11 1.61 5.89
N VAL A 238 27.26 0.61 6.09
CA VAL A 238 27.67 -0.78 6.39
C VAL A 238 28.22 -1.48 5.15
N GLU A 239 27.58 -1.29 4.01
CA GLU A 239 28.09 -1.69 2.69
C GLU A 239 29.46 -1.06 2.39
N GLY A 240 29.63 0.22 2.72
CA GLY A 240 30.90 0.93 2.58
C GLY A 240 31.98 0.37 3.50
N LEU A 241 31.61 -0.05 4.70
CA LEU A 241 32.50 -0.79 5.60
C LEU A 241 32.89 -2.14 5.00
N ALA A 242 31.96 -2.90 4.43
CA ALA A 242 32.22 -4.18 3.78
C ALA A 242 33.28 -4.02 2.67
N ARG A 243 33.13 -3.02 1.80
CA ARG A 243 34.11 -2.71 0.75
C ARG A 243 35.48 -2.36 1.32
N ARG A 244 35.56 -1.57 2.40
CA ARG A 244 36.84 -1.25 3.05
C ARG A 244 37.51 -2.47 3.67
N ILE A 245 36.74 -3.37 4.29
CA ILE A 245 37.27 -4.63 4.84
C ILE A 245 37.89 -5.45 3.71
N VAL A 246 37.17 -5.64 2.60
CA VAL A 246 37.66 -6.41 1.46
C VAL A 246 38.88 -5.77 0.78
N ASN A 247 38.95 -4.44 0.76
CA ASN A 247 40.09 -3.70 0.21
C ASN A 247 41.27 -3.56 1.19
N ALA A 248 41.20 -4.18 2.37
CA ALA A 248 42.17 -4.04 3.46
C ALA A 248 42.43 -2.58 3.89
N ASP A 249 41.47 -1.67 3.65
CA ASP A 249 41.48 -0.27 4.11
C ASP A 249 40.86 -0.15 5.51
N VAL A 250 41.29 -1.05 6.40
CA VAL A 250 40.87 -1.14 7.80
C VAL A 250 42.06 -1.57 8.67
N PRO A 251 42.05 -1.28 9.99
CA PRO A 251 43.09 -1.77 10.90
C PRO A 251 43.20 -3.30 10.86
N ALA A 252 44.40 -3.84 11.10
CA ALA A 252 44.70 -5.28 10.99
C ALA A 252 43.71 -6.20 11.73
N ASN A 253 43.18 -5.75 12.87
CA ASN A 253 42.18 -6.49 13.66
C ASN A 253 40.85 -6.72 12.91
N LEU A 254 40.53 -5.86 11.93
CA LEU A 254 39.30 -5.91 11.13
C LEU A 254 39.56 -6.38 9.70
N ALA A 255 40.82 -6.51 9.27
CA ALA A 255 41.16 -6.89 7.89
C ALA A 255 40.67 -8.31 7.53
N HIS A 256 40.57 -9.21 8.51
CA HIS A 256 40.11 -10.58 8.34
C HIS A 256 38.72 -10.83 8.95
N CYS A 257 37.93 -9.78 9.17
CA CYS A 257 36.58 -9.95 9.73
C CYS A 257 35.53 -10.23 8.64
N LYS A 258 34.53 -11.04 8.96
CA LYS A 258 33.32 -11.22 8.13
C LYS A 258 32.23 -10.28 8.63
N LEU A 259 31.59 -9.57 7.71
CA LEU A 259 30.45 -8.71 8.01
C LEU A 259 29.16 -9.40 7.54
N LEU A 260 28.37 -9.86 8.50
CA LEU A 260 27.15 -10.63 8.24
C LEU A 260 25.93 -9.77 8.60
N SER A 261 25.01 -9.58 7.66
CA SER A 261 23.74 -8.91 7.90
C SER A 261 22.72 -9.93 8.39
N LEU A 262 22.13 -9.72 9.56
CA LEU A 262 21.08 -10.58 10.11
C LEU A 262 19.76 -10.29 9.42
N ASP A 263 19.12 -11.32 8.86
CA ASP A 263 17.76 -11.21 8.36
C ASP A 263 16.76 -11.59 9.46
N VAL A 264 16.20 -10.58 10.12
CA VAL A 264 15.17 -10.77 11.16
C VAL A 264 13.91 -11.42 10.57
N GLY A 265 13.58 -11.15 9.31
CA GLY A 265 12.44 -11.75 8.62
C GLY A 265 12.59 -13.26 8.50
N SER A 266 13.73 -13.74 8.02
CA SER A 266 14.03 -15.19 7.92
C SER A 266 14.04 -15.92 9.27
N LEU A 267 14.43 -15.23 10.35
CA LEU A 267 14.39 -15.81 11.70
C LEU A 267 12.96 -16.02 12.20
N VAL A 268 12.06 -15.08 11.88
CA VAL A 268 10.64 -15.10 12.27
C VAL A 268 9.83 -16.03 11.36
N ALA A 269 10.16 -16.07 10.06
CA ALA A 269 9.47 -16.86 9.04
C ALA A 269 9.41 -18.35 9.43
N GLY A 270 8.20 -18.90 9.46
CA GLY A 270 7.98 -20.31 9.81
C GLY A 270 8.27 -20.67 11.28
N SER A 271 8.36 -19.69 12.19
CA SER A 271 8.32 -19.98 13.63
C SER A 271 6.87 -19.98 14.11
N LYS A 272 6.36 -21.13 14.57
CA LYS A 272 5.01 -21.25 15.13
C LYS A 272 4.97 -20.84 16.60
N TYR A 273 6.12 -20.88 17.26
CA TYR A 273 6.27 -20.60 18.69
C TYR A 273 7.47 -19.69 18.94
N ARG A 274 7.34 -18.77 19.91
CA ARG A 274 8.44 -17.87 20.37
C ARG A 274 9.73 -18.61 20.71
N GLY A 275 9.62 -19.82 21.26
CA GLY A 275 10.76 -20.66 21.61
C GLY A 275 11.63 -21.04 20.41
N GLU A 276 11.03 -21.23 19.24
CA GLU A 276 11.74 -21.59 18.00
C GLU A 276 12.58 -20.41 17.49
N PHE A 277 12.05 -19.18 17.57
CA PHE A 277 12.82 -17.98 17.26
C PHE A 277 14.02 -17.81 18.21
N GLU A 278 13.81 -17.97 19.52
CA GLU A 278 14.89 -17.90 20.50
C GLU A 278 15.93 -19.02 20.29
N GLU A 279 15.51 -20.21 19.86
CA GLU A 279 16.39 -21.33 19.55
C GLU A 279 17.23 -21.06 18.30
N ARG A 280 16.61 -20.55 17.22
CA ARG A 280 17.32 -20.12 15.99
C ARG A 280 18.34 -19.01 16.30
N MET A 281 17.94 -18.01 17.08
CA MET A 281 18.83 -16.94 17.52
C MET A 281 19.98 -17.45 18.40
N LYS A 282 19.72 -18.40 19.31
CA LYS A 282 20.77 -19.06 20.10
C LYS A 282 21.72 -19.85 19.20
N GLY A 283 21.21 -20.52 18.17
CA GLY A 283 22.01 -21.23 17.17
C GLY A 283 23.00 -20.28 16.47
N VAL A 284 22.48 -19.17 15.91
CA VAL A 284 23.30 -18.12 15.27
C VAL A 284 24.34 -17.56 16.23
N LEU A 285 23.94 -17.18 17.45
CA LEU A 285 24.85 -16.61 18.44
C LEU A 285 25.94 -17.59 18.90
N LYS A 286 25.60 -18.88 19.03
CA LYS A 286 26.56 -19.91 19.39
C LYS A 286 27.56 -20.18 18.27
N GLU A 287 27.12 -20.19 17.01
CA GLU A 287 28.03 -20.29 15.86
C GLU A 287 28.98 -19.09 15.76
N ILE A 288 28.55 -17.90 16.17
CA ILE A 288 29.41 -16.72 16.27
C ILE A 288 30.44 -16.88 17.41
N GLU A 289 30.04 -17.41 18.56
CA GLU A 289 30.93 -17.65 19.71
C GLU A 289 32.00 -18.72 19.42
N ASP A 290 31.61 -19.80 18.74
CA ASP A 290 32.47 -20.94 18.42
C ASP A 290 33.40 -20.66 17.22
N SER A 291 33.12 -19.60 16.43
CA SER A 291 33.93 -19.23 15.27
C SER A 291 35.32 -18.73 15.67
N ARG A 292 36.35 -19.21 14.96
CA ARG A 292 37.73 -18.72 15.10
C ARG A 292 37.96 -17.38 14.43
N GLU A 293 37.09 -17.03 13.47
CA GLU A 293 37.15 -15.77 12.75
C GLU A 293 36.36 -14.69 13.48
N THR A 294 36.79 -13.42 13.36
CA THR A 294 36.03 -12.31 13.93
C THR A 294 34.83 -12.02 13.05
N ILE A 295 33.62 -12.26 13.58
CA ILE A 295 32.37 -11.96 12.89
C ILE A 295 31.79 -10.66 13.46
N VAL A 296 31.47 -9.72 12.57
CA VAL A 296 30.71 -8.51 12.88
C VAL A 296 29.29 -8.70 12.37
N LEU A 297 28.31 -8.65 13.28
CA LEU A 297 26.91 -8.79 12.95
C LEU A 297 26.28 -7.42 12.69
N PHE A 298 25.70 -7.20 11.52
CA PHE A 298 24.85 -6.05 11.25
C PHE A 298 23.40 -6.42 11.48
N VAL A 299 22.69 -5.59 12.26
CA VAL A 299 21.26 -5.74 12.53
C VAL A 299 20.57 -4.45 12.10
N ASP A 300 19.86 -4.52 10.98
CA ASP A 300 18.95 -3.44 10.61
C ASP A 300 17.74 -3.44 11.53
N GLU A 301 17.20 -2.24 11.80
CA GLU A 301 16.10 -2.05 12.74
C GLU A 301 16.30 -2.78 14.09
N ILE A 302 17.48 -2.61 14.70
CA ILE A 302 17.88 -3.32 15.93
C ILE A 302 16.86 -3.20 17.08
N HIS A 303 16.02 -2.16 17.06
CA HIS A 303 14.95 -1.98 18.04
C HIS A 303 13.88 -3.09 17.99
N LEU A 304 13.71 -3.79 16.86
CA LEU A 304 12.80 -4.95 16.74
C LEU A 304 13.22 -6.10 17.66
N LEU A 305 14.53 -6.28 17.88
CA LEU A 305 15.06 -7.28 18.81
C LEU A 305 14.97 -6.85 20.28
N MET A 306 14.61 -5.59 20.55
CA MET A 306 14.63 -4.95 21.86
C MET A 306 13.23 -4.69 22.44
N GLY A 307 12.22 -5.44 21.97
CA GLY A 307 10.82 -5.31 22.36
C GLY A 307 10.62 -5.10 23.87
N ALA A 308 10.07 -3.93 24.21
CA ALA A 308 10.00 -3.38 25.56
C ALA A 308 9.37 -4.33 26.61
N GLY A 309 10.19 -4.84 27.51
CA GLY A 309 9.78 -5.64 28.67
C GLY A 309 9.04 -4.86 29.77
N SER A 310 8.05 -4.01 29.45
CA SER A 310 7.34 -3.24 30.50
C SER A 310 5.88 -2.89 30.23
N SER A 311 5.22 -3.40 29.19
CA SER A 311 3.78 -3.19 29.00
C SER A 311 3.16 -4.33 28.19
N GLY A 312 2.60 -5.33 28.89
CA GLY A 312 1.62 -6.31 28.38
C GLY A 312 1.95 -7.09 27.11
N GLU A 313 2.28 -8.38 27.28
CA GLU A 313 2.06 -9.50 26.32
C GLU A 313 2.24 -9.23 24.81
N GLY A 314 3.45 -9.45 24.25
CA GLY A 314 3.56 -9.70 22.79
C GLY A 314 4.90 -9.42 22.09
N GLY A 315 5.83 -8.66 22.67
CA GLY A 315 7.12 -8.36 22.02
C GLY A 315 8.13 -9.53 22.05
N MET A 316 8.75 -9.85 20.91
CA MET A 316 9.93 -10.72 20.81
C MET A 316 11.12 -10.04 21.51
N ASP A 317 11.46 -10.46 22.73
CA ASP A 317 12.56 -9.88 23.50
C ASP A 317 13.83 -10.75 23.37
N ALA A 318 14.57 -10.57 22.28
CA ALA A 318 15.89 -11.18 22.08
C ALA A 318 17.00 -10.44 22.84
N ALA A 319 16.68 -9.29 23.46
CA ALA A 319 17.65 -8.42 24.08
C ALA A 319 18.38 -9.12 25.25
N ASN A 320 17.68 -10.01 25.97
CA ASN A 320 18.27 -10.82 27.04
C ASN A 320 19.30 -11.85 26.54
N LEU A 321 19.21 -12.29 25.29
CA LEU A 321 20.19 -13.21 24.68
C LEU A 321 21.47 -12.46 24.27
N LEU A 322 21.33 -11.22 23.80
CA LEU A 322 22.46 -10.40 23.32
C LEU A 322 23.29 -9.78 24.46
N LYS A 323 22.63 -9.37 25.56
CA LYS A 323 23.27 -8.66 26.69
C LYS A 323 24.52 -9.37 27.24
N PRO A 324 24.51 -10.69 27.53
CA PRO A 324 25.69 -11.37 28.08
C PRO A 324 26.88 -11.37 27.12
N MET A 325 26.64 -11.62 25.83
CA MET A 325 27.72 -11.69 24.82
C MET A 325 28.32 -10.32 24.51
N LEU A 326 27.47 -9.29 24.42
CA LEU A 326 27.92 -7.90 24.28
C LEU A 326 28.71 -7.43 25.51
N ALA A 327 28.36 -7.90 26.70
CA ALA A 327 29.09 -7.57 27.92
C ALA A 327 30.45 -8.26 28.03
N ARG A 328 30.57 -9.50 27.52
CA ARG A 328 31.84 -10.24 27.46
C ARG A 328 32.73 -9.82 26.29
N GLY A 329 32.21 -9.05 25.34
CA GLY A 329 32.92 -8.65 24.12
C GLY A 329 33.10 -9.80 23.12
N GLN A 330 32.32 -10.88 23.26
CA GLN A 330 32.32 -12.02 22.35
C GLN A 330 31.56 -11.72 21.04
N LEU A 331 30.59 -10.80 21.09
CA LEU A 331 29.81 -10.37 19.95
C LEU A 331 30.16 -8.92 19.58
N HIS A 332 30.52 -8.70 18.32
CA HIS A 332 30.62 -7.38 17.71
C HIS A 332 29.38 -7.12 16.87
N CYS A 333 28.66 -6.03 17.14
CA CYS A 333 27.40 -5.72 16.48
C CYS A 333 27.36 -4.27 15.99
N ILE A 334 26.84 -4.07 14.79
CA ILE A 334 26.46 -2.78 14.22
C ILE A 334 24.93 -2.76 14.18
N GLY A 335 24.30 -1.86 14.92
CA GLY A 335 22.85 -1.64 14.85
C GLY A 335 22.49 -0.47 13.94
N ALA A 336 21.32 -0.52 13.31
CA ALA A 336 20.70 0.66 12.68
C ALA A 336 19.29 0.90 13.24
N THR A 337 18.92 2.16 13.46
CA THR A 337 17.61 2.54 14.02
C THR A 337 17.31 4.03 13.79
N THR A 338 16.08 4.48 14.06
CA THR A 338 15.74 5.91 14.08
C THR A 338 16.03 6.56 15.43
N LEU A 339 16.08 7.90 15.47
CA LEU A 339 16.34 8.63 16.73
C LEU A 339 15.22 8.41 17.77
N GLY A 340 13.97 8.31 17.30
CA GLY A 340 12.81 8.07 18.17
C GLY A 340 12.86 6.68 18.83
N GLU A 341 13.14 5.65 18.04
CA GLU A 341 13.31 4.28 18.53
C GLU A 341 14.53 4.12 19.42
N TYR A 342 15.65 4.74 19.08
CA TYR A 342 16.85 4.73 19.92
C TYR A 342 16.54 5.22 21.33
N ARG A 343 15.86 6.38 21.44
CA ARG A 343 15.44 6.96 22.73
C ARG A 343 14.47 6.05 23.49
N LYS A 344 13.57 5.39 22.77
CA LYS A 344 12.52 4.56 23.37
C LYS A 344 13.05 3.21 23.87
N TYR A 345 13.93 2.56 23.12
CA TYR A 345 14.32 1.15 23.35
C TYR A 345 15.77 0.98 23.83
N ILE A 346 16.72 1.77 23.33
CA ILE A 346 18.16 1.61 23.65
C ILE A 346 18.58 2.51 24.80
N GLU A 347 18.19 3.79 24.78
CA GLU A 347 18.62 4.79 25.78
C GLU A 347 18.01 4.53 27.16
N LYS A 348 16.80 3.96 27.21
CA LYS A 348 16.15 3.59 28.48
C LYS A 348 16.82 2.38 29.16
N ASP A 349 17.48 1.50 28.41
CA ASP A 349 18.16 0.32 28.96
C ASP A 349 19.64 0.63 29.23
N GLN A 350 19.98 0.85 30.51
CA GLN A 350 21.35 1.13 30.96
C GLN A 350 22.37 0.05 30.54
N ALA A 351 21.95 -1.21 30.34
CA ALA A 351 22.86 -2.26 29.91
C ALA A 351 23.29 -2.03 28.45
N PHE A 352 22.36 -1.70 27.56
CA PHE A 352 22.64 -1.46 26.15
C PHE A 352 23.29 -0.12 25.88
N GLU A 353 22.84 0.95 26.55
CA GLU A 353 23.44 2.28 26.44
C GLU A 353 24.95 2.28 26.78
N ARG A 354 25.38 1.38 27.68
CA ARG A 354 26.78 1.19 28.06
C ARG A 354 27.58 0.31 27.09
N ARG A 355 26.95 -0.34 26.11
CA ARG A 355 27.62 -1.22 25.13
C ARG A 355 27.62 -0.64 23.72
N PHE A 356 26.63 0.18 23.42
CA PHE A 356 26.47 0.84 22.14
C PHE A 356 27.03 2.27 22.14
N GLN A 357 27.49 2.71 20.97
CA GLN A 357 27.97 4.06 20.71
C GLN A 357 27.22 4.66 19.52
N GLN A 358 26.60 5.82 19.74
CA GLN A 358 25.83 6.51 18.71
C GLN A 358 26.70 7.02 17.56
N VAL A 359 26.24 6.80 16.33
CA VAL A 359 26.76 7.36 15.08
C VAL A 359 25.58 8.00 14.34
N LEU A 360 25.53 9.33 14.31
CA LEU A 360 24.47 10.07 13.64
C LEU A 360 24.73 10.07 12.12
N VAL A 361 23.78 9.54 11.35
CA VAL A 361 23.77 9.58 9.89
C VAL A 361 22.77 10.63 9.46
N LYS A 362 23.27 11.72 8.87
CA LYS A 362 22.43 12.86 8.45
C LYS A 362 21.99 12.70 7.00
N GLU A 363 20.82 13.26 6.70
CA GLU A 363 20.38 13.49 5.33
C GLU A 363 21.45 14.32 4.58
N PRO A 364 21.89 13.89 3.39
CA PRO A 364 22.84 14.64 2.58
C PRO A 364 22.17 15.90 2.02
N SER A 365 22.97 16.94 1.82
CA SER A 365 22.55 18.15 1.13
C SER A 365 22.33 17.89 -0.38
N VAL A 366 21.56 18.75 -1.06
CA VAL A 366 21.31 18.60 -2.51
C VAL A 366 22.61 18.46 -3.34
N PRO A 367 23.69 19.24 -3.11
CA PRO A 367 24.96 19.03 -3.82
C PRO A 367 25.63 17.68 -3.54
N GLU A 368 25.53 17.19 -2.30
CA GLU A 368 26.03 15.86 -1.93
C GLU A 368 25.20 14.76 -2.59
N THR A 369 23.87 14.89 -2.62
CA THR A 369 22.98 13.97 -3.34
C THR A 369 23.28 13.92 -4.83
N ILE A 370 23.54 15.07 -5.47
CA ILE A 370 23.98 15.11 -6.88
C ILE A 370 25.28 14.31 -7.05
N SER A 371 26.21 14.43 -6.12
CA SER A 371 27.48 13.68 -6.16
C SER A 371 27.27 12.17 -5.98
N ILE A 372 26.34 11.77 -5.09
CA ILE A 372 25.93 10.38 -4.89
C ILE A 372 25.31 9.83 -6.19
N LEU A 373 24.32 10.52 -6.76
CA LEU A 373 23.64 10.10 -8.00
C LEU A 373 24.62 10.02 -9.18
N ARG A 374 25.60 10.92 -9.28
CA ARG A 374 26.64 10.84 -10.32
C ARG A 374 27.51 9.60 -10.20
N GLY A 375 27.81 9.15 -8.99
CA GLY A 375 28.57 7.92 -8.81
C GLY A 375 27.72 6.65 -8.95
N LEU A 376 26.41 6.72 -8.72
CA LEU A 376 25.47 5.63 -9.01
C LEU A 376 25.05 5.57 -10.49
N LYS A 377 25.24 6.65 -11.24
CA LYS A 377 24.83 6.81 -12.64
C LYS A 377 25.19 5.59 -13.49
N GLU A 378 26.47 5.19 -13.50
CA GLU A 378 26.95 4.09 -14.35
C GLU A 378 26.23 2.76 -14.06
N ARG A 379 25.91 2.47 -12.79
CA ARG A 379 25.19 1.26 -12.38
C ARG A 379 23.75 1.25 -12.91
N TYR A 380 23.02 2.35 -12.73
CA TYR A 380 21.64 2.45 -13.23
C TYR A 380 21.56 2.45 -14.75
N GLU A 381 22.53 3.06 -15.44
CA GLU A 381 22.62 3.01 -16.90
C GLU A 381 22.82 1.58 -17.41
N VAL A 382 23.69 0.80 -16.75
CA VAL A 382 23.92 -0.62 -17.12
C VAL A 382 22.69 -1.47 -16.79
N HIS A 383 22.09 -1.28 -15.62
CA HIS A 383 20.93 -2.05 -15.16
C HIS A 383 19.70 -1.87 -16.05
N HIS A 384 19.37 -0.63 -16.39
CA HIS A 384 18.21 -0.31 -17.24
C HIS A 384 18.55 -0.27 -18.73
N GLY A 385 19.83 -0.23 -19.08
CA GLY A 385 20.29 -0.09 -20.45
C GLY A 385 20.00 1.29 -21.06
N VAL A 386 19.73 2.32 -20.26
CA VAL A 386 19.41 3.70 -20.72
C VAL A 386 20.54 4.67 -20.41
N ASN A 387 20.57 5.83 -21.06
CA ASN A 387 21.53 6.90 -20.74
C ASN A 387 20.88 7.92 -19.80
N ILE A 388 21.58 8.35 -18.75
CA ILE A 388 21.07 9.31 -17.76
C ILE A 388 21.82 10.64 -17.91
N LEU A 389 21.11 11.70 -18.30
CA LEU A 389 21.72 13.01 -18.48
C LEU A 389 22.04 13.67 -17.13
N ASP A 390 23.12 14.44 -17.05
CA ASP A 390 23.48 15.15 -15.81
C ASP A 390 22.37 16.15 -15.39
N GLY A 391 21.69 16.75 -16.38
CA GLY A 391 20.52 17.59 -16.11
C GLY A 391 19.38 16.85 -15.40
N ALA A 392 19.18 15.56 -15.68
CA ALA A 392 18.18 14.75 -14.99
C ALA A 392 18.59 14.49 -13.53
N ILE A 393 19.87 14.24 -13.26
CA ILE A 393 20.41 14.07 -11.91
C ILE A 393 20.18 15.32 -11.06
N VAL A 394 20.51 16.50 -11.60
CA VAL A 394 20.30 17.77 -10.90
C VAL A 394 18.81 18.01 -10.65
N SER A 395 17.97 17.73 -11.66
CA SER A 395 16.51 17.86 -11.53
C SER A 395 15.95 16.91 -10.47
N ALA A 396 16.36 15.64 -10.45
CA ALA A 396 15.91 14.64 -9.50
C ALA A 396 16.23 15.06 -8.06
N ALA A 397 17.48 15.45 -7.77
CA ALA A 397 17.87 15.90 -6.44
C ALA A 397 17.12 17.17 -6.00
N THR A 398 16.95 18.14 -6.91
CA THR A 398 16.30 19.42 -6.60
C THR A 398 14.79 19.26 -6.39
N LEU A 399 14.12 18.49 -7.25
CA LEU A 399 12.67 18.26 -7.17
C LEU A 399 12.31 17.32 -6.02
N ALA A 400 13.12 16.28 -5.76
CA ALA A 400 12.92 15.41 -4.60
C ALA A 400 12.98 16.20 -3.29
N ALA A 401 14.02 17.02 -3.11
CA ALA A 401 14.18 17.87 -1.93
C ALA A 401 13.01 18.84 -1.71
N ARG A 402 12.40 19.30 -2.82
CA ARG A 402 11.36 20.33 -2.78
C ARG A 402 9.95 19.76 -2.62
N TYR A 403 9.62 18.74 -3.39
CA TYR A 403 8.24 18.24 -3.54
C TYR A 403 7.99 16.92 -2.80
N LEU A 404 9.04 16.13 -2.51
CA LEU A 404 8.92 14.82 -1.85
C LEU A 404 9.29 14.89 -0.37
N THR A 405 8.69 15.81 0.37
CA THR A 405 9.07 16.12 1.77
C THR A 405 8.84 15.00 2.78
N ALA A 406 8.00 14.01 2.45
CA ALA A 406 7.75 12.83 3.28
C ALA A 406 8.90 11.80 3.22
N ARG A 407 9.69 11.81 2.15
CA ARG A 407 10.85 10.95 1.94
C ARG A 407 12.14 11.76 2.11
N ARG A 408 13.25 11.08 2.41
CA ARG A 408 14.54 11.72 2.67
C ARG A 408 15.49 11.52 1.51
N LEU A 409 16.41 12.46 1.32
CA LEU A 409 17.56 12.28 0.47
C LEU A 409 18.54 11.28 1.13
N PRO A 410 19.32 10.50 0.34
CA PRO A 410 19.31 10.45 -1.12
C PRO A 410 18.23 9.53 -1.72
N ASP A 411 17.56 8.70 -0.92
CA ASP A 411 16.60 7.67 -1.34
C ASP A 411 15.53 8.18 -2.31
N SER A 412 14.86 9.29 -1.96
CA SER A 412 13.83 9.87 -2.82
C SER A 412 14.33 10.32 -4.20
N ALA A 413 15.59 10.73 -4.31
CA ALA A 413 16.18 11.15 -5.58
C ALA A 413 16.71 9.96 -6.40
N VAL A 414 17.18 8.91 -5.73
CA VAL A 414 17.57 7.64 -6.36
C VAL A 414 16.33 6.97 -6.97
N ASP A 415 15.23 6.90 -6.23
CA ASP A 415 13.96 6.30 -6.67
C ASP A 415 13.38 7.04 -7.89
N LEU A 416 13.49 8.38 -7.94
CA LEU A 416 13.09 9.16 -9.12
C LEU A 416 13.92 8.82 -10.36
N ILE A 417 15.23 8.61 -10.20
CA ILE A 417 16.11 8.23 -11.32
C ILE A 417 15.80 6.81 -11.78
N ASP A 418 15.53 5.91 -10.82
CA ASP A 418 15.22 4.51 -11.07
C ASP A 418 13.89 4.36 -11.84
N GLU A 419 12.80 4.98 -11.36
CA GLU A 419 11.50 4.94 -12.04
C GLU A 419 11.57 5.63 -13.42
N ALA A 420 12.28 6.76 -13.53
CA ALA A 420 12.43 7.43 -14.82
C ALA A 420 13.24 6.58 -15.83
N ALA A 421 14.29 5.89 -15.35
CA ALA A 421 15.08 4.97 -16.17
C ALA A 421 14.25 3.75 -16.62
N ALA A 422 13.46 3.17 -15.71
CA ALA A 422 12.54 2.08 -16.00
C ALA A 422 11.46 2.50 -17.01
N ALA A 423 10.86 3.69 -16.85
CA ALA A 423 9.85 4.21 -17.77
C ALA A 423 10.42 4.42 -19.19
N VAL A 424 11.63 4.97 -19.31
CA VAL A 424 12.31 5.11 -20.61
C VAL A 424 12.63 3.75 -21.21
N ARG A 425 13.08 2.78 -20.40
CA ARG A 425 13.35 1.42 -20.87
C ARG A 425 12.08 0.74 -21.40
N VAL A 426 10.97 0.82 -20.68
CA VAL A 426 9.67 0.27 -21.11
C VAL A 426 9.23 0.91 -22.42
N THR A 427 9.37 2.23 -22.53
CA THR A 427 9.04 2.96 -23.76
C THR A 427 9.88 2.46 -24.93
N ARG A 428 11.19 2.27 -24.73
CA ARG A 428 12.13 1.75 -25.75
C ARG A 428 11.87 0.30 -26.16
N GLU A 429 11.51 -0.56 -25.20
CA GLU A 429 11.20 -1.96 -25.47
C GLU A 429 9.82 -2.15 -26.09
N SER A 430 8.92 -1.18 -25.94
CA SER A 430 7.62 -1.16 -26.60
C SER A 430 7.76 -0.94 -28.10
N GLU A 431 6.91 -1.59 -28.88
CA GLU A 431 6.85 -1.34 -30.31
C GLU A 431 6.27 0.07 -30.55
N PRO A 432 6.84 0.85 -31.50
CA PRO A 432 6.28 2.14 -31.86
C PRO A 432 4.81 2.01 -32.25
N GLU A 433 3.98 2.95 -31.82
CA GLU A 433 2.53 2.90 -32.06
C GLU A 433 2.18 2.75 -33.56
N ALA A 434 2.96 3.39 -34.43
CA ALA A 434 2.82 3.26 -35.88
C ALA A 434 3.02 1.81 -36.37
N LEU A 435 3.95 1.07 -35.75
CA LEU A 435 4.24 -0.32 -36.08
C LEU A 435 3.14 -1.24 -35.54
N ASP A 436 2.76 -1.10 -34.27
CA ASP A 436 1.66 -1.88 -33.66
C ASP A 436 0.33 -1.68 -34.42
N ASN A 437 0.01 -0.44 -34.81
CA ASN A 437 -1.19 -0.14 -35.60
C ASN A 437 -1.19 -0.85 -36.98
N LEU A 438 -0.05 -0.83 -37.69
CA LEU A 438 0.07 -1.51 -38.97
C LEU A 438 0.05 -3.04 -38.81
N GLU A 439 0.68 -3.59 -37.77
CA GLU A 439 0.65 -5.04 -37.49
C GLU A 439 -0.75 -5.53 -37.12
N ARG A 440 -1.48 -4.78 -36.28
CA ARG A 440 -2.88 -5.09 -35.95
C ARG A 440 -3.76 -5.05 -37.19
N ARG A 441 -3.60 -4.03 -38.03
CA ARG A 441 -4.34 -3.90 -39.29
C ARG A 441 -4.03 -5.06 -40.24
N LEU A 442 -2.76 -5.44 -40.38
CA LEU A 442 -2.34 -6.58 -41.19
C LEU A 442 -2.97 -7.88 -40.66
N ARG A 443 -2.97 -8.09 -39.34
CA ARG A 443 -3.57 -9.26 -38.69
C ARG A 443 -5.09 -9.33 -38.91
N GLN A 444 -5.79 -8.20 -38.81
CA GLN A 444 -7.23 -8.12 -39.10
C GLN A 444 -7.52 -8.49 -40.56
N LEU A 445 -6.77 -7.94 -41.51
CA LEU A 445 -6.91 -8.26 -42.93
C LEU A 445 -6.59 -9.73 -43.22
N GLN A 446 -5.61 -10.33 -42.54
CA GLN A 446 -5.30 -11.76 -42.68
C GLN A 446 -6.44 -12.66 -42.16
N ILE A 447 -7.07 -12.30 -41.04
CA ILE A 447 -8.24 -13.01 -40.50
C ILE A 447 -9.41 -12.89 -41.48
N GLU A 448 -9.64 -11.69 -42.03
CA GLU A 448 -10.68 -11.44 -43.03
C GLU A 448 -10.44 -12.26 -44.30
N ILE A 449 -9.21 -12.31 -44.81
CA ILE A 449 -8.81 -13.15 -45.95
C ILE A 449 -9.13 -14.63 -45.66
N HIS A 450 -8.76 -15.15 -44.49
CA HIS A 450 -8.98 -16.55 -44.14
C HIS A 450 -10.47 -16.91 -44.00
N ALA A 451 -11.29 -15.97 -43.52
CA ALA A 451 -12.74 -16.13 -43.47
C ALA A 451 -13.36 -16.14 -44.87
N LEU A 452 -12.99 -15.17 -45.72
CA LEU A 452 -13.52 -15.00 -47.07
C LEU A 452 -13.07 -16.10 -48.05
N GLU A 453 -11.95 -16.78 -47.80
CA GLU A 453 -11.48 -17.92 -48.61
C GLU A 453 -12.44 -19.13 -48.58
N ARG A 454 -13.30 -19.22 -47.57
CA ARG A 454 -14.28 -20.31 -47.42
C ARG A 454 -15.61 -20.00 -48.10
N GLU A 455 -15.85 -18.75 -48.45
CA GLU A 455 -17.10 -18.26 -49.04
C GLU A 455 -17.09 -18.39 -50.58
N LYS A 456 -18.27 -18.66 -51.16
CA LYS A 456 -18.39 -19.03 -52.59
C LYS A 456 -19.09 -17.97 -53.46
N ASP A 457 -19.69 -16.95 -52.85
CA ASP A 457 -20.44 -15.92 -53.56
C ASP A 457 -19.51 -14.90 -54.27
N ALA A 458 -20.05 -14.22 -55.28
CA ALA A 458 -19.28 -13.30 -56.11
C ALA A 458 -18.82 -12.03 -55.37
N ALA A 459 -19.59 -11.57 -54.37
CA ALA A 459 -19.23 -10.40 -53.58
C ALA A 459 -18.05 -10.71 -52.65
N SER A 460 -18.05 -11.87 -51.98
CA SER A 460 -16.96 -12.32 -51.13
C SER A 460 -15.65 -12.52 -51.90
N LYS A 461 -15.70 -13.04 -53.14
CA LYS A 461 -14.50 -13.15 -53.99
C LYS A 461 -13.89 -11.79 -54.34
N THR A 462 -14.74 -10.79 -54.61
CA THR A 462 -14.28 -9.43 -54.91
C THR A 462 -13.67 -8.77 -53.68
N ARG A 463 -14.30 -8.94 -52.50
CA ARG A 463 -13.75 -8.43 -51.23
C ARG A 463 -12.46 -9.13 -50.84
N LEU A 464 -12.33 -10.44 -51.09
CA LEU A 464 -11.12 -11.21 -50.86
C LEU A 464 -9.93 -10.64 -51.66
N GLU A 465 -10.15 -10.28 -52.92
CA GLU A 465 -9.11 -9.72 -53.79
C GLU A 465 -8.66 -8.33 -53.31
N LEU A 466 -9.60 -7.48 -52.88
CA LEU A 466 -9.32 -6.19 -52.26
C LEU A 466 -8.58 -6.33 -50.92
N ALA A 467 -9.02 -7.23 -50.04
CA ALA A 467 -8.37 -7.48 -48.76
C ALA A 467 -6.93 -8.00 -48.94
N LYS A 468 -6.68 -8.83 -49.97
CA LYS A 468 -5.32 -9.27 -50.34
C LYS A 468 -4.44 -8.11 -50.81
N GLN A 469 -4.99 -7.18 -51.59
CA GLN A 469 -4.26 -5.98 -52.02
C GLN A 469 -3.96 -5.04 -50.83
N GLU A 470 -4.94 -4.80 -49.96
CA GLU A 470 -4.77 -4.00 -48.74
C GLU A 470 -3.71 -4.60 -47.81
N ALA A 471 -3.73 -5.93 -47.61
CA ALA A 471 -2.72 -6.62 -46.82
C ALA A 471 -1.32 -6.50 -47.43
N ALA A 472 -1.20 -6.58 -48.76
CA ALA A 472 0.09 -6.41 -49.45
C ALA A 472 0.63 -4.98 -49.30
N ASN A 473 -0.22 -3.96 -49.40
CA ASN A 473 0.16 -2.56 -49.21
C ASN A 473 0.63 -2.31 -47.76
N VAL A 474 -0.15 -2.77 -46.77
CA VAL A 474 0.23 -2.65 -45.35
C VAL A 474 1.54 -3.40 -45.07
N ALA A 475 1.78 -4.56 -45.71
CA ALA A 475 3.03 -5.31 -45.55
C ALA A 475 4.25 -4.58 -46.16
N GLU A 476 4.11 -3.92 -47.32
CA GLU A 476 5.18 -3.10 -47.90
C GLU A 476 5.47 -1.83 -47.07
N GLU A 477 4.45 -1.24 -46.44
CA GLU A 477 4.63 -0.14 -45.47
C GLU A 477 5.30 -0.60 -44.17
N LEU A 478 4.95 -1.81 -43.68
CA LEU A 478 5.49 -2.37 -42.45
C LEU A 478 6.98 -2.74 -42.57
N ARG A 479 7.41 -3.30 -43.71
CA ARG A 479 8.77 -3.83 -43.90
C ARG A 479 9.89 -2.83 -43.54
N PRO A 480 9.93 -1.60 -44.10
CA PRO A 480 11.00 -0.65 -43.79
C PRO A 480 10.98 -0.17 -42.33
N LEU A 481 9.79 -0.01 -41.73
CA LEU A 481 9.65 0.39 -40.33
C LEU A 481 10.17 -0.70 -39.38
N ARG A 482 9.83 -1.96 -39.67
CA ARG A 482 10.28 -3.12 -38.89
C ARG A 482 11.78 -3.34 -39.00
N GLU A 483 12.34 -3.29 -40.21
CA GLU A 483 13.79 -3.40 -40.42
C GLU A 483 14.55 -2.30 -39.67
N LYS A 484 14.03 -1.07 -39.66
CA LYS A 484 14.62 0.04 -38.91
C LYS A 484 14.58 -0.22 -37.40
N TYR A 485 13.43 -0.60 -36.85
CA TYR A 485 13.28 -0.93 -35.43
C TYR A 485 14.19 -2.08 -34.98
N GLU A 486 14.29 -3.16 -35.78
CA GLU A 486 15.18 -4.29 -35.49
C GLU A 486 16.67 -3.89 -35.50
N GLN A 487 17.08 -2.99 -36.41
CA GLN A 487 18.43 -2.44 -36.43
C GLN A 487 18.74 -1.56 -35.22
N GLU A 488 17.82 -0.68 -34.81
CA GLU A 488 17.96 0.17 -33.63
C GLU A 488 18.05 -0.66 -32.34
N LYS A 489 17.20 -1.68 -32.22
CA LYS A 489 17.21 -2.63 -31.10
C LYS A 489 18.53 -3.39 -31.02
N LYS A 490 19.05 -3.84 -32.16
CA LYS A 490 20.34 -4.54 -32.22
C LYS A 490 21.50 -3.65 -31.78
N ARG A 491 21.60 -2.42 -32.30
CA ARG A 491 22.64 -1.45 -31.90
C ARG A 491 22.62 -1.17 -30.39
N SER A 492 21.43 -0.98 -29.83
CA SER A 492 21.25 -0.74 -28.40
C SER A 492 21.72 -1.93 -27.56
N LYS A 493 21.39 -3.15 -28.00
CA LYS A 493 21.82 -4.39 -27.34
C LYS A 493 23.34 -4.56 -27.38
N ASP A 494 23.97 -4.34 -28.53
CA ASP A 494 25.43 -4.46 -28.68
C ASP A 494 26.18 -3.49 -27.75
N ILE A 495 25.66 -2.26 -27.57
CA ILE A 495 26.21 -1.29 -26.61
C ILE A 495 26.03 -1.78 -25.16
N GLN A 496 24.85 -2.30 -24.82
CA GLN A 496 24.56 -2.80 -23.48
C GLN A 496 25.45 -3.98 -23.11
N ASP A 497 25.58 -4.97 -24.00
CA ASP A 497 26.44 -6.15 -23.80
C ASP A 497 27.91 -5.73 -23.61
N ALA A 498 28.39 -4.74 -24.39
CA ALA A 498 29.73 -4.19 -24.23
C ALA A 498 29.92 -3.47 -22.88
N LYS A 499 28.93 -2.70 -22.40
CA LYS A 499 28.96 -2.04 -21.08
C LYS A 499 28.94 -3.05 -19.93
N MET A 500 28.12 -4.09 -20.00
CA MET A 500 28.10 -5.18 -19.01
C MET A 500 29.45 -5.92 -18.97
N LYS A 501 30.04 -6.18 -20.14
CA LYS A 501 31.39 -6.77 -20.22
C LYS A 501 32.44 -5.89 -19.57
N LEU A 502 32.41 -4.57 -19.82
CA LEU A 502 33.33 -3.61 -19.19
C LEU A 502 33.23 -3.65 -17.66
N ASP A 503 32.03 -3.67 -17.09
CA ASP A 503 31.85 -3.73 -15.63
C ASP A 503 32.43 -5.04 -15.05
N SER A 504 32.17 -6.17 -15.70
CA SER A 504 32.75 -7.47 -15.29
C SER A 504 34.28 -7.49 -15.35
N LEU A 505 34.90 -6.81 -16.32
CA LEU A 505 36.35 -6.70 -16.45
C LEU A 505 36.94 -5.80 -15.35
N LYS A 506 36.25 -4.71 -14.99
CA LYS A 506 36.65 -3.84 -13.87
C LYS A 506 36.63 -4.61 -12.54
N VAL A 507 35.59 -5.39 -12.28
CA VAL A 507 35.49 -6.23 -11.06
C VAL A 507 36.63 -7.26 -11.01
N LYS A 508 36.88 -7.97 -12.11
CA LYS A 508 37.99 -8.93 -12.21
C LYS A 508 39.35 -8.28 -12.01
N ARG A 509 39.57 -7.08 -12.56
CA ARG A 509 40.80 -6.33 -12.35
C ARG A 509 41.01 -6.01 -10.88
N ASP A 510 39.97 -5.55 -10.19
CA ASP A 510 40.04 -5.22 -8.77
C ASP A 510 40.28 -6.47 -7.92
N GLU A 511 39.73 -7.63 -8.31
CA GLU A 511 40.02 -8.92 -7.72
C GLU A 511 41.47 -9.38 -7.94
N SER A 512 41.99 -9.30 -9.16
CA SER A 512 43.39 -9.62 -9.49
C SER A 512 44.38 -8.74 -8.75
N MET A 513 44.10 -7.43 -8.64
CA MET A 513 44.93 -6.51 -7.84
C MET A 513 44.94 -6.90 -6.36
N ARG A 514 43.80 -7.33 -5.81
CA ARG A 514 43.68 -7.75 -4.40
C ARG A 514 44.38 -9.08 -4.11
N SER A 515 44.26 -10.06 -5.01
CA SER A 515 44.89 -11.38 -4.88
C SER A 515 46.41 -11.35 -5.14
N GLY A 516 46.94 -10.22 -5.63
CA GLY A 516 48.35 -10.05 -5.95
C GLY A 516 48.75 -10.62 -7.32
N ASP A 517 47.78 -11.02 -8.14
CA ASP A 517 48.01 -11.43 -9.53
C ASP A 517 48.21 -10.20 -10.43
N THR A 518 49.43 -9.67 -10.33
CA THR A 518 49.86 -8.49 -11.08
C THR A 518 49.85 -8.69 -12.60
N ALA A 519 49.94 -9.93 -13.09
CA ALA A 519 49.95 -10.24 -14.51
C ALA A 519 48.55 -10.05 -15.10
N THR A 520 47.53 -10.72 -14.54
CA THR A 520 46.16 -10.57 -15.04
C THR A 520 45.61 -9.16 -14.80
N ALA A 521 45.98 -8.50 -13.69
CA ALA A 521 45.62 -7.11 -13.46
C ALA A 521 46.18 -6.17 -14.52
N ALA A 522 47.44 -6.35 -14.95
CA ALA A 522 48.05 -5.56 -16.01
C ALA A 522 47.38 -5.83 -17.38
N ASP A 523 47.10 -7.10 -17.69
CA ASP A 523 46.43 -7.46 -18.95
C ASP A 523 45.03 -6.83 -19.06
N LEU A 524 44.29 -6.83 -17.94
CA LEU A 524 42.97 -6.21 -17.86
C LEU A 524 43.03 -4.68 -17.96
N GLU A 525 43.93 -4.03 -17.22
CA GLU A 525 44.04 -2.57 -17.16
C GLU A 525 44.59 -1.95 -18.45
N TYR A 526 45.59 -2.58 -19.09
CA TYR A 526 46.26 -1.99 -20.27
C TYR A 526 45.73 -2.48 -21.62
N TYR A 527 45.04 -3.64 -21.68
CA TYR A 527 44.49 -4.16 -22.94
C TYR A 527 42.98 -4.31 -22.91
N ALA A 528 42.44 -5.25 -22.12
CA ALA A 528 41.03 -5.66 -22.24
C ALA A 528 40.03 -4.52 -21.93
N ILE A 529 40.29 -3.72 -20.89
CA ILE A 529 39.44 -2.58 -20.52
C ILE A 529 39.52 -1.47 -21.59
N PRO A 530 40.71 -0.96 -21.99
CA PRO A 530 40.83 0.02 -23.07
C PRO A 530 40.23 -0.42 -24.41
N GLU A 531 40.40 -1.69 -24.80
CA GLU A 531 39.81 -2.23 -26.03
C GLU A 531 38.28 -2.21 -25.97
N THR A 532 37.70 -2.61 -24.83
CA THR A 532 36.25 -2.60 -24.64
C THR A 532 35.69 -1.18 -24.59
N GLN A 533 36.41 -0.23 -23.96
CA GLN A 533 36.04 1.19 -23.97
C GLN A 533 36.08 1.78 -25.39
N ALA A 534 37.11 1.45 -26.18
CA ALA A 534 37.19 1.88 -27.57
C ALA A 534 36.06 1.29 -28.42
N LEU A 535 35.64 0.06 -28.16
CA LEU A 535 34.47 -0.56 -28.80
C LEU A 535 33.18 0.19 -28.45
N ILE A 536 32.93 0.48 -27.17
CA ILE A 536 31.75 1.24 -26.73
C ILE A 536 31.70 2.61 -27.42
N GLN A 537 32.83 3.34 -27.44
CA GLN A 537 32.90 4.63 -28.13
C GLN A 537 32.59 4.52 -29.62
N ARG A 538 33.11 3.48 -30.31
CA ARG A 538 32.79 3.25 -31.73
C ARG A 538 31.29 3.02 -31.92
N LEU A 539 30.68 2.12 -31.17
CA LEU A 539 29.25 1.82 -31.26
C LEU A 539 28.37 3.05 -30.94
N GLU A 540 28.74 3.84 -29.92
CA GLU A 540 28.05 5.10 -29.59
C GLU A 540 28.18 6.14 -30.72
N THR A 541 29.34 6.24 -31.38
CA THR A 541 29.50 7.15 -32.53
C THR A 541 28.73 6.69 -33.76
N GLU A 542 28.64 5.38 -34.01
CA GLU A 542 27.83 4.81 -35.10
C GLU A 542 26.34 5.06 -34.89
N ARG A 543 25.87 4.87 -33.66
CA ARG A 543 24.50 5.22 -33.25
C ARG A 543 24.22 6.72 -33.45
N ALA A 544 25.08 7.59 -32.91
CA ALA A 544 24.88 9.04 -33.01
C ALA A 544 24.85 9.55 -34.46
N LYS A 545 25.64 8.94 -35.37
CA LYS A 545 25.61 9.25 -36.80
C LYS A 545 24.27 8.85 -37.42
N ALA A 546 23.78 7.65 -37.12
CA ALA A 546 22.49 7.19 -37.63
C ALA A 546 21.33 8.05 -37.13
N ASP A 547 21.31 8.40 -35.84
CA ASP A 547 20.29 9.27 -35.24
C ASP A 547 20.29 10.67 -35.88
N ALA A 548 21.48 11.19 -36.21
CA ALA A 548 21.63 12.48 -36.89
C ALA A 548 21.14 12.42 -38.35
N GLU A 549 21.43 11.34 -39.08
CA GLU A 549 20.92 11.11 -40.43
C GLU A 549 19.39 10.99 -40.44
N ASP A 550 18.81 10.32 -39.43
CA ASP A 550 17.36 10.18 -39.28
C ASP A 550 16.68 11.51 -38.94
N ARG A 551 17.26 12.32 -38.04
CA ARG A 551 16.77 13.68 -37.75
C ARG A 551 16.86 14.59 -38.98
N ALA A 552 17.92 14.46 -39.78
CA ALA A 552 18.07 15.23 -41.00
C ALA A 552 17.03 14.86 -42.07
N ARG A 553 16.58 13.60 -42.11
CA ARG A 553 15.52 13.12 -43.02
C ARG A 553 14.10 13.53 -42.57
N ALA A 554 13.86 13.69 -41.27
CA ALA A 554 12.53 13.94 -40.71
C ALA A 554 12.07 15.42 -40.73
N GLY A 555 12.99 16.39 -40.91
CA GLY A 555 12.65 17.82 -40.88
C GLY A 555 12.19 18.34 -39.50
N ASN A 556 11.99 19.67 -39.38
CA ASN A 556 11.70 20.37 -38.12
C ASN A 556 10.34 20.03 -37.46
N GLN A 557 9.54 19.11 -38.01
CA GLN A 557 8.19 18.75 -37.53
C GLN A 557 8.03 17.27 -37.16
N GLY A 558 9.08 16.44 -37.31
CA GLY A 558 9.04 15.06 -36.82
C GLY A 558 9.29 15.04 -35.32
N GLU A 559 8.27 14.72 -34.51
CA GLU A 559 8.47 14.30 -33.12
C GLU A 559 9.51 13.18 -33.09
N THR A 560 10.55 13.36 -32.26
CA THR A 560 11.56 12.33 -32.01
C THR A 560 10.87 11.04 -31.60
N LEU A 561 11.05 9.99 -32.41
CA LEU A 561 10.28 8.75 -32.31
C LEU A 561 10.33 8.08 -30.93
N MET A 562 11.39 8.25 -30.12
CA MET A 562 11.40 7.92 -28.68
C MET A 562 12.49 8.72 -27.94
N PRO A 563 12.26 9.20 -26.70
CA PRO A 563 13.33 9.70 -25.86
C PRO A 563 14.18 8.51 -25.37
N ASP A 564 15.45 8.52 -25.79
CA ASP A 564 16.41 7.44 -25.54
C ASP A 564 17.28 7.66 -24.27
N ALA A 565 17.09 8.81 -23.64
CA ALA A 565 17.83 9.22 -22.46
C ALA A 565 16.88 9.79 -21.41
N VAL A 566 17.20 9.53 -20.15
CA VAL A 566 16.53 10.15 -19.01
C VAL A 566 17.01 11.59 -18.92
N GLY A 567 16.12 12.52 -19.28
CA GLY A 567 16.31 13.96 -19.17
C GLY A 567 15.49 14.58 -18.03
N PRO A 568 15.59 15.91 -17.83
CA PRO A 568 14.78 16.63 -16.86
C PRO A 568 13.27 16.46 -17.10
N ASP A 569 12.85 16.28 -18.34
CA ASP A 569 11.43 16.12 -18.71
C ASP A 569 10.84 14.82 -18.14
N GLN A 570 11.56 13.69 -18.27
CA GLN A 570 11.14 12.41 -17.70
C GLN A 570 11.03 12.50 -16.17
N ILE A 571 12.01 13.16 -15.52
CA ILE A 571 11.94 13.39 -14.07
C ILE A 571 10.71 14.23 -13.69
N ASN A 572 10.41 15.29 -14.45
CA ASN A 572 9.23 16.11 -14.20
C ASN A 572 7.93 15.32 -14.36
N GLU A 573 7.83 14.41 -15.33
CA GLU A 573 6.67 13.54 -15.53
C GLU A 573 6.45 12.58 -14.35
N ILE A 574 7.51 11.95 -13.85
CA ILE A 574 7.42 11.07 -12.67
C ILE A 574 7.01 11.89 -11.43
N VAL A 575 7.66 13.03 -11.18
CA VAL A 575 7.31 13.91 -10.05
C VAL A 575 5.87 14.41 -10.18
N ALA A 576 5.41 14.76 -11.38
CA ALA A 576 4.03 15.15 -11.63
C ALA A 576 3.05 14.03 -11.28
N ARG A 577 3.37 12.79 -11.66
CA ARG A 577 2.55 11.61 -11.34
C ARG A 577 2.48 11.35 -9.84
N TRP A 578 3.61 11.44 -9.14
CA TRP A 578 3.69 11.20 -7.70
C TRP A 578 3.00 12.29 -6.87
N THR A 579 3.03 13.54 -7.34
CA THR A 579 2.56 14.71 -6.58
C THR A 579 1.22 15.26 -7.04
N GLY A 580 0.77 14.91 -8.26
CA GLY A 580 -0.38 15.51 -8.93
C GLY A 580 -0.11 16.91 -9.51
N ILE A 581 1.12 17.43 -9.43
CA ILE A 581 1.47 18.77 -9.92
C ILE A 581 1.72 18.74 -11.44
N PRO A 582 1.05 19.55 -12.26
CA PRO A 582 1.24 19.55 -13.72
C PRO A 582 2.69 19.83 -14.16
N VAL A 583 3.18 19.10 -15.16
CA VAL A 583 4.56 19.23 -15.71
C VAL A 583 4.89 20.67 -16.14
N THR A 584 3.93 21.37 -16.75
CA THR A 584 4.11 22.78 -17.16
C THR A 584 4.48 23.68 -15.99
N ARG A 585 3.96 23.39 -14.79
CA ARG A 585 4.25 24.15 -13.57
C ARG A 585 5.60 23.79 -12.96
N LEU A 586 6.08 22.56 -13.16
CA LEU A 586 7.41 22.10 -12.71
C LEU A 586 8.55 22.69 -13.56
N LYS A 587 8.30 22.96 -14.85
CA LYS A 587 9.29 23.56 -15.77
C LYS A 587 9.59 25.04 -15.51
N THR A 588 8.63 25.81 -14.99
CA THR A 588 8.79 27.25 -14.74
C THR A 588 9.85 27.54 -13.68
N THR A 589 10.81 28.42 -13.98
CA THR A 589 11.81 28.85 -13.00
C THR A 589 11.14 29.64 -11.86
N GLU A 590 11.64 29.47 -10.63
CA GLU A 590 11.11 30.19 -9.45
C GLU A 590 11.19 31.71 -9.65
N LYS A 591 12.23 32.20 -10.32
CA LYS A 591 12.41 33.62 -10.65
C LYS A 591 11.25 34.16 -11.48
N ASP A 592 10.87 33.46 -12.56
CA ASP A 592 9.80 33.92 -13.45
C ASP A 592 8.43 33.89 -12.75
N LYS A 593 8.17 32.86 -11.93
CA LYS A 593 6.97 32.81 -11.09
C LYS A 593 6.91 34.04 -10.17
N LEU A 594 7.98 34.32 -9.41
CA LEU A 594 7.99 35.43 -8.45
C LEU A 594 7.85 36.82 -9.12
N LEU A 595 8.36 37.00 -10.34
CA LEU A 595 8.19 38.24 -11.10
C LEU A 595 6.74 38.46 -11.54
N GLN A 596 6.02 37.40 -11.93
CA GLN A 596 4.63 37.49 -12.37
C GLN A 596 3.60 37.42 -11.22
N MET A 597 4.03 37.19 -9.97
CA MET A 597 3.17 37.03 -8.79
C MET A 597 2.11 38.13 -8.65
N GLU A 598 2.52 39.40 -8.72
CA GLU A 598 1.62 40.55 -8.55
C GLU A 598 0.48 40.54 -9.59
N LYS A 599 0.80 40.23 -10.85
CA LYS A 599 -0.19 40.15 -11.93
C LYS A 599 -1.14 38.97 -11.72
N HIS A 600 -0.64 37.85 -11.23
CA HIS A 600 -1.47 36.66 -10.98
C HIS A 600 -2.43 36.90 -9.80
N LEU A 601 -1.92 37.39 -8.68
CA LEU A 601 -2.73 37.70 -7.49
C LEU A 601 -3.77 38.80 -7.77
N ALA A 602 -3.44 39.81 -8.58
CA ALA A 602 -4.36 40.88 -8.94
C ALA A 602 -5.54 40.43 -9.83
N LYS A 603 -5.44 39.28 -10.53
CA LYS A 603 -6.57 38.70 -11.28
C LYS A 603 -7.63 38.11 -10.35
N ILE A 604 -7.21 37.61 -9.19
CA ILE A 604 -8.08 36.93 -8.22
C ILE A 604 -8.58 37.92 -7.17
N VAL A 605 -7.68 38.78 -6.66
CA VAL A 605 -7.99 39.73 -5.58
C VAL A 605 -8.28 41.11 -6.17
N VAL A 606 -9.56 41.39 -6.35
CA VAL A 606 -10.07 42.64 -6.94
C VAL A 606 -9.98 43.79 -5.94
N GLY A 607 -9.54 44.97 -6.41
CA GLY A 607 -9.56 46.24 -5.67
C GLY A 607 -8.47 46.43 -4.60
N GLN A 608 -7.61 45.44 -4.40
CA GLN A 608 -6.59 45.43 -3.34
C GLN A 608 -5.17 45.53 -3.89
N LYS A 609 -4.93 46.41 -4.87
CA LYS A 609 -3.64 46.51 -5.57
C LYS A 609 -2.47 46.83 -4.63
N GLU A 610 -2.65 47.77 -3.69
CA GLU A 610 -1.61 48.13 -2.70
C GLU A 610 -1.27 46.93 -1.79
N ALA A 611 -2.28 46.16 -1.37
CA ALA A 611 -2.10 44.97 -0.56
C ALA A 611 -1.31 43.87 -1.29
N VAL A 612 -1.71 43.58 -2.54
CA VAL A 612 -1.04 42.60 -3.40
C VAL A 612 0.42 42.99 -3.66
N GLN A 613 0.67 44.28 -3.93
CA GLN A 613 2.02 44.78 -4.19
C GLN A 613 2.92 44.68 -2.94
N SER A 614 2.39 45.04 -1.76
CA SER A 614 3.14 44.95 -0.49
C SER A 614 3.55 43.50 -0.18
N VAL A 615 2.59 42.57 -0.27
CA VAL A 615 2.83 41.14 -0.03
C VAL A 615 3.83 40.56 -1.04
N SER A 616 3.67 40.90 -2.33
CA SER A 616 4.57 40.42 -3.39
C SER A 616 6.01 40.90 -3.17
N ASN A 617 6.22 42.16 -2.75
CA ASN A 617 7.54 42.71 -2.50
C ASN A 617 8.23 42.05 -1.29
N ALA A 618 7.50 41.83 -0.19
CA ALA A 618 8.04 41.17 1.00
C ALA A 618 8.48 39.72 0.70
N ILE A 619 7.70 38.98 -0.08
CA ILE A 619 8.06 37.60 -0.46
C ILE A 619 9.26 37.58 -1.41
N ARG A 620 9.32 38.51 -2.38
CA ARG A 620 10.49 38.64 -3.26
C ARG A 620 11.77 38.90 -2.46
N LEU A 621 11.70 39.77 -1.45
CA LEU A 621 12.84 40.08 -0.57
C LEU A 621 13.33 38.85 0.22
N GLN A 622 12.41 38.03 0.72
CA GLN A 622 12.78 36.79 1.40
C GLN A 622 13.40 35.78 0.42
N ARG A 623 12.76 35.57 -0.74
CA ARG A 623 13.19 34.59 -1.75
C ARG A 623 14.49 34.98 -2.47
N SER A 624 14.83 36.27 -2.51
CA SER A 624 16.14 36.73 -2.98
C SER A 624 17.27 36.53 -1.95
N GLY A 625 16.96 36.04 -0.74
CA GLY A 625 17.93 35.86 0.34
C GLY A 625 18.42 37.17 0.96
N LEU A 626 17.73 38.29 0.71
CA LEU A 626 18.08 39.61 1.25
C LEU A 626 17.48 39.85 2.65
N ALA A 627 16.43 39.11 3.01
CA ALA A 627 15.85 39.12 4.35
C ALA A 627 16.66 38.23 5.32
N ASN A 628 16.44 38.43 6.62
CA ASN A 628 17.01 37.56 7.65
C ASN A 628 16.50 36.12 7.49
N PRO A 629 17.38 35.12 7.28
CA PRO A 629 16.96 33.72 7.05
C PRO A 629 16.21 33.08 8.23
N ASN A 630 16.34 33.63 9.44
CA ASN A 630 15.67 33.12 10.62
C ASN A 630 14.27 33.69 10.82
N GLN A 631 13.87 34.73 10.07
CA GLN A 631 12.58 35.39 10.24
C GLN A 631 11.61 35.00 9.12
N PRO A 632 10.46 34.35 9.43
CA PRO A 632 9.44 34.08 8.44
C PRO A 632 8.72 35.38 8.03
N PRO A 633 8.25 35.53 6.77
CA PRO A 633 7.49 36.70 6.36
C PRO A 633 6.18 36.74 7.12
N SER A 634 5.92 37.89 7.72
CA SER A 634 4.79 38.10 8.60
C SER A 634 3.95 39.29 8.14
N PHE A 635 2.64 39.08 8.01
CA PHE A 635 1.71 40.08 7.51
C PHE A 635 0.56 40.29 8.49
N LEU A 636 0.19 41.55 8.74
CA LEU A 636 -1.04 41.88 9.47
C LEU A 636 -2.02 42.57 8.52
N PHE A 637 -3.11 41.87 8.19
CA PHE A 637 -4.15 42.30 7.28
C PHE A 637 -5.29 43.00 8.04
N CYS A 638 -5.37 44.32 7.92
CA CYS A 638 -6.36 45.15 8.58
C CYS A 638 -7.41 45.64 7.59
N GLY A 639 -8.69 45.62 7.97
CA GLY A 639 -9.77 46.15 7.12
C GLY A 639 -11.14 45.61 7.48
N PRO A 640 -12.22 46.13 6.88
CA PRO A 640 -13.57 45.63 7.12
C PRO A 640 -13.75 44.19 6.61
N SER A 641 -14.75 43.50 7.17
CA SER A 641 -15.05 42.12 6.81
C SER A 641 -15.50 42.00 5.34
N GLY A 642 -15.12 40.92 4.68
CA GLY A 642 -15.50 40.67 3.28
C GLY A 642 -14.77 41.48 2.21
N THR A 643 -13.66 42.15 2.55
CA THR A 643 -12.78 42.88 1.60
C THR A 643 -11.74 42.02 0.88
N GLY A 644 -11.61 40.74 1.25
CA GLY A 644 -10.69 39.81 0.59
C GLY A 644 -9.41 39.44 1.36
N LYS A 645 -9.31 39.75 2.66
CA LYS A 645 -8.16 39.38 3.52
C LYS A 645 -7.81 37.89 3.43
N THR A 646 -8.76 37.01 3.70
CA THR A 646 -8.60 35.55 3.59
C THR A 646 -8.44 35.08 2.14
N LEU A 647 -9.04 35.79 1.18
CA LEU A 647 -8.93 35.44 -0.25
C LEU A 647 -7.50 35.65 -0.75
N LEU A 648 -6.84 36.74 -0.36
CA LEU A 648 -5.43 36.99 -0.69
C LEU A 648 -4.53 35.89 -0.14
N THR A 649 -4.77 35.44 1.09
CA THR A 649 -4.02 34.32 1.69
C THR A 649 -4.23 33.01 0.92
N LYS A 650 -5.47 32.70 0.55
CA LYS A 650 -5.79 31.50 -0.26
C LYS A 650 -5.12 31.55 -1.63
N ALA A 651 -5.24 32.68 -2.33
CA ALA A 651 -4.60 32.90 -3.63
C ALA A 651 -3.07 32.82 -3.52
N LEU A 652 -2.51 33.27 -2.42
CA LEU A 652 -1.08 33.18 -2.15
C LEU A 652 -0.62 31.74 -1.89
N ALA A 653 -1.41 30.95 -1.15
CA ALA A 653 -1.14 29.53 -0.92
C ALA A 653 -1.18 28.74 -2.23
N GLU A 654 -2.22 28.98 -3.04
CA GLU A 654 -2.35 28.39 -4.37
C GLU A 654 -1.18 28.80 -5.30
N PHE A 655 -0.74 30.07 -5.24
CA PHE A 655 0.34 30.54 -6.11
C PHE A 655 1.72 30.02 -5.72
N LEU A 656 2.04 29.99 -4.41
CA LEU A 656 3.37 29.62 -3.93
C LEU A 656 3.57 28.12 -3.75
N PHE A 657 2.52 27.42 -3.30
CA PHE A 657 2.59 26.02 -2.91
C PHE A 657 1.77 25.10 -3.83
N ASP A 658 1.07 25.66 -4.83
CA ASP A 658 0.20 24.89 -5.75
C ASP A 658 -0.89 24.07 -5.03
N ASP A 659 -1.12 24.31 -3.73
CA ASP A 659 -2.12 23.64 -2.89
C ASP A 659 -2.85 24.67 -2.02
N PRO A 660 -4.16 24.91 -2.20
CA PRO A 660 -4.93 25.80 -1.33
C PRO A 660 -5.02 25.27 0.11
N LYS A 661 -4.84 23.95 0.33
CA LYS A 661 -4.76 23.34 1.67
C LYS A 661 -3.40 23.55 2.34
N ALA A 662 -2.42 24.13 1.64
CA ALA A 662 -1.19 24.62 2.28
C ALA A 662 -1.45 25.85 3.17
N MET A 663 -2.65 26.45 3.09
CA MET A 663 -3.12 27.42 4.07
C MET A 663 -3.71 26.72 5.30
N ILE A 664 -3.01 26.77 6.41
CA ILE A 664 -3.46 26.28 7.71
C ILE A 664 -4.13 27.43 8.44
N ARG A 665 -5.43 27.32 8.70
CA ARG A 665 -6.23 28.37 9.34
C ARG A 665 -6.45 28.08 10.81
N PHE A 666 -6.22 29.10 11.64
CA PHE A 666 -6.52 29.12 13.06
C PHE A 666 -7.51 30.27 13.34
N ASP A 667 -8.67 29.95 13.89
CA ASP A 667 -9.64 30.95 14.36
C ASP A 667 -9.27 31.39 15.77
N MET A 668 -8.83 32.65 15.93
CA MET A 668 -8.39 33.16 17.22
C MET A 668 -9.53 33.35 18.23
N SER A 669 -10.80 33.25 17.79
CA SER A 669 -11.94 33.19 18.69
C SER A 669 -11.90 31.93 19.57
N GLU A 670 -11.33 30.82 19.10
CA GLU A 670 -11.19 29.57 19.86
C GLU A 670 -10.03 29.62 20.88
N TYR A 671 -9.18 30.64 20.79
CA TYR A 671 -7.98 30.83 21.61
C TYR A 671 -8.06 32.07 22.51
N GLN A 672 -9.27 32.46 22.91
CA GLN A 672 -9.53 33.54 23.88
C GLN A 672 -9.04 33.21 25.29
N GLU A 673 -9.07 31.94 25.68
CA GLU A 673 -8.71 31.49 27.03
C GLU A 673 -7.23 31.09 27.13
N ARG A 674 -6.62 31.32 28.30
CA ARG A 674 -5.20 30.98 28.54
C ARG A 674 -4.87 29.49 28.35
N HIS A 675 -5.80 28.58 28.70
CA HIS A 675 -5.59 27.13 28.57
C HIS A 675 -5.62 26.63 27.12
N SER A 676 -6.10 27.45 26.16
CA SER A 676 -6.08 27.14 24.74
C SER A 676 -4.66 27.02 24.16
N LEU A 677 -3.67 27.63 24.82
CA LEU A 677 -2.27 27.54 24.42
C LEU A 677 -1.78 26.09 24.37
N SER A 678 -2.16 25.26 25.34
CA SER A 678 -1.79 23.85 25.38
C SER A 678 -2.33 23.07 24.17
N ARG A 679 -3.48 23.48 23.60
CA ARG A 679 -4.00 22.90 22.34
C ARG A 679 -3.18 23.34 21.13
N MET A 680 -2.65 24.57 21.14
CA MET A 680 -1.86 25.14 20.05
C MET A 680 -0.46 24.53 19.97
N ILE A 681 0.30 24.48 21.06
CA ILE A 681 1.70 24.02 21.09
C ILE A 681 1.88 22.59 21.61
N GLY A 682 0.88 22.03 22.30
CA GLY A 682 0.90 20.71 22.91
C GLY A 682 0.98 20.80 24.44
N ALA A 683 0.38 19.83 25.13
CA ALA A 683 0.42 19.78 26.58
C ALA A 683 1.81 19.35 27.09
N PRO A 684 2.31 19.93 28.20
CA PRO A 684 3.57 19.49 28.79
C PRO A 684 3.48 18.06 29.37
N PRO A 685 4.61 17.35 29.52
CA PRO A 685 4.63 16.00 30.08
C PRO A 685 3.94 15.91 31.45
N GLY A 686 3.04 14.92 31.60
CA GLY A 686 2.24 14.72 32.81
C GLY A 686 0.81 15.29 32.76
N TYR A 687 0.41 15.96 31.67
CA TYR A 687 -0.95 16.46 31.47
C TYR A 687 -1.71 15.65 30.40
N VAL A 688 -3.05 15.60 30.50
CA VAL A 688 -3.90 14.93 29.51
C VAL A 688 -3.67 15.53 28.11
N GLY A 689 -3.38 14.69 27.12
CA GLY A 689 -2.98 15.12 25.77
C GLY A 689 -1.47 15.28 25.59
N HIS A 690 -0.64 14.88 26.56
CA HIS A 690 0.83 14.90 26.47
C HIS A 690 1.39 14.17 25.25
N ASP A 691 0.79 13.05 24.83
CA ASP A 691 1.26 12.25 23.69
C ASP A 691 0.78 12.81 22.33
N ALA A 692 -0.19 13.72 22.34
CA ALA A 692 -0.67 14.42 21.16
C ALA A 692 0.10 15.75 20.99
N GLY A 693 0.82 15.91 19.88
CA GLY A 693 1.45 17.20 19.56
C GLY A 693 0.40 18.31 19.38
N GLY A 694 0.82 19.58 19.55
CA GLY A 694 -0.07 20.73 19.42
C GLY A 694 -0.57 20.91 17.98
N GLN A 695 -1.73 21.53 17.81
CA GLN A 695 -2.30 21.79 16.49
C GLN A 695 -1.37 22.63 15.60
N LEU A 696 -0.68 23.64 16.15
CA LEU A 696 0.27 24.44 15.39
C LEU A 696 1.56 23.67 15.12
N THR A 697 2.11 23.03 16.14
CA THR A 697 3.41 22.35 16.07
C THR A 697 3.37 21.12 15.18
N GLU A 698 2.29 20.33 15.20
CA GLU A 698 2.12 19.18 14.31
C GLU A 698 1.83 19.60 12.86
N ASN A 699 1.01 20.62 12.64
CA ASN A 699 0.74 21.11 11.29
C ASN A 699 2.02 21.66 10.64
N LEU A 700 2.83 22.42 11.37
CA LEU A 700 4.13 22.90 10.88
C LEU A 700 5.13 21.77 10.66
N ARG A 701 5.16 20.77 11.55
CA ARG A 701 6.05 19.60 11.40
C ARG A 701 5.71 18.76 10.16
N ARG A 702 4.42 18.58 9.88
CA ARG A 702 3.94 17.84 8.69
C ARG A 702 4.07 18.65 7.41
N ARG A 703 3.86 19.98 7.49
CA ARG A 703 3.88 20.91 6.35
C ARG A 703 4.71 22.16 6.68
N PRO A 704 6.06 22.05 6.65
CA PRO A 704 6.94 23.19 6.95
C PRO A 704 6.87 24.31 5.90
N PHE A 705 6.44 23.97 4.68
CA PHE A 705 6.13 24.90 3.59
C PHE A 705 4.62 25.17 3.56
N SER A 706 4.18 26.17 4.31
CA SER A 706 2.76 26.47 4.47
C SER A 706 2.50 27.94 4.79
N ILE A 707 1.24 28.35 4.68
CA ILE A 707 0.78 29.65 5.16
C ILE A 707 -0.03 29.45 6.43
N LEU A 708 0.41 30.05 7.53
CA LEU A 708 -0.33 30.08 8.78
C LEU A 708 -1.24 31.31 8.78
N LEU A 709 -2.56 31.09 8.75
CA LEU A 709 -3.56 32.14 8.83
C LEU A 709 -4.15 32.21 10.24
N PHE A 710 -3.87 33.29 10.96
CA PHE A 710 -4.48 33.62 12.25
C PHE A 710 -5.60 34.63 12.04
N ASP A 711 -6.85 34.14 12.02
CA ASP A 711 -8.02 34.97 11.73
C ASP A 711 -8.51 35.67 13.01
N GLU A 712 -8.83 36.96 12.92
CA GLU A 712 -9.33 37.79 14.05
C GLU A 712 -8.40 37.82 15.26
N VAL A 713 -7.13 38.14 15.03
CA VAL A 713 -6.05 38.07 16.04
C VAL A 713 -6.26 38.96 17.26
N GLU A 714 -7.11 39.99 17.16
CA GLU A 714 -7.56 40.82 18.29
C GLU A 714 -8.43 40.05 19.32
N LYS A 715 -8.83 38.81 19.04
CA LYS A 715 -9.56 37.96 19.99
C LYS A 715 -8.63 37.01 20.75
N ALA A 716 -7.37 36.85 20.34
CA ALA A 716 -6.47 35.90 20.97
C ALA A 716 -6.08 36.31 22.40
N ALA A 717 -5.85 35.33 23.27
CA ALA A 717 -5.22 35.57 24.57
C ALA A 717 -3.81 36.15 24.42
N LYS A 718 -3.36 36.96 25.39
CA LYS A 718 -2.04 37.60 25.38
C LYS A 718 -0.89 36.58 25.29
N GLU A 719 -1.04 35.42 25.93
CA GLU A 719 -0.07 34.33 25.90
C GLU A 719 0.10 33.74 24.49
N VAL A 720 -0.96 33.71 23.69
CA VAL A 720 -0.89 33.27 22.29
C VAL A 720 -0.08 34.27 21.46
N LEU A 721 -0.32 35.57 21.66
CA LEU A 721 0.46 36.63 20.99
C LEU A 721 1.97 36.54 21.31
N THR A 722 2.33 36.16 22.54
CA THR A 722 3.75 35.96 22.90
C THR A 722 4.40 34.78 22.17
N VAL A 723 3.66 33.70 21.89
CA VAL A 723 4.19 32.58 21.09
C VAL A 723 4.31 32.95 19.61
N LEU A 724 3.35 33.73 19.08
CA LEU A 724 3.46 34.27 17.72
C LEU A 724 4.67 35.20 17.57
N LEU A 725 5.00 35.97 18.61
CA LEU A 725 6.21 36.79 18.62
C LEU A 725 7.48 35.94 18.48
N GLN A 726 7.58 34.84 19.23
CA GLN A 726 8.71 33.91 19.15
C GLN A 726 8.82 33.29 17.74
N LEU A 727 7.70 32.89 17.15
CA LEU A 727 7.68 32.36 15.79
C LEU A 727 8.18 33.38 14.78
N MET A 728 7.73 34.64 14.86
CA MET A 728 8.12 35.69 13.92
C MET A 728 9.58 36.14 14.08
N ASP A 729 10.16 35.97 15.26
CA ASP A 729 11.53 36.42 15.54
C ASP A 729 12.59 35.35 15.23
N ASP A 730 12.43 34.16 15.79
CA ASP A 730 13.42 33.08 15.68
C ASP A 730 13.09 32.06 14.56
N GLY A 731 11.89 32.13 13.98
CA GLY A 731 11.42 31.17 12.98
C GLY A 731 11.32 29.75 13.53
N ARG A 732 11.14 29.60 14.84
CA ARG A 732 11.02 28.31 15.52
C ARG A 732 10.03 28.39 16.67
N ILE A 733 9.32 27.30 16.91
CA ILE A 733 8.46 27.12 18.08
C ILE A 733 8.94 25.91 18.86
N THR A 734 8.88 26.00 20.19
CA THR A 734 9.08 24.85 21.06
C THR A 734 7.73 24.23 21.39
N ASP A 735 7.56 22.93 21.13
CA ASP A 735 6.33 22.21 21.51
C ASP A 735 6.28 21.95 23.03
N GLY A 736 5.14 21.45 23.51
CA GLY A 736 4.96 21.09 24.93
C GLY A 736 5.97 20.06 25.46
N GLN A 737 6.60 19.26 24.59
CA GLN A 737 7.61 18.25 24.94
C GLN A 737 9.05 18.77 24.83
N GLY A 738 9.26 20.05 24.50
CA GLY A 738 10.59 20.64 24.33
C GLY A 738 11.23 20.40 22.96
N ARG A 739 10.49 19.86 21.98
CA ARG A 739 10.95 19.70 20.59
C ARG A 739 10.87 21.03 19.86
N ILE A 740 11.93 21.36 19.13
CA ILE A 740 11.99 22.58 18.32
C ILE A 740 11.40 22.26 16.94
N VAL A 741 10.35 22.98 16.56
CA VAL A 741 9.71 22.94 15.25
C VAL A 741 10.19 24.13 14.42
N ASP A 742 10.72 23.85 13.23
CA ASP A 742 11.17 24.87 12.28
C ASP A 742 9.97 25.49 11.54
N ALA A 743 9.92 26.82 11.53
CA ALA A 743 8.89 27.62 10.88
C ALA A 743 9.50 28.66 9.91
N LYS A 744 10.80 28.61 9.60
CA LYS A 744 11.47 29.62 8.73
C LYS A 744 10.89 29.69 7.32
N ASN A 745 10.39 28.56 6.83
CA ASN A 745 9.82 28.43 5.49
C ASN A 745 8.30 28.64 5.45
N CYS A 746 7.67 29.00 6.58
CA CYS A 746 6.26 29.32 6.63
C CYS A 746 6.02 30.81 6.41
N ILE A 747 4.83 31.16 5.90
CA ILE A 747 4.37 32.54 5.81
C ILE A 747 3.31 32.75 6.89
N VAL A 748 3.47 33.78 7.70
CA VAL A 748 2.55 34.11 8.79
C VAL A 748 1.63 35.22 8.32
N VAL A 749 0.33 34.96 8.31
CA VAL A 749 -0.69 35.94 8.00
C VAL A 749 -1.65 36.05 9.17
N MET A 750 -1.81 37.27 9.68
CA MET A 750 -2.77 37.59 10.72
C MET A 750 -3.83 38.51 10.12
N THR A 751 -5.10 38.30 10.43
CA THR A 751 -6.16 39.23 10.05
C THR A 751 -6.68 39.95 11.30
N SER A 752 -7.07 41.21 11.11
CA SER A 752 -7.75 41.97 12.16
C SER A 752 -8.85 42.84 11.58
N ASN A 753 -9.95 42.98 12.34
CA ASN A 753 -11.02 43.93 12.05
C ASN A 753 -10.84 45.25 12.82
N LEU A 754 -9.74 45.41 13.56
CA LEU A 754 -9.47 46.63 14.31
C LEU A 754 -9.35 47.83 13.37
N GLY A 755 -9.98 48.95 13.76
CA GLY A 755 -10.02 50.17 12.94
C GLY A 755 -10.94 50.10 11.71
N ALA A 756 -11.71 49.02 11.54
CA ALA A 756 -12.67 48.91 10.43
C ALA A 756 -13.75 50.00 10.44
N GLU A 757 -14.11 50.54 11.60
CA GLU A 757 -15.08 51.65 11.73
C GLU A 757 -14.62 52.94 11.02
N TYR A 758 -13.31 53.21 11.03
CA TYR A 758 -12.72 54.37 10.34
C TYR A 758 -12.71 54.15 8.82
N LEU A 759 -12.64 52.90 8.39
CA LEU A 759 -12.66 52.48 6.98
C LEU A 759 -14.09 52.34 6.42
N ALA A 760 -15.11 52.24 7.28
CA ALA A 760 -16.51 52.14 6.87
C ALA A 760 -17.11 53.48 6.42
N ARG A 761 -16.58 54.61 6.94
CA ARG A 761 -17.05 55.95 6.59
C ARG A 761 -16.63 56.33 5.16
N PRO A 762 -17.52 56.89 4.32
CA PRO A 762 -17.18 57.28 2.96
C PRO A 762 -16.30 58.54 2.96
N THR A 763 -14.98 58.37 2.88
CA THR A 763 -14.02 59.49 2.82
C THR A 763 -13.67 59.92 1.39
N ALA A 764 -13.67 59.02 0.39
CA ALA A 764 -13.32 59.33 -1.00
C ALA A 764 -14.17 58.60 -2.07
N LYS A 765 -14.39 59.22 -3.24
CA LYS A 765 -15.16 58.64 -4.38
C LYS A 765 -14.48 57.42 -5.04
N ASP A 766 -13.16 57.30 -4.90
CA ASP A 766 -12.34 56.27 -5.59
C ASP A 766 -12.02 55.05 -4.70
N GLY A 767 -12.57 54.94 -3.49
CA GLY A 767 -12.36 53.80 -2.58
C GLY A 767 -10.96 53.71 -1.94
N ARG A 768 -10.03 54.60 -2.29
CA ARG A 768 -8.67 54.69 -1.70
C ARG A 768 -8.71 55.28 -0.29
N ILE A 769 -7.80 54.80 0.56
CA ILE A 769 -7.66 55.24 1.94
C ILE A 769 -6.87 56.55 1.99
N GLU A 770 -7.45 57.59 2.58
CA GLU A 770 -6.75 58.85 2.81
C GLU A 770 -5.66 58.70 3.88
N PRO A 771 -4.54 59.44 3.81
CA PRO A 771 -3.48 59.38 4.80
C PRO A 771 -3.96 59.59 6.24
N ALA A 772 -4.94 60.49 6.44
CA ALA A 772 -5.54 60.74 7.75
C ALA A 772 -6.29 59.50 8.30
N THR A 773 -7.06 58.80 7.47
CA THR A 773 -7.75 57.56 7.85
C THR A 773 -6.75 56.44 8.16
N ARG A 774 -5.65 56.34 7.40
CA ARG A 774 -4.57 55.38 7.65
C ARG A 774 -3.94 55.60 9.03
N GLU A 775 -3.69 56.85 9.44
CA GLU A 775 -3.13 57.13 10.77
C GLU A 775 -4.11 56.78 11.90
N LEU A 776 -5.42 56.96 11.71
CA LEU A 776 -6.44 56.53 12.69
C LEU A 776 -6.45 55.01 12.89
N VAL A 777 -6.35 54.24 11.81
CA VAL A 777 -6.25 52.77 11.88
C VAL A 777 -4.94 52.34 12.56
N MET A 778 -3.83 53.00 12.23
CA MET A 778 -2.54 52.74 12.89
C MET A 778 -2.55 53.12 14.38
N GLY A 779 -3.25 54.18 14.75
CA GLY A 779 -3.50 54.56 16.15
C GLY A 779 -4.21 53.44 16.90
N ALA A 780 -5.34 52.96 16.36
CA ALA A 780 -6.08 51.84 16.97
C ALA A 780 -5.22 50.58 17.15
N LEU A 781 -4.37 50.25 16.17
CA LEU A 781 -3.43 49.12 16.27
C LEU A 781 -2.38 49.30 17.36
N ARG A 782 -1.81 50.51 17.51
CA ARG A 782 -0.82 50.83 18.55
C ARG A 782 -1.44 50.84 19.96
N ASP A 783 -2.72 51.18 20.07
CA ASP A 783 -3.44 51.17 21.34
C ASP A 783 -3.76 49.74 21.81
N TYR A 784 -4.01 48.83 20.87
CA TYR A 784 -4.36 47.44 21.18
C TYR A 784 -3.14 46.51 21.28
N PHE A 785 -2.25 46.50 20.27
CA PHE A 785 -1.08 45.63 20.22
C PHE A 785 0.13 46.28 20.86
N LEU A 786 0.94 45.49 21.56
CA LEU A 786 2.22 45.94 22.09
C LEU A 786 3.16 46.38 20.95
N PRO A 787 3.95 47.46 21.10
CA PRO A 787 4.90 47.91 20.08
C PRO A 787 5.88 46.81 19.64
N GLU A 788 6.29 45.94 20.56
CA GLU A 788 7.15 44.79 20.28
C GLU A 788 6.55 43.86 19.24
N PHE A 789 5.23 43.63 19.29
CA PHE A 789 4.53 42.77 18.34
C PHE A 789 4.47 43.39 16.94
N LEU A 790 4.10 44.67 16.85
CA LEU A 790 4.00 45.38 15.57
C LEU A 790 5.36 45.49 14.86
N ASN A 791 6.46 45.67 15.61
CA ASN A 791 7.80 45.79 15.06
C ASN A 791 8.37 44.47 14.49
N ARG A 792 7.77 43.31 14.80
CA ARG A 792 8.16 42.00 14.25
C ARG A 792 7.36 41.61 13.01
N ILE A 793 6.32 42.36 12.70
CA ILE A 793 5.52 42.15 11.49
C ILE A 793 6.27 42.75 10.30
N SER A 794 6.49 41.96 9.25
CA SER A 794 7.21 42.40 8.04
C SER A 794 6.45 43.51 7.32
N SER A 795 5.11 43.41 7.25
CA SER A 795 4.27 44.46 6.66
C SER A 795 2.86 44.47 7.25
N ILE A 796 2.40 45.65 7.68
CA ILE A 796 1.00 45.91 8.03
C ILE A 796 0.29 46.38 6.76
N VAL A 797 -0.73 45.63 6.34
CA VAL A 797 -1.44 45.82 5.08
C VAL A 797 -2.88 46.20 5.37
N ILE A 798 -3.28 47.41 4.94
CA ILE A 798 -4.63 47.92 5.12
C ILE A 798 -5.42 47.73 3.82
N PHE A 799 -6.56 47.05 3.91
CA PHE A 799 -7.43 46.73 2.80
C PHE A 799 -8.40 47.88 2.51
N ASN A 800 -8.54 48.20 1.22
CA ASN A 800 -9.45 49.22 0.72
C ASN A 800 -10.90 48.74 0.74
N ARG A 801 -11.83 49.68 0.77
CA ARG A 801 -13.26 49.39 0.55
C ARG A 801 -13.50 49.08 -0.93
N LEU A 802 -14.31 48.07 -1.20
CA LEU A 802 -14.68 47.69 -2.57
C LEU A 802 -15.63 48.74 -3.17
N THR A 803 -15.30 49.23 -4.37
CA THR A 803 -16.15 50.11 -5.18
C THR A 803 -17.21 49.29 -5.92
N LYS A 804 -18.30 49.93 -6.39
CA LYS A 804 -19.34 49.27 -7.19
C LYS A 804 -18.80 48.54 -8.43
N ARG A 805 -17.82 49.15 -9.11
CA ARG A 805 -17.16 48.55 -10.28
C ARG A 805 -16.40 47.27 -9.92
N GLU A 806 -15.70 47.29 -8.79
CA GLU A 806 -14.96 46.12 -8.30
C GLU A 806 -15.91 45.01 -7.86
N ILE A 807 -17.03 45.35 -7.22
CA ILE A 807 -18.07 44.38 -6.84
C ILE A 807 -18.65 43.71 -8.08
N ARG A 808 -18.94 44.45 -9.15
CA ARG A 808 -19.39 43.88 -10.43
C ARG A 808 -18.41 42.86 -10.99
N SER A 809 -17.11 43.17 -11.00
CA SER A 809 -16.12 42.18 -11.44
C SER A 809 -16.01 40.96 -10.52
N ILE A 810 -16.32 41.09 -9.22
CA ILE A 810 -16.42 39.94 -8.30
C ILE A 810 -17.63 39.07 -8.66
N VAL A 811 -18.76 39.65 -9.09
CA VAL A 811 -19.92 38.89 -9.59
C VAL A 811 -19.51 38.03 -10.78
N ASP A 812 -18.81 38.60 -11.77
CA ASP A 812 -18.33 37.86 -12.94
C ASP A 812 -17.39 36.70 -12.55
N ILE A 813 -16.46 36.93 -11.61
CA ILE A 813 -15.57 35.88 -11.11
C ILE A 813 -16.37 34.73 -10.47
N ARG A 814 -17.38 35.04 -9.66
CA ARG A 814 -18.22 34.02 -9.01
C ARG A 814 -19.06 33.23 -10.00
N LEU A 815 -19.62 33.88 -11.02
CA LEU A 815 -20.37 33.20 -12.08
C LEU A 815 -19.45 32.26 -12.89
N ASN A 816 -18.21 32.70 -13.20
CA ASN A 816 -17.23 31.85 -13.86
C ASN A 816 -16.78 30.66 -13.01
N GLU A 817 -16.63 30.83 -11.69
CA GLU A 817 -16.36 29.71 -10.77
C GLU A 817 -17.48 28.67 -10.80
N ILE A 818 -18.74 29.12 -10.85
CA ILE A 818 -19.92 28.25 -10.98
C ILE A 818 -19.91 27.54 -12.33
N GLN A 819 -19.64 28.27 -13.43
CA GLN A 819 -19.55 27.70 -14.78
C GLN A 819 -18.50 26.59 -14.85
N ARG A 820 -17.30 26.83 -14.31
CA ARG A 820 -16.23 25.83 -14.24
C ARG A 820 -16.60 24.61 -13.40
N ARG A 821 -17.39 24.80 -12.35
CA ARG A 821 -17.91 23.70 -11.51
C ARG A 821 -18.92 22.85 -12.28
N LEU A 822 -19.72 23.43 -13.18
CA LEU A 822 -20.62 22.67 -14.05
C LEU A 822 -19.83 21.83 -15.05
N GLU A 823 -18.82 22.43 -15.69
CA GLU A 823 -17.92 21.73 -16.63
C GLU A 823 -17.19 20.54 -15.98
N LEU A 824 -16.72 20.69 -14.73
CA LEU A 824 -16.04 19.62 -13.99
C LEU A 824 -16.97 18.48 -13.55
N ASN A 825 -18.28 18.73 -13.49
CA ASN A 825 -19.29 17.74 -13.12
C ASN A 825 -19.96 17.10 -14.36
N ASP A 826 -19.30 17.18 -15.52
CA ASP A 826 -19.81 16.70 -16.83
C ASP A 826 -21.22 17.22 -17.15
N LYS A 827 -21.52 18.47 -16.79
CA LYS A 827 -22.73 19.18 -17.24
C LYS A 827 -22.35 20.21 -18.29
N ASP A 828 -22.71 19.94 -19.54
CA ASP A 828 -22.50 20.86 -20.67
C ASP A 828 -23.54 21.99 -20.67
N LEU A 829 -23.60 22.77 -19.58
CA LEU A 829 -24.57 23.85 -19.42
C LEU A 829 -23.85 25.20 -19.31
N LYS A 830 -24.24 26.16 -20.14
CA LYS A 830 -23.68 27.53 -20.09
C LYS A 830 -24.65 28.51 -19.46
N ILE A 831 -24.25 29.17 -18.39
CA ILE A 831 -25.07 30.22 -17.76
C ILE A 831 -24.75 31.56 -18.42
N ASN A 832 -25.73 32.17 -19.07
CA ASN A 832 -25.63 33.53 -19.59
C ASN A 832 -26.46 34.49 -18.73
N CYS A 833 -25.79 35.44 -18.05
CA CYS A 833 -26.47 36.47 -17.26
C CYS A 833 -26.42 37.81 -17.98
N THR A 834 -27.57 38.43 -18.19
CA THR A 834 -27.66 39.80 -18.71
C THR A 834 -26.97 40.82 -17.78
N GLU A 835 -26.54 41.96 -18.34
CA GLU A 835 -25.82 42.98 -17.57
C GLU A 835 -26.69 43.59 -16.45
N GLU A 836 -28.00 43.65 -16.63
CA GLU A 836 -28.95 44.12 -15.60
C GLU A 836 -28.99 43.17 -14.39
N VAL A 837 -28.94 41.85 -14.62
CA VAL A 837 -28.85 40.84 -13.54
C VAL A 837 -27.54 41.00 -12.77
N LYS A 838 -26.43 41.21 -13.46
CA LYS A 838 -25.12 41.42 -12.82
C LYS A 838 -25.08 42.68 -11.97
N ASP A 839 -25.69 43.77 -12.46
CA ASP A 839 -25.81 45.03 -11.71
C ASP A 839 -26.71 44.87 -10.47
N TYR A 840 -27.82 44.16 -10.60
CA TYR A 840 -28.68 43.83 -9.46
C TYR A 840 -27.96 42.97 -8.41
N LEU A 841 -27.26 41.91 -8.83
CA LEU A 841 -26.47 41.07 -7.94
C LEU A 841 -25.36 41.86 -7.24
N GLY A 842 -24.74 42.83 -7.93
CA GLY A 842 -23.74 43.71 -7.35
C GLY A 842 -24.30 44.67 -6.29
N ASP A 843 -25.46 45.28 -6.55
CA ASP A 843 -26.09 46.23 -5.64
C ASP A 843 -26.74 45.53 -4.42
N ALA A 844 -27.46 44.42 -4.64
CA ALA A 844 -28.12 43.66 -3.57
C ALA A 844 -27.15 42.73 -2.81
N GLY A 845 -26.08 42.26 -3.45
CA GLY A 845 -25.08 41.38 -2.85
C GLY A 845 -24.00 42.10 -2.05
N TYR A 846 -24.00 43.44 -2.02
CA TYR A 846 -23.02 44.25 -1.32
C TYR A 846 -23.54 44.83 0.00
N SER A 847 -22.76 44.63 1.06
CA SER A 847 -22.98 45.30 2.34
C SER A 847 -21.76 46.17 2.72
N PRO A 848 -21.94 47.45 3.11
CA PRO A 848 -20.84 48.27 3.62
C PRO A 848 -20.10 47.67 4.83
N ALA A 849 -20.78 46.87 5.66
CA ALA A 849 -20.20 46.24 6.84
C ALA A 849 -19.59 44.85 6.56
N TYR A 850 -20.18 44.08 5.63
CA TYR A 850 -19.81 42.68 5.37
C TYR A 850 -19.19 42.43 3.98
N GLY A 851 -18.97 43.48 3.20
CA GLY A 851 -18.37 43.41 1.87
C GLY A 851 -19.19 42.56 0.91
N ALA A 852 -18.52 41.69 0.15
CA ALA A 852 -19.13 40.78 -0.82
C ALA A 852 -19.58 39.43 -0.23
N ARG A 853 -19.57 39.25 1.11
CA ARG A 853 -19.99 37.98 1.75
C ARG A 853 -21.44 37.56 1.40
N PRO A 854 -22.44 38.46 1.33
CA PRO A 854 -23.82 38.08 1.00
C PRO A 854 -23.99 37.57 -0.44
N LEU A 855 -23.08 37.94 -1.35
CA LEU A 855 -23.20 37.70 -2.78
C LEU A 855 -23.34 36.21 -3.15
N SER A 856 -22.56 35.32 -2.52
CA SER A 856 -22.64 33.88 -2.83
C SER A 856 -24.01 33.29 -2.49
N ARG A 857 -24.60 33.68 -1.35
CA ARG A 857 -25.95 33.26 -0.95
C ARG A 857 -27.02 33.85 -1.87
N LEU A 858 -26.82 35.08 -2.33
CA LEU A 858 -27.73 35.74 -3.26
C LEU A 858 -27.75 35.03 -4.63
N ILE A 859 -26.57 34.69 -5.17
CA ILE A 859 -26.46 33.94 -6.43
C ILE A 859 -27.07 32.53 -6.27
N GLU A 860 -26.81 31.87 -5.16
CA GLU A 860 -27.40 30.55 -4.86
C GLU A 860 -28.93 30.61 -4.85
N ARG A 861 -29.50 31.56 -4.10
CA ARG A 861 -30.95 31.69 -3.95
C ARG A 861 -31.66 32.13 -5.23
N GLU A 862 -31.15 33.16 -5.90
CA GLU A 862 -31.86 33.80 -7.02
C GLU A 862 -31.55 33.15 -8.37
N VAL A 863 -30.37 32.54 -8.54
CA VAL A 863 -29.94 31.96 -9.83
C VAL A 863 -29.89 30.43 -9.75
N LEU A 864 -29.09 29.85 -8.84
CA LEU A 864 -28.83 28.40 -8.84
C LEU A 864 -30.06 27.58 -8.45
N ASN A 865 -30.81 27.98 -7.44
CA ASN A 865 -32.00 27.25 -7.02
C ASN A 865 -33.07 27.23 -8.11
N ARG A 866 -33.25 28.34 -8.84
CA ARG A 866 -34.21 28.41 -9.96
C ARG A 866 -33.75 27.56 -11.15
N LEU A 867 -32.47 27.64 -11.48
CA LEU A 867 -31.87 26.81 -12.51
C LEU A 867 -31.99 25.30 -12.18
N ALA A 868 -31.80 24.92 -10.91
CA ALA A 868 -31.94 23.53 -10.46
C ALA A 868 -33.36 23.00 -10.68
N VAL A 869 -34.40 23.80 -10.40
CA VAL A 869 -35.80 23.41 -10.66
C VAL A 869 -36.03 23.19 -12.16
N LEU A 870 -35.53 24.08 -13.02
CA LEU A 870 -35.71 23.97 -14.47
C LEU A 870 -34.94 22.77 -15.07
N LEU A 871 -33.77 22.45 -14.53
CA LEU A 871 -33.02 21.24 -14.90
C LEU A 871 -33.78 19.97 -14.50
N LEU A 872 -34.37 19.93 -13.29
CA LEU A 872 -35.16 18.79 -12.82
C LEU A 872 -36.46 18.60 -13.62
N ARG A 873 -37.08 19.70 -14.06
CA ARG A 873 -38.26 19.68 -14.94
C ARG A 873 -37.94 19.35 -16.40
N GLY A 874 -36.66 19.25 -16.77
CA GLY A 874 -36.23 19.04 -18.16
C GLY A 874 -36.47 20.25 -19.08
N SER A 875 -36.84 21.41 -18.54
CA SER A 875 -37.07 22.66 -19.29
C SER A 875 -35.78 23.29 -19.79
N ILE A 876 -34.64 22.88 -19.22
CA ILE A 876 -33.28 23.19 -19.67
C ILE A 876 -32.55 21.84 -19.71
N GLN A 877 -31.93 21.51 -20.83
CA GLN A 877 -31.22 20.24 -21.04
C GLN A 877 -29.71 20.44 -21.05
N ASP A 878 -28.99 19.32 -21.00
CA ASP A 878 -27.53 19.31 -21.12
C ASP A 878 -27.12 19.65 -22.57
N GLY A 879 -26.08 20.46 -22.75
CA GLY A 879 -25.67 21.07 -24.03
C GLY A 879 -26.23 22.47 -24.28
N GLU A 880 -27.08 23.00 -23.38
CA GLU A 880 -27.83 24.23 -23.62
C GLU A 880 -27.30 25.46 -22.87
N ILE A 881 -27.81 26.63 -23.28
CA ILE A 881 -27.54 27.90 -22.62
C ILE A 881 -28.74 28.23 -21.73
N ALA A 882 -28.48 28.45 -20.44
CA ALA A 882 -29.46 28.97 -19.49
C ALA A 882 -29.39 30.50 -19.48
N GLU A 883 -30.41 31.15 -20.05
CA GLU A 883 -30.52 32.62 -20.07
C GLU A 883 -31.13 33.14 -18.76
N VAL A 884 -30.37 34.01 -18.07
CA VAL A 884 -30.76 34.65 -16.80
C VAL A 884 -31.00 36.13 -17.05
N VAL A 885 -32.26 36.55 -16.90
CA VAL A 885 -32.76 37.88 -17.26
C VAL A 885 -33.42 38.57 -16.06
N MET A 886 -33.54 39.90 -16.13
CA MET A 886 -34.40 40.65 -15.22
C MET A 886 -35.81 40.75 -15.80
N LYS A 887 -36.83 40.35 -15.03
CA LYS A 887 -38.25 40.48 -15.38
C LYS A 887 -39.03 41.00 -14.18
N ASP A 888 -39.79 42.07 -14.36
CA ASP A 888 -40.60 42.73 -13.31
C ASP A 888 -39.81 43.06 -12.02
N GLY A 889 -38.53 43.43 -12.17
CA GLY A 889 -37.64 43.76 -11.05
C GLY A 889 -37.13 42.54 -10.26
N ARG A 890 -37.32 41.32 -10.76
CA ARG A 890 -36.80 40.07 -10.19
C ARG A 890 -35.90 39.37 -11.19
N ILE A 891 -34.91 38.60 -10.70
CA ILE A 891 -34.13 37.70 -11.53
C ILE A 891 -35.05 36.56 -11.96
N ASP A 892 -35.00 36.17 -13.23
CA ASP A 892 -35.72 35.02 -13.77
C ASP A 892 -34.80 34.18 -14.68
N VAL A 893 -34.99 32.87 -14.69
CA VAL A 893 -34.23 31.94 -15.54
C VAL A 893 -35.17 31.43 -16.61
N LEU A 894 -34.87 31.68 -17.89
CA LEU A 894 -35.78 31.35 -18.97
C LEU A 894 -35.74 29.84 -19.28
N PRO A 895 -36.88 29.16 -19.41
CA PRO A 895 -36.92 27.80 -19.93
C PRO A 895 -36.63 27.78 -21.44
N ASN A 896 -35.89 26.79 -21.91
CA ASN A 896 -35.61 26.57 -23.34
C ASN A 896 -36.67 25.70 -24.00
N HIS A 897 -37.33 24.84 -23.22
CA HIS A 897 -38.40 23.94 -23.67
C HIS A 897 -39.69 24.22 -22.92
N THR A 898 -40.80 24.26 -23.65
CA THR A 898 -42.15 24.28 -23.07
C THR A 898 -42.52 22.90 -22.55
N GLU A 899 -43.19 22.86 -21.40
CA GLU A 899 -43.66 21.65 -20.72
C GLU A 899 -44.25 20.63 -21.70
N SER A 900 -43.72 19.40 -21.69
CA SER A 900 -44.43 18.26 -22.23
C SER A 900 -45.63 17.99 -21.31
N GLU A 901 -46.84 18.07 -21.86
CA GLU A 901 -48.12 17.79 -21.21
C GLU A 901 -48.04 16.53 -20.34
N VAL A 902 -47.84 16.72 -19.04
CA VAL A 902 -48.16 15.72 -18.02
C VAL A 902 -48.92 16.43 -16.91
N ALA A 903 -50.24 16.34 -17.05
CA ALA A 903 -51.29 16.48 -16.04
C ALA A 903 -51.30 17.76 -15.18
N ASP A 904 -52.27 18.62 -15.51
CA ASP A 904 -52.93 19.53 -14.58
C ASP A 904 -53.27 18.82 -13.26
N GLU A 905 -52.69 19.25 -12.15
CA GLU A 905 -53.33 19.27 -10.83
C GLU A 905 -52.81 20.48 -10.03
N GLU A 906 -53.63 21.53 -10.08
CA GLU A 906 -53.79 22.65 -9.15
C GLU A 906 -52.55 23.19 -8.40
N MET A 907 -51.95 24.25 -8.97
CA MET A 907 -51.30 25.28 -8.14
C MET A 907 -52.36 26.25 -7.60
N VAL A 908 -52.59 26.21 -6.30
CA VAL A 908 -53.29 27.29 -5.58
C VAL A 908 -52.27 28.39 -5.26
N ASP A 909 -52.58 29.61 -5.69
CA ASP A 909 -51.88 30.85 -5.37
C ASP A 909 -51.77 31.05 -3.85
N SER A 910 -50.53 31.27 -3.39
CA SER A 910 -50.22 31.55 -1.99
C SER A 910 -50.32 33.05 -1.71
N ASP A 911 -51.53 33.55 -1.50
CA ASP A 911 -51.78 34.85 -0.84
C ASP A 911 -53.13 34.73 -0.10
N ASP A 912 -53.09 34.23 1.14
CA ASP A 912 -54.08 34.38 2.25
C ASP A 912 -54.24 33.08 3.05
N ALA A 913 -53.38 32.86 4.06
CA ALA A 913 -53.70 32.02 5.22
C ALA A 913 -52.70 32.28 6.37
N LEU A 914 -52.69 33.50 6.89
CA LEU A 914 -52.16 33.83 8.21
C LEU A 914 -53.33 34.12 9.14
N ALA A 915 -54.05 33.08 9.57
CA ALA A 915 -54.88 33.06 10.77
C ALA A 915 -55.55 31.69 10.91
N GLU A 916 -55.11 30.93 11.90
CA GLU A 916 -55.89 30.03 12.78
C GLU A 916 -55.02 28.86 13.22
N ILE A 917 -54.28 29.16 14.29
CA ILE A 917 -53.82 28.17 15.25
C ILE A 917 -55.04 27.71 16.05
N GLU A 918 -55.02 26.42 16.40
CA GLU A 918 -55.74 25.71 17.46
C GLU A 918 -56.89 24.75 17.08
N GLU A 919 -56.74 23.56 17.68
CA GLU A 919 -57.71 22.49 17.95
C GLU A 919 -57.75 21.25 17.04
N ASN A 920 -57.18 20.19 17.63
CA ASN A 920 -57.71 18.83 17.76
C ASN A 920 -57.53 17.83 16.61
N SER A 921 -56.51 17.00 16.83
CA SER A 921 -56.62 15.55 17.12
C SER A 921 -57.30 14.65 16.10
N GLY A 922 -56.55 13.61 15.71
CA GLY A 922 -57.10 12.29 15.44
C GLY A 922 -56.70 11.73 14.08
N ASP A 923 -55.84 10.71 14.13
CA ASP A 923 -55.67 9.61 13.18
C ASP A 923 -55.63 9.93 11.67
N MET A 924 -54.49 9.62 11.05
CA MET A 924 -54.49 9.31 9.61
C MET A 924 -53.65 8.06 9.32
N ASP A 925 -54.38 7.09 8.78
CA ASP A 925 -53.98 5.78 8.30
C ASP A 925 -52.91 5.81 7.19
N LEU A 926 -52.25 4.65 7.08
CA LEU A 926 -51.41 4.20 5.99
C LEU A 926 -52.04 4.41 4.61
N TYR A 927 -51.27 4.96 3.66
CA TYR A 927 -51.29 4.58 2.23
C TYR A 927 -49.85 4.71 1.68
N GLU A 928 -49.20 3.58 1.41
CA GLU A 928 -48.94 3.04 0.06
C GLU A 928 -48.05 3.93 -0.83
N TRP A 929 -46.76 3.59 -0.89
CA TRP A 929 -45.88 4.03 -1.98
C TRP A 929 -46.03 3.11 -3.19
N SER A 930 -46.62 3.66 -4.24
CA SER A 930 -46.72 3.06 -5.56
C SER A 930 -45.42 3.26 -6.35
N SER A 931 -45.02 2.23 -7.09
CA SER A 931 -43.83 2.19 -7.95
C SER A 931 -43.97 3.04 -9.22
N PRO A 932 -42.84 3.37 -9.89
CA PRO A 932 -42.83 3.43 -11.35
C PRO A 932 -41.79 2.49 -11.99
N HIS A 933 -42.34 1.48 -12.66
CA HIS A 933 -41.94 0.86 -13.93
C HIS A 933 -40.46 0.80 -14.34
N PHE A 934 -39.90 -0.42 -14.34
CA PHE A 934 -38.89 -0.85 -15.30
C PHE A 934 -39.49 -1.96 -16.18
N MET A 935 -39.70 -1.67 -17.46
CA MET A 935 -40.29 -2.60 -18.43
C MET A 935 -39.17 -3.41 -19.11
N LEU A 936 -39.03 -4.69 -18.76
CA LEU A 936 -38.14 -5.63 -19.42
C LEU A 936 -38.87 -6.42 -20.54
N ARG A 937 -38.18 -6.56 -21.67
CA ARG A 937 -38.55 -7.43 -22.79
C ARG A 937 -38.56 -8.91 -22.38
N SER A 938 -39.74 -9.51 -22.50
CA SER A 938 -40.08 -10.82 -23.13
C SER A 938 -39.40 -12.15 -22.74
N ARG A 939 -40.27 -13.17 -22.64
CA ARG A 939 -40.13 -14.62 -22.95
C ARG A 939 -40.07 -15.61 -21.78
N SER A 940 -41.24 -16.23 -21.59
CA SER A 940 -41.51 -17.67 -21.42
C SER A 940 -40.79 -18.49 -20.33
N SER A 941 -41.64 -19.11 -19.50
CA SER A 941 -41.47 -20.34 -18.72
C SER A 941 -40.44 -20.32 -17.59
N THR A 942 -40.75 -19.67 -16.47
CA THR A 942 -39.97 -19.80 -15.23
C THR A 942 -40.44 -21.02 -14.44
N ARG A 943 -39.69 -22.12 -14.56
CA ARG A 943 -39.58 -23.09 -13.46
C ARG A 943 -39.08 -22.30 -12.25
N VAL A 944 -39.79 -22.35 -11.13
CA VAL A 944 -39.38 -21.66 -9.90
C VAL A 944 -38.07 -22.30 -9.42
N LEU A 945 -36.98 -21.53 -9.44
CA LEU A 945 -35.67 -21.95 -8.95
C LEU A 945 -35.69 -21.98 -7.41
N ILE A 946 -35.09 -23.02 -6.83
CA ILE A 946 -34.99 -23.18 -5.37
C ILE A 946 -33.57 -22.81 -4.94
N GLU A 947 -33.47 -21.79 -4.10
CA GLU A 947 -32.18 -21.28 -3.62
C GLU A 947 -32.01 -21.54 -2.13
N GLN A 948 -30.79 -21.91 -1.72
CA GLN A 948 -30.47 -22.04 -0.30
C GLN A 948 -29.71 -20.82 0.20
N ILE A 949 -30.20 -20.19 1.27
CA ILE A 949 -29.54 -19.06 1.91
C ILE A 949 -29.13 -19.45 3.33
N THR A 950 -27.85 -19.27 3.65
CA THR A 950 -27.31 -19.47 5.00
C THR A 950 -26.99 -18.13 5.63
N GLY A 951 -27.01 -18.03 6.97
CA GLY A 951 -26.75 -16.77 7.66
C GLY A 951 -27.92 -15.77 7.61
N VAL A 952 -29.13 -16.26 7.30
CA VAL A 952 -30.38 -15.46 7.16
C VAL A 952 -30.78 -14.66 8.39
N THR A 953 -30.27 -15.03 9.57
CA THR A 953 -30.52 -14.32 10.82
C THR A 953 -29.58 -13.14 11.02
N GLY A 954 -28.54 -13.02 10.18
CA GLY A 954 -27.63 -11.88 10.17
C GLY A 954 -28.20 -10.72 9.37
N TYR A 955 -27.57 -9.56 9.53
CA TYR A 955 -28.01 -8.30 8.92
C TYR A 955 -28.17 -8.36 7.39
N ILE A 956 -27.12 -8.78 6.68
CA ILE A 956 -27.16 -8.93 5.21
C ILE A 956 -28.04 -10.12 4.79
N GLY A 957 -27.99 -11.20 5.57
CA GLY A 957 -28.75 -12.42 5.31
C GLY A 957 -30.26 -12.22 5.31
N PHE A 958 -30.75 -11.40 6.24
CA PHE A 958 -32.17 -11.07 6.35
C PHE A 958 -32.65 -10.27 5.13
N GLN A 959 -31.93 -9.21 4.76
CA GLN A 959 -32.25 -8.39 3.58
C GLN A 959 -32.23 -9.22 2.29
N THR A 960 -31.25 -10.12 2.17
CA THR A 960 -31.11 -11.01 1.01
C THR A 960 -32.26 -12.01 0.92
N LEU A 961 -32.70 -12.55 2.06
CA LEU A 961 -33.85 -13.44 2.13
C LEU A 961 -35.14 -12.72 1.70
N THR A 962 -35.40 -11.53 2.25
CA THR A 962 -36.59 -10.74 1.91
C THR A 962 -36.64 -10.42 0.42
N LEU A 963 -35.53 -9.90 -0.14
CA LEU A 963 -35.46 -9.56 -1.57
C LEU A 963 -35.61 -10.79 -2.49
N ALA A 964 -35.04 -11.94 -2.11
CA ALA A 964 -35.21 -13.17 -2.87
C ALA A 964 -36.68 -13.62 -2.92
N LEU A 965 -37.39 -13.51 -1.80
CA LEU A 965 -38.82 -13.84 -1.71
C LEU A 965 -39.67 -12.85 -2.52
N GLU A 966 -39.38 -11.54 -2.44
CA GLU A 966 -40.05 -10.51 -3.25
C GLU A 966 -39.90 -10.75 -4.76
N ARG A 967 -38.73 -11.24 -5.19
CA ARG A 967 -38.46 -11.59 -6.59
C ARG A 967 -39.02 -12.95 -7.02
N GLY A 968 -39.78 -13.62 -6.16
CA GLY A 968 -40.49 -14.86 -6.49
C GLY A 968 -39.64 -16.13 -6.41
N TYR A 969 -38.43 -16.08 -5.83
CA TYR A 969 -37.62 -17.29 -5.60
C TYR A 969 -38.25 -18.15 -4.50
N ARG A 970 -38.14 -19.47 -4.63
CA ARG A 970 -38.41 -20.38 -3.50
C ARG A 970 -37.13 -20.53 -2.70
N VAL A 971 -37.17 -20.22 -1.42
CA VAL A 971 -35.96 -20.15 -0.61
C VAL A 971 -35.97 -21.20 0.49
N ARG A 972 -34.86 -21.93 0.62
CA ARG A 972 -34.53 -22.74 1.78
C ARG A 972 -33.59 -21.94 2.69
N ALA A 973 -34.12 -21.45 3.80
CA ALA A 973 -33.36 -20.67 4.78
C ALA A 973 -32.78 -21.60 5.87
N VAL A 974 -31.47 -21.53 6.07
CA VAL A 974 -30.78 -22.36 7.08
C VAL A 974 -30.49 -21.55 8.34
N VAL A 975 -30.98 -22.05 9.48
CA VAL A 975 -30.77 -21.45 10.82
C VAL A 975 -30.11 -22.45 11.77
N ARG A 976 -29.44 -21.96 12.82
CA ARG A 976 -28.75 -22.83 13.79
C ARG A 976 -29.60 -23.27 14.98
N LYS A 977 -30.65 -22.52 15.31
CA LYS A 977 -31.50 -22.78 16.48
C LYS A 977 -32.96 -22.59 16.09
N GLU A 978 -33.86 -23.37 16.70
CA GLU A 978 -35.31 -23.20 16.50
C GLU A 978 -35.79 -21.81 16.91
N ALA A 979 -35.19 -21.21 17.94
CA ALA A 979 -35.52 -19.86 18.39
C ALA A 979 -35.37 -18.79 17.27
N ASN A 980 -34.44 -19.01 16.33
CA ASN A 980 -34.19 -18.10 15.22
C ASN A 980 -35.32 -18.11 14.18
N ILE A 981 -36.15 -19.17 14.15
CA ILE A 981 -37.33 -19.24 13.28
C ILE A 981 -38.34 -18.19 13.72
N SER A 982 -38.59 -18.11 15.03
CA SER A 982 -39.51 -17.15 15.62
C SER A 982 -39.06 -15.71 15.39
N GLU A 983 -37.74 -15.47 15.35
CA GLU A 983 -37.15 -14.15 15.05
C GLU A 983 -37.39 -13.74 13.59
N LEU A 984 -37.13 -14.64 12.62
CA LEU A 984 -37.38 -14.38 11.20
C LEU A 984 -38.86 -14.12 10.91
N LYS A 985 -39.76 -14.88 11.55
CA LYS A 985 -41.21 -14.77 11.37
C LYS A 985 -41.83 -13.53 12.04
N ARG A 986 -41.05 -12.67 12.71
CA ARG A 986 -41.55 -11.36 13.16
C ARG A 986 -41.84 -10.42 12.00
N SER A 987 -41.15 -10.58 10.87
CA SER A 987 -41.47 -9.86 9.65
C SER A 987 -42.75 -10.44 9.02
N PRO A 988 -43.77 -9.61 8.74
CA PRO A 988 -45.01 -10.04 8.10
C PRO A 988 -44.77 -10.69 6.73
N ASP A 989 -43.83 -10.18 5.95
CA ASP A 989 -43.54 -10.67 4.59
C ASP A 989 -42.87 -12.05 4.60
N ILE A 990 -41.97 -12.29 5.56
CA ILE A 990 -41.34 -13.60 5.77
C ILE A 990 -42.36 -14.61 6.31
N ALA A 991 -43.22 -14.20 7.24
CA ALA A 991 -44.28 -15.05 7.76
C ALA A 991 -45.25 -15.47 6.64
N LYS A 992 -45.73 -14.49 5.85
CA LYS A 992 -46.61 -14.71 4.69
C LYS A 992 -45.96 -15.63 3.65
N SER A 993 -44.69 -15.43 3.32
CA SER A 993 -43.95 -16.26 2.37
C SER A 993 -43.73 -17.69 2.88
N SER A 994 -43.55 -17.86 4.20
CA SER A 994 -43.49 -19.18 4.84
C SER A 994 -44.83 -19.90 4.76
N ASP A 995 -45.93 -19.20 4.99
CA ASP A 995 -47.28 -19.79 4.97
C ASP A 995 -47.75 -20.12 3.54
N GLN A 996 -47.28 -19.35 2.54
CA GLN A 996 -47.50 -19.60 1.12
C GLN A 996 -46.61 -20.73 0.54
N GLY A 997 -45.75 -21.34 1.36
CA GLY A 997 -44.84 -22.42 0.94
C GLY A 997 -43.71 -21.96 0.02
N GLN A 998 -43.45 -20.64 -0.05
CA GLN A 998 -42.33 -20.06 -0.79
C GLN A 998 -41.03 -20.10 0.02
N LEU A 999 -41.12 -20.08 1.35
CA LEU A 999 -39.99 -20.19 2.27
C LEU A 999 -40.04 -21.48 3.10
N GLN A 1000 -38.97 -22.28 3.03
CA GLN A 1000 -38.73 -23.43 3.90
C GLN A 1000 -37.59 -23.10 4.87
N ILE A 1001 -37.81 -23.20 6.19
CA ILE A 1001 -36.76 -22.95 7.18
C ILE A 1001 -36.26 -24.30 7.73
N VAL A 1002 -34.94 -24.51 7.72
CA VAL A 1002 -34.29 -25.75 8.17
C VAL A 1002 -33.31 -25.44 9.30
N VAL A 1003 -33.38 -26.22 10.38
CA VAL A 1003 -32.51 -26.05 11.55
C VAL A 1003 -31.32 -27.00 11.44
N ILE A 1004 -30.12 -26.43 11.35
CA ILE A 1004 -28.85 -27.16 11.32
C ILE A 1004 -27.99 -26.64 12.49
N PRO A 1005 -28.03 -27.32 13.66
CA PRO A 1005 -27.36 -26.86 14.87
C PRO A 1005 -25.84 -26.76 14.72
N ASP A 1006 -25.27 -27.68 13.95
CA ASP A 1006 -23.84 -27.79 13.71
C ASP A 1006 -23.60 -27.84 12.19
N PHE A 1007 -23.05 -26.74 11.66
CA PHE A 1007 -22.69 -26.63 10.25
C PHE A 1007 -21.50 -27.53 9.88
N LEU A 1008 -20.82 -28.14 10.86
CA LEU A 1008 -19.60 -28.94 10.68
C LEU A 1008 -19.87 -30.44 10.50
N LYS A 1009 -21.15 -30.86 10.43
CA LYS A 1009 -21.57 -32.27 10.34
C LYS A 1009 -22.26 -32.61 9.02
N ASP A 1010 -22.29 -33.91 8.70
CA ASP A 1010 -22.89 -34.46 7.47
C ASP A 1010 -24.38 -34.09 7.25
N SER A 1011 -25.06 -33.56 8.27
CA SER A 1011 -26.43 -33.05 8.21
C SER A 1011 -26.65 -31.89 7.23
N PHE A 1012 -25.62 -31.10 6.90
CA PHE A 1012 -25.74 -30.02 5.91
C PHE A 1012 -25.95 -30.57 4.49
N PHE A 1013 -25.37 -31.73 4.18
CA PHE A 1013 -25.44 -32.35 2.85
C PHE A 1013 -26.84 -32.85 2.51
N GLU A 1014 -27.56 -33.40 3.49
CA GLU A 1014 -28.92 -33.92 3.32
C GLU A 1014 -29.94 -32.80 3.02
N CYS A 1015 -29.58 -31.54 3.29
CA CYS A 1015 -30.45 -30.37 3.11
C CYS A 1015 -30.30 -29.67 1.75
N LEU A 1016 -29.46 -30.19 0.85
CA LEU A 1016 -29.17 -29.58 -0.46
C LEU A 1016 -29.98 -30.17 -1.62
N ASP A 1017 -30.83 -31.17 -1.37
CA ASP A 1017 -31.64 -31.79 -2.42
C ASP A 1017 -32.63 -30.79 -3.03
N GLY A 1018 -32.65 -30.76 -4.37
CA GLY A 1018 -33.47 -29.85 -5.18
C GLY A 1018 -33.00 -28.40 -5.26
N ILE A 1019 -31.84 -28.05 -4.67
CA ILE A 1019 -31.29 -26.68 -4.69
C ILE A 1019 -30.51 -26.40 -5.99
N ASN A 1020 -30.68 -25.20 -6.55
CA ASN A 1020 -30.04 -24.75 -7.79
C ASN A 1020 -28.81 -23.86 -7.56
N ALA A 1021 -28.86 -22.94 -6.61
CA ALA A 1021 -27.71 -22.19 -6.13
C ALA A 1021 -27.72 -22.03 -4.61
N ILE A 1022 -26.53 -21.78 -4.07
CA ILE A 1022 -26.31 -21.51 -2.65
C ILE A 1022 -25.83 -20.07 -2.51
N ILE A 1023 -26.47 -19.29 -1.62
CA ILE A 1023 -25.97 -18.01 -1.15
C ILE A 1023 -25.44 -18.20 0.28
N HIS A 1024 -24.13 -18.05 0.45
CA HIS A 1024 -23.45 -18.24 1.72
C HIS A 1024 -23.01 -16.93 2.38
N LEU A 1025 -23.82 -16.47 3.34
CA LEU A 1025 -23.59 -15.25 4.12
C LEU A 1025 -23.16 -15.53 5.57
N ALA A 1026 -23.06 -16.81 5.95
CA ALA A 1026 -22.81 -17.18 7.33
C ALA A 1026 -21.33 -16.98 7.71
N SER A 1027 -21.06 -16.11 8.68
CA SER A 1027 -19.72 -15.80 9.17
C SER A 1027 -19.70 -15.80 10.69
N PRO A 1028 -18.59 -16.22 11.33
CA PRO A 1028 -18.35 -15.91 12.73
C PRO A 1028 -18.42 -14.40 12.96
N LEU A 1029 -19.01 -13.97 14.07
CA LEU A 1029 -19.03 -12.58 14.49
C LEU A 1029 -17.68 -12.21 15.10
N ALA A 1030 -17.29 -10.94 15.00
CA ALA A 1030 -16.14 -10.40 15.73
C ALA A 1030 -16.48 -10.38 17.23
N ILE A 1031 -16.00 -11.37 17.97
CA ILE A 1031 -16.21 -11.51 19.42
C ILE A 1031 -14.83 -11.55 20.08
N GLU A 1032 -14.66 -10.85 21.19
CA GLU A 1032 -13.44 -10.95 22.01
C GLU A 1032 -13.37 -12.35 22.63
N THR A 1033 -12.26 -13.04 22.39
CA THR A 1033 -12.00 -14.41 22.86
C THR A 1033 -10.52 -14.59 23.19
N ASP A 1034 -10.23 -15.60 24.02
CA ASP A 1034 -8.88 -15.99 24.39
C ASP A 1034 -8.14 -16.75 23.25
N ASP A 1035 -8.87 -17.35 22.29
CA ASP A 1035 -8.31 -18.08 21.14
C ASP A 1035 -9.02 -17.72 19.82
N TYR A 1036 -8.52 -16.67 19.17
CA TYR A 1036 -9.03 -16.17 17.90
C TYR A 1036 -8.93 -17.18 16.74
N ASP A 1037 -7.91 -18.05 16.77
CA ASP A 1037 -7.72 -19.06 15.72
C ASP A 1037 -8.78 -20.16 15.82
N ALA A 1038 -9.06 -20.64 17.03
CA ALA A 1038 -10.05 -21.68 17.27
C ALA A 1038 -11.51 -21.20 17.09
N ASP A 1039 -11.81 -19.97 17.51
CA ASP A 1039 -13.19 -19.50 17.63
C ASP A 1039 -13.69 -18.64 16.45
N ILE A 1040 -12.78 -18.01 15.69
CA ILE A 1040 -13.14 -17.13 14.56
C ILE A 1040 -12.58 -17.65 13.25
N ILE A 1041 -11.27 -17.92 13.18
CA ILE A 1041 -10.60 -18.18 11.90
C ILE A 1041 -10.87 -19.58 11.37
N LYS A 1042 -10.57 -20.62 12.16
CA LYS A 1042 -10.83 -22.02 11.73
C LYS A 1042 -12.31 -22.24 11.41
N PRO A 1043 -13.29 -21.74 12.20
CA PRO A 1043 -14.70 -21.87 11.86
C PRO A 1043 -15.07 -21.16 10.55
N ALA A 1044 -14.52 -19.98 10.26
CA ALA A 1044 -14.81 -19.26 9.00
C ALA A 1044 -14.32 -20.03 7.77
N VAL A 1045 -13.07 -20.50 7.80
CA VAL A 1045 -12.49 -21.30 6.72
C VAL A 1045 -13.26 -22.61 6.54
N TYR A 1046 -13.49 -23.32 7.63
CA TYR A 1046 -14.12 -24.63 7.60
C TYR A 1046 -15.58 -24.57 7.15
N MET A 1047 -16.32 -23.52 7.51
CA MET A 1047 -17.70 -23.34 7.04
C MET A 1047 -17.76 -23.18 5.52
N VAL A 1048 -16.86 -22.38 4.95
CA VAL A 1048 -16.81 -22.15 3.49
C VAL A 1048 -16.39 -23.43 2.76
N THR A 1049 -15.35 -24.13 3.23
CA THR A 1049 -14.94 -25.39 2.61
C THR A 1049 -16.04 -26.46 2.72
N THR A 1050 -16.76 -26.51 3.85
CA THR A 1050 -17.89 -27.45 4.02
C THR A 1050 -19.02 -27.15 3.02
N VAL A 1051 -19.34 -25.87 2.79
CA VAL A 1051 -20.36 -25.50 1.79
C VAL A 1051 -19.92 -25.88 0.38
N LEU A 1052 -18.66 -25.62 0.02
CA LEU A 1052 -18.11 -25.97 -1.29
C LEU A 1052 -18.05 -27.49 -1.52
N GLU A 1053 -17.62 -28.24 -0.51
CA GLU A 1053 -17.64 -29.70 -0.53
C GLU A 1053 -19.05 -30.25 -0.66
N ALA A 1054 -20.02 -29.69 0.07
CA ALA A 1054 -21.40 -30.11 -0.01
C ALA A 1054 -22.03 -29.79 -1.36
N ALA A 1055 -21.74 -28.61 -1.91
CA ALA A 1055 -22.16 -28.22 -3.25
C ALA A 1055 -21.61 -29.17 -4.32
N SER A 1056 -20.36 -29.62 -4.17
CA SER A 1056 -19.70 -30.50 -5.16
C SER A 1056 -20.35 -31.87 -5.27
N ARG A 1057 -20.98 -32.35 -4.18
CA ARG A 1057 -21.63 -33.67 -4.12
C ARG A 1057 -23.04 -33.68 -4.70
N VAL A 1058 -23.63 -32.52 -4.99
CA VAL A 1058 -25.03 -32.39 -5.43
C VAL A 1058 -25.10 -31.85 -6.86
N PRO A 1059 -25.48 -32.67 -7.86
CA PRO A 1059 -25.51 -32.28 -9.28
C PRO A 1059 -26.49 -31.18 -9.65
N SER A 1060 -27.50 -30.91 -8.82
CA SER A 1060 -28.49 -29.85 -9.11
C SER A 1060 -27.93 -28.44 -8.90
N ILE A 1061 -26.86 -28.31 -8.10
CA ILE A 1061 -26.23 -27.03 -7.79
C ILE A 1061 -25.35 -26.60 -8.97
N ARG A 1062 -25.68 -25.44 -9.52
CA ARG A 1062 -24.95 -24.83 -10.64
C ARG A 1062 -24.12 -23.64 -10.21
N ARG A 1063 -24.45 -23.03 -9.07
CA ARG A 1063 -23.78 -21.82 -8.62
C ARG A 1063 -23.66 -21.71 -7.10
N VAL A 1064 -22.53 -21.20 -6.63
CA VAL A 1064 -22.32 -20.84 -5.22
C VAL A 1064 -21.90 -19.37 -5.13
N VAL A 1065 -22.71 -18.54 -4.48
CA VAL A 1065 -22.43 -17.14 -4.21
C VAL A 1065 -21.90 -17.01 -2.78
N LEU A 1066 -20.68 -16.50 -2.64
CA LEU A 1066 -19.98 -16.34 -1.36
C LEU A 1066 -19.82 -14.86 -1.00
N THR A 1067 -19.86 -14.55 0.29
CA THR A 1067 -19.61 -13.21 0.80
C THR A 1067 -18.28 -13.15 1.55
N SER A 1068 -17.33 -12.44 0.96
CA SER A 1068 -16.04 -12.08 1.59
C SER A 1068 -16.07 -10.61 2.05
N SER A 1069 -14.96 -10.06 2.55
CA SER A 1069 -14.85 -8.63 2.86
C SER A 1069 -13.76 -7.98 2.03
N LEU A 1070 -13.92 -6.72 1.66
CA LEU A 1070 -12.88 -6.02 0.91
C LEU A 1070 -11.66 -5.67 1.78
N THR A 1071 -11.85 -5.61 3.10
CA THR A 1071 -10.76 -5.48 4.09
C THR A 1071 -9.71 -6.59 3.97
N ASP A 1072 -10.03 -7.69 3.30
CA ASP A 1072 -9.23 -8.90 3.13
C ASP A 1072 -8.18 -8.80 2.02
N VAL A 1073 -8.31 -7.81 1.14
CA VAL A 1073 -7.46 -7.69 -0.07
C VAL A 1073 -6.02 -7.29 0.27
N ASN A 1074 -5.77 -6.83 1.51
CA ASN A 1074 -4.48 -6.27 1.92
C ASN A 1074 -4.17 -6.50 3.42
N THR A 1075 -4.83 -7.48 4.06
CA THR A 1075 -4.58 -7.84 5.46
C THR A 1075 -3.50 -8.91 5.55
N SER A 1076 -2.59 -8.79 6.54
CA SER A 1076 -1.74 -9.92 6.93
C SER A 1076 -2.62 -11.08 7.39
N VAL A 1077 -2.52 -12.21 6.69
CA VAL A 1077 -3.21 -13.47 7.02
C VAL A 1077 -2.42 -14.34 8.01
N GLU A 1078 -1.24 -13.88 8.42
CA GLU A 1078 -0.37 -14.58 9.37
C GLU A 1078 -0.61 -14.06 10.80
N GLY A 1079 -0.98 -14.99 11.69
CA GLY A 1079 -1.18 -14.72 13.12
C GLY A 1079 0.14 -14.54 13.89
N PRO A 1080 0.07 -14.27 15.22
CA PRO A 1080 -1.12 -14.26 16.06
C PRO A 1080 -1.96 -12.97 15.94
N PHE A 1081 -3.28 -13.12 16.12
CA PHE A 1081 -4.25 -12.03 16.08
C PHE A 1081 -4.51 -11.52 17.50
N PHE A 1082 -4.43 -10.20 17.71
CA PHE A 1082 -4.47 -9.59 19.04
C PHE A 1082 -5.78 -8.86 19.34
N GLY A 1083 -6.82 -9.06 18.52
CA GLY A 1083 -8.13 -8.46 18.73
C GLY A 1083 -9.19 -9.01 17.81
N ALA A 1084 -10.45 -8.93 18.24
CA ALA A 1084 -11.59 -9.54 17.56
C ALA A 1084 -11.77 -9.07 16.11
N MET A 1085 -11.50 -7.78 15.84
CA MET A 1085 -11.58 -7.22 14.49
C MET A 1085 -10.44 -7.67 13.57
N GLN A 1086 -9.23 -7.79 14.10
CA GLN A 1086 -8.08 -8.28 13.33
C GLN A 1086 -8.27 -9.75 12.94
N ALA A 1087 -8.74 -10.57 13.90
CA ALA A 1087 -9.11 -11.96 13.66
C ALA A 1087 -10.28 -12.10 12.68
N TYR A 1088 -11.28 -11.22 12.77
CA TYR A 1088 -12.40 -11.18 11.83
C TYR A 1088 -11.94 -10.92 10.39
N TRP A 1089 -11.10 -9.91 10.14
CA TRP A 1089 -10.56 -9.65 8.79
C TRP A 1089 -9.71 -10.81 8.28
N ALA A 1090 -8.82 -11.35 9.12
CA ALA A 1090 -8.01 -12.51 8.74
C ALA A 1090 -8.85 -13.75 8.42
N SER A 1091 -9.95 -13.97 9.16
CA SER A 1091 -10.87 -15.10 8.92
C SER A 1091 -11.51 -15.04 7.53
N LYS A 1092 -11.83 -13.83 7.05
CA LYS A 1092 -12.47 -13.58 5.76
C LYS A 1092 -11.46 -13.72 4.62
N ALA A 1093 -10.25 -13.19 4.80
CA ALA A 1093 -9.14 -13.39 3.86
C ALA A 1093 -8.76 -14.86 3.69
N LEU A 1094 -8.59 -15.60 4.80
CA LEU A 1094 -8.25 -17.03 4.76
C LEU A 1094 -9.39 -17.88 4.16
N ALA A 1095 -10.66 -17.56 4.43
CA ALA A 1095 -11.79 -18.25 3.81
C ALA A 1095 -11.86 -18.03 2.28
N ARG A 1096 -11.50 -16.82 1.81
CA ARG A 1096 -11.38 -16.52 0.38
C ARG A 1096 -10.22 -17.27 -0.28
N VAL A 1097 -9.06 -17.37 0.38
CA VAL A 1097 -7.93 -18.18 -0.10
C VAL A 1097 -8.33 -19.65 -0.19
N ALA A 1098 -8.94 -20.20 0.87
CA ALA A 1098 -9.42 -21.58 0.89
C ALA A 1098 -10.45 -21.87 -0.22
N THR A 1099 -11.30 -20.90 -0.56
CA THR A 1099 -12.20 -21.00 -1.72
C THR A 1099 -11.42 -21.15 -3.02
N LYS A 1100 -10.44 -20.27 -3.27
CA LYS A 1100 -9.64 -20.31 -4.50
C LYS A 1100 -8.84 -21.60 -4.62
N ASP A 1101 -8.24 -22.06 -3.52
CA ASP A 1101 -7.52 -23.32 -3.46
C ASP A 1101 -8.44 -24.50 -3.76
N TYR A 1102 -9.62 -24.55 -3.14
CA TYR A 1102 -10.61 -25.60 -3.38
C TYR A 1102 -11.06 -25.64 -4.85
N ILE A 1103 -11.37 -24.49 -5.46
CA ILE A 1103 -11.78 -24.43 -6.87
C ILE A 1103 -10.67 -24.90 -7.81
N ARG A 1104 -9.42 -24.49 -7.54
CA ARG A 1104 -8.25 -24.88 -8.33
C ARG A 1104 -7.99 -26.39 -8.27
N GLU A 1105 -8.13 -26.98 -7.08
CA GLU A 1105 -7.82 -28.39 -6.82
C GLU A 1105 -8.96 -29.33 -7.18
N ALA A 1106 -10.19 -29.03 -6.74
CA ALA A 1106 -11.34 -29.92 -6.88
C ALA A 1106 -12.07 -29.77 -8.22
N LYS A 1107 -11.91 -28.64 -8.93
CA LYS A 1107 -12.59 -28.32 -10.20
C LYS A 1107 -14.08 -28.71 -10.20
N PRO A 1108 -14.88 -28.15 -9.27
CA PRO A 1108 -16.26 -28.57 -9.09
C PRO A 1108 -17.14 -28.23 -10.31
N GLN A 1109 -18.24 -28.96 -10.46
CA GLN A 1109 -19.21 -28.80 -11.56
C GLN A 1109 -20.06 -27.52 -11.50
N PHE A 1110 -19.95 -26.75 -10.41
CA PHE A 1110 -20.65 -25.49 -10.20
C PHE A 1110 -19.69 -24.31 -10.39
N ASP A 1111 -20.22 -23.18 -10.82
CA ASP A 1111 -19.49 -21.92 -10.85
C ASP A 1111 -19.60 -21.21 -9.49
N PHE A 1112 -18.64 -20.36 -9.15
CA PHE A 1112 -18.75 -19.53 -7.95
C PHE A 1112 -18.71 -18.03 -8.28
N VAL A 1113 -19.33 -17.22 -7.44
CA VAL A 1113 -19.24 -15.76 -7.48
C VAL A 1113 -18.88 -15.28 -6.08
N ASN A 1114 -17.82 -14.49 -5.95
CA ASN A 1114 -17.43 -13.92 -4.66
C ASN A 1114 -17.76 -12.43 -4.62
N LEU A 1115 -18.61 -12.02 -3.67
CA LEU A 1115 -18.96 -10.63 -3.47
C LEU A 1115 -18.12 -10.04 -2.33
N LEU A 1116 -17.49 -8.90 -2.59
CA LEU A 1116 -16.53 -8.22 -1.73
C LEU A 1116 -17.08 -6.84 -1.32
N PRO A 1117 -18.08 -6.79 -0.43
CA PRO A 1117 -18.51 -5.52 0.15
C PRO A 1117 -17.37 -4.85 0.92
N SER A 1118 -17.33 -3.51 0.83
CA SER A 1118 -16.45 -2.65 1.63
C SER A 1118 -16.96 -2.55 3.08
N VAL A 1119 -17.62 -1.44 3.44
CA VAL A 1119 -18.26 -1.24 4.74
C VAL A 1119 -19.77 -1.22 4.52
N VAL A 1120 -20.46 -2.28 4.96
CA VAL A 1120 -21.91 -2.40 4.79
C VAL A 1120 -22.63 -1.57 5.85
N ILE A 1121 -23.41 -0.58 5.40
CA ILE A 1121 -24.18 0.34 6.25
C ILE A 1121 -25.60 0.48 5.71
N GLY A 1122 -26.56 0.73 6.59
CA GLY A 1122 -27.97 0.96 6.24
C GLY A 1122 -28.91 0.63 7.39
N PRO A 1123 -30.23 0.87 7.22
CA PRO A 1123 -31.24 0.48 8.19
C PRO A 1123 -31.26 -1.04 8.45
N ASP A 1124 -31.56 -1.45 9.68
CA ASP A 1124 -31.78 -2.86 10.05
C ASP A 1124 -33.27 -3.17 10.19
N ASP A 1125 -33.87 -3.70 9.13
CA ASP A 1125 -35.31 -3.99 9.12
C ASP A 1125 -35.71 -4.96 10.27
N ARG A 1126 -34.79 -5.82 10.73
CA ARG A 1126 -35.03 -6.74 11.86
C ARG A 1126 -35.37 -6.00 13.15
N LEU A 1127 -34.75 -4.84 13.39
CA LEU A 1127 -34.95 -4.05 14.61
C LEU A 1127 -36.30 -3.33 14.61
N ASP A 1128 -36.85 -3.02 13.44
CA ASP A 1128 -38.16 -2.37 13.35
C ASP A 1128 -39.28 -3.31 13.83
N PHE A 1129 -39.12 -4.62 13.60
CA PHE A 1129 -40.04 -5.68 14.04
C PHE A 1129 -39.71 -6.29 15.41
N ASP A 1130 -38.62 -5.86 16.06
CA ASP A 1130 -38.30 -6.28 17.44
C ASP A 1130 -38.85 -5.25 18.44
N PRO A 1131 -39.88 -5.58 19.24
CA PRO A 1131 -40.45 -4.66 20.22
C PRO A 1131 -39.48 -4.30 21.36
N SER A 1132 -38.39 -5.05 21.53
CA SER A 1132 -37.34 -4.78 22.52
C SER A 1132 -36.16 -3.98 21.95
N ALA A 1133 -36.15 -3.68 20.64
CA ALA A 1133 -35.06 -2.93 20.03
C ALA A 1133 -35.05 -1.47 20.46
N THR A 1134 -33.85 -0.97 20.74
CA THR A 1134 -33.59 0.42 21.11
C THR A 1134 -32.56 1.03 20.16
N ALA A 1135 -32.31 2.33 20.28
CA ALA A 1135 -31.23 3.00 19.56
C ALA A 1135 -29.85 2.31 19.78
N GLU A 1136 -29.60 1.72 20.96
CA GLU A 1136 -28.37 0.96 21.24
C GLU A 1136 -28.30 -0.36 20.46
N SER A 1137 -29.46 -0.97 20.14
CA SER A 1137 -29.51 -2.17 19.31
C SER A 1137 -29.02 -1.91 17.88
N LEU A 1138 -29.19 -0.68 17.37
CA LEU A 1138 -28.68 -0.25 16.07
C LEU A 1138 -27.16 0.01 16.10
N LEU A 1139 -26.61 0.38 17.27
CA LEU A 1139 -25.20 0.63 17.53
C LEU A 1139 -24.39 -0.66 17.82
N GLN A 1140 -24.66 -1.72 17.07
CA GLN A 1140 -23.92 -3.00 17.15
C GLN A 1140 -23.29 -3.36 15.79
N GLY A 1141 -22.25 -4.20 15.80
CA GLY A 1141 -21.55 -4.65 14.59
C GLY A 1141 -20.78 -3.53 13.88
N THR A 1142 -20.70 -3.59 12.54
CA THR A 1142 -20.00 -2.60 11.70
C THR A 1142 -20.61 -1.19 11.77
N ARG A 1143 -21.87 -1.06 12.20
CA ARG A 1143 -22.52 0.24 12.39
C ARG A 1143 -22.06 0.93 13.66
N ALA A 1144 -21.72 0.17 14.70
CA ALA A 1144 -21.25 0.70 15.99
C ALA A 1144 -20.00 1.56 15.81
N SER A 1145 -19.09 1.15 14.96
CA SER A 1145 -17.81 1.83 14.75
C SER A 1145 -17.91 3.13 13.96
N VAL A 1146 -19.02 3.36 13.26
CA VAL A 1146 -19.27 4.56 12.46
C VAL A 1146 -20.30 5.47 13.13
N LEU A 1147 -21.44 4.94 13.53
CA LEU A 1147 -22.49 5.72 14.17
C LEU A 1147 -22.19 6.07 15.62
N ALA A 1148 -21.57 5.17 16.40
CA ALA A 1148 -21.35 5.48 17.82
C ALA A 1148 -20.37 6.65 18.00
N PRO A 1149 -19.22 6.73 17.30
CA PRO A 1149 -18.36 7.91 17.40
C PRO A 1149 -18.99 9.16 16.78
N ALA A 1150 -19.86 9.04 15.78
CA ALA A 1150 -20.51 10.19 15.17
C ALA A 1150 -21.66 10.77 16.03
N LEU A 1151 -22.38 9.91 16.76
CA LEU A 1151 -23.62 10.26 17.48
C LEU A 1151 -23.51 10.18 19.02
N THR A 1152 -22.43 9.64 19.58
CA THR A 1152 -22.19 9.58 21.03
C THR A 1152 -20.85 10.21 21.41
N SER A 1153 -20.74 10.72 22.65
CA SER A 1153 -19.52 11.35 23.18
C SER A 1153 -18.49 10.36 23.72
N SER A 1154 -18.68 9.04 23.50
CA SER A 1154 -17.87 7.99 24.11
C SER A 1154 -17.10 7.17 23.07
N LEU A 1155 -15.79 7.15 23.26
CA LEU A 1155 -14.77 6.24 22.67
C LEU A 1155 -14.55 6.34 21.16
N ASN A 1156 -13.33 6.77 20.81
CA ASN A 1156 -12.75 6.61 19.48
C ASN A 1156 -12.78 5.13 19.07
N SER A 1157 -13.24 4.84 17.86
CA SER A 1157 -13.02 3.53 17.26
C SER A 1157 -11.50 3.28 17.14
N PRO A 1158 -10.96 2.16 17.67
CA PRO A 1158 -9.52 1.90 17.68
C PRO A 1158 -8.93 1.55 16.31
N PHE A 1159 -9.74 1.51 15.23
CA PHE A 1159 -9.30 1.08 13.91
C PHE A 1159 -9.67 2.09 12.81
N PRO A 1160 -8.73 2.42 11.89
CA PRO A 1160 -9.07 3.18 10.69
C PRO A 1160 -9.92 2.33 9.76
N TYR A 1161 -11.12 2.80 9.41
CA TYR A 1161 -11.91 2.13 8.37
C TYR A 1161 -11.36 2.44 6.99
N VAL A 1162 -11.40 1.39 6.17
CA VAL A 1162 -10.99 1.37 4.77
C VAL A 1162 -12.23 1.62 3.90
N GLY A 1163 -12.22 2.70 3.13
CA GLY A 1163 -13.03 2.83 1.92
C GLY A 1163 -14.44 3.41 2.07
N THR A 1164 -15.08 3.55 0.92
CA THR A 1164 -16.43 4.10 0.73
C THR A 1164 -17.49 3.07 1.06
N PRO A 1165 -18.55 3.40 1.83
CA PRO A 1165 -19.55 2.41 2.25
C PRO A 1165 -20.43 1.92 1.10
N VAL A 1166 -21.13 0.83 1.35
CA VAL A 1166 -22.16 0.28 0.46
C VAL A 1166 -23.45 0.04 1.24
N HIS A 1167 -24.58 0.35 0.63
CA HIS A 1167 -25.88 0.18 1.26
C HIS A 1167 -26.24 -1.31 1.38
N VAL A 1168 -26.82 -1.73 2.51
CA VAL A 1168 -27.19 -3.14 2.73
C VAL A 1168 -28.15 -3.70 1.67
N ALA A 1169 -29.09 -2.88 1.18
CA ALA A 1169 -30.02 -3.29 0.13
C ALA A 1169 -29.31 -3.57 -1.20
N ASP A 1170 -28.26 -2.82 -1.52
CA ASP A 1170 -27.47 -3.06 -2.73
C ASP A 1170 -26.63 -4.32 -2.60
N VAL A 1171 -26.08 -4.58 -1.40
CA VAL A 1171 -25.40 -5.84 -1.12
C VAL A 1171 -26.38 -7.00 -1.31
N ALA A 1172 -27.58 -6.93 -0.74
CA ALA A 1172 -28.62 -7.94 -0.93
C ALA A 1172 -29.00 -8.12 -2.41
N ARG A 1173 -29.14 -7.01 -3.15
CA ARG A 1173 -29.42 -7.00 -4.59
C ARG A 1173 -28.34 -7.73 -5.38
N ALA A 1174 -27.07 -7.46 -5.09
CA ALA A 1174 -25.95 -8.15 -5.70
C ALA A 1174 -25.95 -9.66 -5.42
N HIS A 1175 -26.30 -10.09 -4.19
CA HIS A 1175 -26.39 -11.51 -3.85
C HIS A 1175 -27.50 -12.23 -4.64
N VAL A 1176 -28.67 -11.60 -4.80
CA VAL A 1176 -29.79 -12.19 -5.55
C VAL A 1176 -29.52 -12.15 -7.05
N ASP A 1177 -28.93 -11.07 -7.58
CA ASP A 1177 -28.55 -10.96 -8.99
C ASP A 1177 -27.41 -11.92 -9.37
N ALA A 1178 -26.47 -12.20 -8.47
CA ALA A 1178 -25.35 -13.10 -8.71
C ALA A 1178 -25.78 -14.55 -8.97
N VAL A 1179 -27.00 -14.94 -8.57
CA VAL A 1179 -27.58 -16.25 -8.89
C VAL A 1179 -27.82 -16.41 -10.40
N ASP A 1180 -28.05 -15.31 -11.13
CA ASP A 1180 -28.29 -15.34 -12.57
C ASP A 1180 -27.01 -15.64 -13.36
N ALA A 1181 -26.88 -16.90 -13.77
CA ALA A 1181 -25.74 -17.40 -14.55
C ALA A 1181 -25.66 -16.91 -15.99
N VAL A 1182 -26.73 -16.33 -16.53
CA VAL A 1182 -26.71 -15.75 -17.87
C VAL A 1182 -26.11 -14.35 -17.84
N ARG A 1183 -26.38 -13.60 -16.77
CA ARG A 1183 -25.95 -12.21 -16.63
C ARG A 1183 -24.59 -12.05 -15.95
N VAL A 1184 -24.34 -12.81 -14.89
CA VAL A 1184 -23.14 -12.65 -14.05
C VAL A 1184 -22.15 -13.76 -14.37
N PRO A 1185 -20.91 -13.44 -14.81
CA PRO A 1185 -19.90 -14.44 -15.10
C PRO A 1185 -19.50 -15.20 -13.82
N GLY A 1186 -19.29 -16.51 -13.98
CA GLY A 1186 -18.76 -17.37 -12.92
C GLY A 1186 -17.26 -17.24 -12.78
N TYR A 1187 -16.73 -17.68 -11.64
CA TYR A 1187 -15.32 -17.58 -11.24
C TYR A 1187 -14.81 -16.13 -11.12
N SER A 1188 -15.73 -15.20 -10.86
CA SER A 1188 -15.46 -13.76 -10.74
C SER A 1188 -15.60 -13.27 -9.31
N GLU A 1189 -14.89 -12.19 -8.99
CA GLU A 1189 -14.96 -11.52 -7.71
C GLU A 1189 -15.35 -10.06 -7.91
N PHE A 1190 -16.42 -9.60 -7.26
CA PHE A 1190 -16.98 -8.26 -7.48
C PHE A 1190 -16.86 -7.40 -6.23
N ILE A 1191 -16.23 -6.23 -6.39
CA ILE A 1191 -16.12 -5.21 -5.35
C ILE A 1191 -17.45 -4.47 -5.23
N LEU A 1192 -18.03 -4.44 -4.03
CA LEU A 1192 -19.26 -3.67 -3.76
C LEU A 1192 -18.90 -2.44 -2.93
N SER A 1193 -18.90 -1.27 -3.55
CA SER A 1193 -18.61 0.01 -2.93
C SER A 1193 -19.35 1.11 -3.69
N SER A 1194 -19.92 2.10 -3.00
CA SER A 1194 -20.55 3.23 -3.68
C SER A 1194 -19.51 4.11 -4.37
N ASP A 1195 -19.87 4.74 -5.49
CA ASP A 1195 -19.00 5.65 -6.23
C ASP A 1195 -18.93 6.99 -5.49
N THR A 1196 -17.90 7.18 -4.64
CA THR A 1196 -17.55 8.52 -4.13
C THR A 1196 -16.16 8.91 -4.65
N PRO A 1197 -16.07 9.81 -5.65
CA PRO A 1197 -14.81 10.17 -6.32
C PRO A 1197 -13.71 10.68 -5.37
N ASP A 1198 -14.10 11.33 -4.26
CA ASP A 1198 -13.19 11.93 -3.26
C ASP A 1198 -13.00 11.09 -1.98
N GLY A 1199 -13.67 9.93 -1.90
CA GLY A 1199 -13.83 9.13 -0.68
C GLY A 1199 -14.68 9.83 0.38
N VAL A 1200 -15.15 9.06 1.38
CA VAL A 1200 -15.97 9.60 2.49
C VAL A 1200 -15.09 10.04 3.65
N VAL A 1201 -15.29 11.28 4.11
CA VAL A 1201 -14.75 11.80 5.36
C VAL A 1201 -15.85 11.69 6.41
N TRP A 1202 -15.93 10.51 7.03
CA TRP A 1202 -17.05 10.07 7.87
C TRP A 1202 -17.53 11.07 8.91
N ASP A 1203 -16.63 11.78 9.60
CA ASP A 1203 -16.99 12.76 10.62
C ASP A 1203 -17.59 14.05 10.03
N VAL A 1204 -17.00 14.58 8.96
CA VAL A 1204 -17.44 15.81 8.30
C VAL A 1204 -18.73 15.57 7.52
N ASP A 1205 -18.79 14.50 6.75
CA ASP A 1205 -19.90 14.22 5.85
C ASP A 1205 -21.16 13.83 6.63
N ILE A 1206 -21.06 13.01 7.68
CA ILE A 1206 -22.21 12.72 8.56
C ILE A 1206 -22.71 13.99 9.25
N ARG A 1207 -21.83 14.84 9.78
CA ARG A 1207 -22.25 16.10 10.41
C ARG A 1207 -22.94 17.03 9.42
N ASN A 1208 -22.45 17.12 8.20
CA ASN A 1208 -23.10 17.91 7.15
C ASN A 1208 -24.49 17.38 6.83
N ILE A 1209 -24.65 16.06 6.71
CA ILE A 1209 -25.94 15.40 6.47
C ILE A 1209 -26.90 15.66 7.64
N CYS A 1210 -26.45 15.50 8.89
CA CYS A 1210 -27.24 15.79 10.09
C CYS A 1210 -27.65 17.26 10.17
N ASN A 1211 -26.72 18.20 9.99
CA ASN A 1211 -27.01 19.64 10.01
C ASN A 1211 -27.95 20.08 8.88
N LYS A 1212 -27.94 19.38 7.74
CA LYS A 1212 -28.78 19.69 6.57
C LYS A 1212 -30.17 19.06 6.66
N SER A 1213 -30.27 17.83 7.13
CA SER A 1213 -31.49 17.00 7.02
C SER A 1213 -32.19 16.74 8.36
N PHE A 1214 -31.51 17.00 9.48
CA PHE A 1214 -31.98 16.75 10.86
C PHE A 1214 -31.60 17.94 11.78
N ALA A 1215 -31.79 19.17 11.28
CA ALA A 1215 -31.32 20.39 11.94
C ALA A 1215 -32.00 20.64 13.30
N GLU A 1216 -33.28 20.27 13.43
CA GLU A 1216 -34.05 20.43 14.66
C GLU A 1216 -33.54 19.48 15.76
N GLU A 1217 -33.24 18.24 15.42
CA GLU A 1217 -32.71 17.19 16.30
C GLU A 1217 -31.28 17.49 16.75
N VAL A 1218 -30.48 18.13 15.88
CA VAL A 1218 -29.15 18.65 16.24
C VAL A 1218 -29.28 19.85 17.19
N SER A 1219 -30.19 20.79 16.91
CA SER A 1219 -30.38 21.99 17.74
C SER A 1219 -30.92 21.68 19.14
N SER A 1220 -31.79 20.68 19.24
CA SER A 1220 -32.39 20.18 20.49
C SER A 1220 -31.47 19.23 21.27
N LYS A 1221 -30.27 18.95 20.74
CA LYS A 1221 -29.26 18.01 21.30
C LYS A 1221 -29.72 16.55 21.39
N VAL A 1222 -30.78 16.17 20.68
CA VAL A 1222 -31.18 14.76 20.50
C VAL A 1222 -30.13 14.01 19.68
N LEU A 1223 -29.45 14.69 18.76
CA LEU A 1223 -28.24 14.21 18.07
C LEU A 1223 -27.00 14.99 18.55
N PRO A 1224 -26.29 14.53 19.60
CA PRO A 1224 -25.06 15.17 20.08
C PRO A 1224 -23.89 14.81 19.14
N LEU A 1225 -23.72 15.59 18.07
CA LEU A 1225 -22.62 15.47 17.09
C LEU A 1225 -21.25 15.71 17.76
N GLY A 1226 -20.63 14.68 18.36
CA GLY A 1226 -19.56 14.86 19.35
C GLY A 1226 -18.20 14.22 19.09
N GLY A 1227 -18.09 13.14 18.31
CA GLY A 1227 -16.82 12.41 18.16
C GLY A 1227 -16.11 12.63 16.82
N SER A 1228 -14.84 12.25 16.77
CA SER A 1228 -13.95 12.35 15.60
C SER A 1228 -13.65 10.95 15.08
N LEU A 1229 -13.87 10.72 13.78
CA LEU A 1229 -13.57 9.46 13.10
C LEU A 1229 -12.31 9.62 12.24
N THR A 1230 -11.29 8.81 12.49
CA THR A 1230 -10.11 8.73 11.62
C THR A 1230 -10.37 7.70 10.53
N ALA A 1231 -10.53 8.15 9.29
CA ALA A 1231 -10.72 7.27 8.13
C ALA A 1231 -9.49 7.30 7.22
N VAL A 1232 -9.16 6.16 6.61
CA VAL A 1232 -8.15 6.07 5.55
C VAL A 1232 -8.87 6.22 4.22
N LYS A 1233 -8.56 7.29 3.48
CA LYS A 1233 -9.08 7.47 2.12
C LYS A 1233 -8.50 6.40 1.22
N TRP A 1234 -9.34 5.45 0.83
CA TRP A 1234 -8.99 4.41 -0.12
C TRP A 1234 -10.02 4.40 -1.24
N ARG A 1235 -9.57 4.66 -2.47
CA ARG A 1235 -10.40 4.57 -3.67
C ARG A 1235 -10.58 3.10 -4.03
N LEU A 1236 -11.84 2.67 -4.13
CA LEU A 1236 -12.21 1.34 -4.58
C LEU A 1236 -12.80 1.46 -5.97
N ASP A 1237 -12.31 0.63 -6.89
CA ASP A 1237 -12.82 0.56 -8.25
C ASP A 1237 -13.93 -0.50 -8.30
N ALA A 1238 -15.17 -0.04 -8.41
CA ALA A 1238 -16.35 -0.89 -8.57
C ALA A 1238 -16.88 -0.87 -10.01
N GLN A 1239 -16.09 -0.40 -10.99
CA GLN A 1239 -16.53 -0.25 -12.38
C GLN A 1239 -17.01 -1.58 -12.99
N GLU A 1240 -16.25 -2.66 -12.80
CA GLU A 1240 -16.62 -4.00 -13.28
C GLU A 1240 -17.96 -4.48 -12.69
N THR A 1241 -18.22 -4.14 -11.42
CA THR A 1241 -19.50 -4.44 -10.76
C THR A 1241 -20.65 -3.65 -11.37
N HIS A 1242 -20.47 -2.36 -11.64
CA HIS A 1242 -21.50 -1.53 -12.28
C HIS A 1242 -21.81 -2.02 -13.70
N GLU A 1243 -20.80 -2.35 -14.49
CA GLU A 1243 -20.95 -2.87 -15.85
C GLU A 1243 -21.68 -4.21 -15.87
N THR A 1244 -21.34 -5.11 -14.93
CA THR A 1244 -21.92 -6.46 -14.87
C THR A 1244 -23.35 -6.46 -14.33
N PHE A 1245 -23.58 -5.78 -13.20
CA PHE A 1245 -24.87 -5.77 -12.51
C PHE A 1245 -25.85 -4.74 -13.08
N GLY A 1246 -25.36 -3.75 -13.86
CA GLY A 1246 -26.18 -2.81 -14.63
C GLY A 1246 -27.12 -1.93 -13.79
N TRP A 1247 -26.76 -1.66 -12.53
CA TRP A 1247 -27.43 -0.70 -11.66
C TRP A 1247 -26.38 0.02 -10.81
N GLN A 1248 -26.71 1.22 -10.33
CA GLN A 1248 -25.84 2.05 -9.50
C GLN A 1248 -26.13 1.83 -8.02
N PHE A 1249 -25.08 1.90 -7.19
CA PHE A 1249 -25.20 1.86 -5.75
C PHE A 1249 -25.91 3.10 -5.20
N MET A 1250 -26.64 2.93 -4.10
CA MET A 1250 -27.28 4.02 -3.37
C MET A 1250 -26.22 5.02 -2.88
N PRO A 1251 -26.45 6.33 -3.07
CA PRO A 1251 -25.55 7.35 -2.58
C PRO A 1251 -25.36 7.31 -1.06
N PHE A 1252 -24.17 7.75 -0.62
CA PHE A 1252 -23.84 7.81 0.80
C PHE A 1252 -24.81 8.68 1.62
N GLU A 1253 -25.26 9.82 1.07
CA GLU A 1253 -26.20 10.71 1.74
C GLU A 1253 -27.55 10.02 2.03
N GLU A 1254 -28.09 9.26 1.07
CA GLU A 1254 -29.35 8.52 1.25
C GLU A 1254 -29.21 7.38 2.26
N THR A 1255 -28.08 6.65 2.18
CA THR A 1255 -27.74 5.59 3.14
C THR A 1255 -27.73 6.11 4.57
N MET A 1256 -27.10 7.27 4.80
CA MET A 1256 -27.02 7.88 6.13
C MET A 1256 -28.36 8.45 6.60
N LYS A 1257 -29.16 9.04 5.70
CA LYS A 1257 -30.50 9.54 6.04
C LYS A 1257 -31.38 8.41 6.57
N GLY A 1258 -31.49 7.30 5.84
CA GLY A 1258 -32.30 6.16 6.27
C GLY A 1258 -31.86 5.60 7.63
N LEU A 1259 -30.56 5.49 7.83
CA LEU A 1259 -29.98 5.00 9.07
C LEU A 1259 -30.21 5.94 10.27
N ILE A 1260 -30.02 7.25 10.09
CA ILE A 1260 -30.25 8.25 11.14
C ILE A 1260 -31.75 8.35 11.47
N SER A 1261 -32.62 8.29 10.46
CA SER A 1261 -34.07 8.23 10.68
C SER A 1261 -34.47 7.01 11.51
N GLN A 1262 -33.89 5.83 11.24
CA GLN A 1262 -34.15 4.64 12.06
C GLN A 1262 -33.61 4.80 13.49
N TYR A 1263 -32.41 5.39 13.65
CA TYR A 1263 -31.86 5.69 14.97
C TYR A 1263 -32.79 6.59 15.79
N LEU A 1264 -33.30 7.67 15.20
CA LEU A 1264 -34.23 8.60 15.85
C LEU A 1264 -35.52 7.89 16.28
N ARG A 1265 -36.16 7.13 15.38
CA ARG A 1265 -37.35 6.34 15.70
C ARG A 1265 -37.12 5.33 16.83
N LEU A 1266 -35.98 4.65 16.84
CA LEU A 1266 -35.62 3.69 17.91
C LEU A 1266 -35.21 4.39 19.21
N ASN A 1267 -34.77 5.64 19.15
CA ASN A 1267 -34.47 6.46 20.33
C ASN A 1267 -35.76 6.95 20.99
N GLU A 1268 -36.79 7.27 20.20
CA GLU A 1268 -38.14 7.61 20.70
C GLU A 1268 -38.84 6.42 21.38
N ARG A 1269 -38.49 5.17 21.03
CA ARG A 1269 -38.95 3.97 21.75
C ARG A 1269 -38.41 3.87 23.18
N LYS A 1270 -37.42 4.71 23.58
CA LYS A 1270 -37.05 4.91 24.99
C LYS A 1270 -38.01 5.90 25.67
N ALA A 1271 -39.25 5.48 25.87
CA ALA A 1271 -40.13 5.95 26.94
C ALA A 1271 -41.06 4.78 27.29
N PRO A 1272 -41.05 4.33 28.56
CA PRO A 1272 -41.81 5.04 29.59
C PRO A 1272 -40.99 5.96 30.48
#